data_AF-A0A7R6W9W0-F1
#
_entry.id   AF-A0A7R6W9W0-F1
#
_cell.length_a   1.000
_cell.length_b   1.000
_cell.length_c   1.000
_cell.angle_alpha   90.00
_cell.angle_beta   90.00
_cell.angle_gamma   90.00
#
_symmetry.space_group_name_H-M   'P 1'
#
loop_
_entity.id
_entity.type
_entity.pdbx_description
1 polymer ?
#
loop_
_entity_poly.entity_id
_entity_poly.type
_entity_poly.pdbx_seq_one_letter_code
_entity_poly.pdbx_strand_id
1 'polypeptide(L)'
;MAKKTAKQKQTNRNKQQQKRIIKTLARAKQKSKAKPKHSKTSGEFKFADIFMQENLSRNNNEHQQSIKTTFSEILKKYSKIDTTSIFSSLLLNPNYQSSQYRLEKAISICLSFCDGNEKPDLNLIKFIFEKINEFGFEHMEDPAEDVFISTIWFEGKQYKLSTGLWEGGIYQAQIFLDFIEEAPDNDRNIFLKNRLQAILKASDLIITKAGLSVNEVGAKYPIEDINYEELSNLDELTDKVKIQTFNDSTLLPCINANNTSKLYKQEFGASDLEENPFFISGDKYSLILPSSILVCIKRQVVNFIRDNYSDELLNALFFDYQAKRIHNTNLFKKFKHIPIEFFKIKGIDNWGYFESVIEFDKGYFFHFVFLAESLNLLDSAWFNGFSKPSDNLSTHIEKAISKAKTFVIEKQGGRKGCTIIVPCGYGKGLALGLNVKSDNKWMLEIINSHDLETISNDTDCSPHKIWRIIESLEQLISMDVRLLNPNGFLNLYAYAKENNYCLIPHSSFQEPNGNPSNIIFSIPSNCQADLRQKILKNTETLMVHHHKLGAVKVIRGFTGSLFSNNERYDIYCPESVDLPVLQVVYTHSNCEIWIEQKISQDYDFSLQFQCFDAATSWIHKIISVITSDGLLIPESLSVWNLSFNFPEDKNKMRDCPKSEEILSCFSNEFINPILHSKFGTEFIDGLRQEDNFSEQALILSLISYICDFNKIKDYSVILNKVIESIDARHMHLFVANIYREHFISDKQEPIYIEQTDENNIKLNLGWSCWDRNRGNLIEGKLECKKYLKDLVSYVSKIITTKLRNFDRELLIYKLLINTEHSDHQKMRWQRTFKANLALQKDKENLYSVVNNQIGMLNAASLSSRLVIEMAICVCPLNSGKEAGTLDIQELICLASLMHHMGGLSETINYDAIEPKLVISTFGDVMYNHDFDDNTLRSYALKLNRSTLSTSIKEYGIHLSESKPVEAVNNLFENAFNKAFVDEFGFTIDNIRLFIDTLEDYGLKQDELVYKISHENLVDMFDEVRFDITETIIQELVLYPREGWTIIPPPFKPTDWQPWRFRRRFSLIMRPIVRLDESNYLISPQHIRNAFIYLLKSCHSATLDENHFSSKLMRKWIGNTRKTNGLTFNTTVANRLQELGWSVREEIKLTEILNQKLSDYGDVDVLAWNNKLKIVAVIECKDLQFAKTQGEIARQTHDFKGQKNEKKKKDRLLKHVFRLNILNENITQLSKFTKMNSEFTVKGYVVFSNTVPMIFNDSRLFQEEIKFLTFDQLEQL
;
A
#
# COMPACT_ATOMS: atom_id res chain seq x y z
N MET A 1 30.22 -14.51 -0.93
CA MET A 1 29.56 -15.50 -1.82
C MET A 1 28.04 -15.59 -1.63
N ALA A 2 27.49 -15.50 -0.42
CA ALA A 2 26.03 -15.61 -0.16
C ALA A 2 25.11 -14.59 -0.87
N LYS A 3 25.57 -13.36 -1.13
CA LYS A 3 24.79 -12.34 -1.87
C LYS A 3 24.64 -12.62 -3.36
N LYS A 4 25.60 -13.32 -4.00
CA LYS A 4 25.47 -13.76 -5.40
C LYS A 4 24.44 -14.87 -5.55
N THR A 5 24.36 -15.78 -4.57
CA THR A 5 23.42 -16.91 -4.57
C THR A 5 21.97 -16.49 -4.35
N ALA A 6 21.71 -15.44 -3.56
CA ALA A 6 20.36 -14.89 -3.37
C ALA A 6 19.84 -14.16 -4.63
N LYS A 7 20.69 -13.31 -5.26
CA LYS A 7 20.34 -12.61 -6.51
C LYS A 7 20.10 -13.61 -7.64
N GLN A 8 20.91 -14.66 -7.74
CA GLN A 8 20.78 -15.71 -8.77
C GLN A 8 19.56 -16.62 -8.53
N LYS A 9 19.16 -16.87 -7.28
CA LYS A 9 17.89 -17.54 -6.94
C LYS A 9 16.67 -16.70 -7.31
N GLN A 10 16.71 -15.39 -7.12
CA GLN A 10 15.61 -14.48 -7.49
C GLN A 10 15.50 -14.30 -9.01
N THR A 11 16.61 -14.17 -9.72
CA THR A 11 16.61 -14.15 -11.20
C THR A 11 16.14 -15.48 -11.79
N ASN A 12 16.48 -16.62 -11.17
CA ASN A 12 15.98 -17.92 -11.60
C ASN A 12 14.49 -18.13 -11.29
N ARG A 13 13.98 -17.61 -10.16
CA ARG A 13 12.54 -17.58 -9.86
C ARG A 13 11.77 -16.74 -10.88
N ASN A 14 12.24 -15.54 -11.19
CA ASN A 14 11.59 -14.67 -12.18
C ASN A 14 11.64 -15.29 -13.59
N LYS A 15 12.75 -15.92 -13.99
CA LYS A 15 12.86 -16.68 -15.26
C LYS A 15 11.97 -17.93 -15.29
N GLN A 16 11.79 -18.63 -14.18
CA GLN A 16 10.83 -19.75 -14.09
C GLN A 16 9.38 -19.27 -14.16
N GLN A 17 9.07 -18.13 -13.56
CA GLN A 17 7.73 -17.52 -13.61
C GLN A 17 7.40 -17.02 -15.02
N GLN A 18 8.34 -16.35 -15.70
CA GLN A 18 8.23 -16.01 -17.13
C GLN A 18 8.11 -17.26 -18.02
N LYS A 19 8.89 -18.31 -17.78
CA LYS A 19 8.77 -19.58 -18.53
C LYS A 19 7.42 -20.27 -18.29
N ARG A 20 6.85 -20.16 -17.09
CA ARG A 20 5.49 -20.65 -16.78
C ARG A 20 4.44 -19.84 -17.54
N ILE A 21 4.50 -18.50 -17.50
CA ILE A 21 3.61 -17.61 -18.26
C ILE A 21 3.68 -17.89 -19.77
N ILE A 22 4.89 -18.05 -20.33
CA ILE A 22 5.09 -18.39 -21.75
C ILE A 22 4.55 -19.80 -22.08
N LYS A 23 4.69 -20.79 -21.19
CA LYS A 23 4.10 -22.13 -21.37
C LYS A 23 2.58 -22.10 -21.31
N THR A 24 2.00 -21.28 -20.42
CA THR A 24 0.55 -21.07 -20.31
C THR A 24 -0.01 -20.38 -21.56
N LEU A 25 0.68 -19.36 -22.07
CA LEU A 25 0.32 -18.67 -23.32
C LEU A 25 0.50 -19.55 -24.57
N ALA A 26 1.51 -20.43 -24.60
CA ALA A 26 1.71 -21.39 -25.68
C ALA A 26 0.64 -22.49 -25.70
N ARG A 27 0.18 -22.95 -24.52
CA ARG A 27 -0.96 -23.87 -24.39
C ARG A 27 -2.28 -23.22 -24.78
N ALA A 28 -2.47 -21.93 -24.48
CA ALA A 28 -3.64 -21.17 -24.95
C ALA A 28 -3.66 -20.98 -26.48
N LYS A 29 -2.50 -20.76 -27.12
CA LYS A 29 -2.39 -20.65 -28.60
C LYS A 29 -2.59 -21.96 -29.36
N GLN A 30 -2.39 -23.13 -28.73
CA GLN A 30 -2.65 -24.42 -29.39
C GLN A 30 -4.14 -24.82 -29.37
N LYS A 31 -4.93 -24.33 -28.41
CA LYS A 31 -6.38 -24.58 -28.35
C LYS A 31 -7.22 -23.66 -29.26
N SER A 32 -6.65 -22.58 -29.81
CA SER A 32 -7.39 -21.59 -30.63
C SER A 32 -7.39 -21.83 -32.15
N LYS A 33 -6.94 -23.00 -32.64
CA LYS A 33 -7.00 -23.37 -34.07
C LYS A 33 -8.27 -24.16 -34.40
N ALA A 34 -9.42 -23.53 -34.27
CA ALA A 34 -10.64 -23.95 -34.97
C ALA A 34 -11.23 -22.71 -35.67
N LYS A 35 -11.28 -22.76 -37.01
CA LYS A 35 -11.74 -21.65 -37.87
C LYS A 35 -13.21 -21.29 -37.58
N PRO A 36 -13.56 -20.01 -37.34
CA PRO A 36 -14.95 -19.58 -37.36
C PRO A 36 -15.39 -19.25 -38.80
N LYS A 37 -16.54 -19.79 -39.22
CA LYS A 37 -17.24 -19.34 -40.44
C LYS A 37 -17.90 -17.98 -40.17
N HIS A 38 -17.76 -17.07 -41.12
CA HIS A 38 -18.30 -15.71 -41.11
C HIS A 38 -19.81 -15.63 -40.85
N SER A 39 -20.22 -14.78 -39.91
CA SER A 39 -21.47 -14.00 -40.02
C SER A 39 -21.23 -12.58 -39.48
N LYS A 40 -21.90 -11.61 -40.10
CA LYS A 40 -21.70 -10.16 -39.94
C LYS A 40 -22.64 -9.58 -38.88
N THR A 41 -22.19 -8.44 -38.33
CA THR A 41 -22.95 -7.28 -37.80
C THR A 41 -23.63 -7.35 -36.42
N SER A 42 -23.06 -6.55 -35.49
CA SER A 42 -23.65 -5.54 -34.60
C SER A 42 -24.97 -5.79 -33.84
N GLY A 43 -24.91 -5.52 -32.53
CA GLY A 43 -26.05 -5.07 -31.72
C GLY A 43 -26.71 -6.14 -30.87
N GLU A 44 -26.91 -5.82 -29.58
CA GLU A 44 -27.85 -6.47 -28.65
C GLU A 44 -27.45 -7.87 -28.11
N PHE A 45 -27.07 -7.92 -26.83
CA PHE A 45 -27.17 -9.12 -25.99
C PHE A 45 -28.64 -9.39 -25.63
N LYS A 46 -29.48 -9.58 -26.64
CA LYS A 46 -30.81 -10.17 -26.53
C LYS A 46 -30.87 -11.25 -27.62
N PHE A 47 -31.39 -12.43 -27.30
CA PHE A 47 -31.64 -13.60 -28.18
C PHE A 47 -30.71 -14.83 -28.14
N ALA A 48 -29.77 -14.98 -27.21
CA ALA A 48 -29.06 -16.27 -27.04
C ALA A 48 -29.75 -17.26 -26.08
N ASP A 49 -30.45 -16.78 -25.04
CA ASP A 49 -30.92 -17.64 -23.95
C ASP A 49 -32.18 -18.47 -24.25
N ILE A 50 -33.09 -17.94 -25.08
CA ILE A 50 -34.39 -18.60 -25.34
C ILE A 50 -34.22 -19.77 -26.33
N PHE A 51 -33.25 -19.69 -27.25
CA PHE A 51 -32.92 -20.79 -28.17
C PHE A 51 -32.04 -21.88 -27.53
N MET A 52 -31.39 -21.58 -26.39
CA MET A 52 -30.62 -22.55 -25.62
C MET A 52 -31.50 -23.43 -24.73
N GLN A 53 -32.58 -22.91 -24.12
CA GLN A 53 -33.44 -23.68 -23.20
C GLN A 53 -34.19 -24.86 -23.86
N GLU A 54 -34.67 -24.72 -25.10
CA GLU A 54 -35.34 -25.82 -25.82
C GLU A 54 -34.37 -26.90 -26.33
N ASN A 55 -33.12 -26.55 -26.63
CA ASN A 55 -32.07 -27.52 -27.00
C ASN A 55 -31.40 -28.15 -25.77
N LEU A 56 -31.28 -27.41 -24.66
CA LEU A 56 -30.78 -27.90 -23.36
C LEU A 56 -31.73 -28.92 -22.73
N SER A 57 -33.06 -28.73 -22.84
CA SER A 57 -34.03 -29.66 -22.27
C SER A 57 -34.11 -31.01 -23.01
N ARG A 58 -33.91 -31.03 -24.34
CA ARG A 58 -33.74 -32.28 -25.11
C ARG A 58 -32.41 -32.98 -24.81
N ASN A 59 -31.30 -32.24 -24.74
CA ASN A 59 -30.00 -32.78 -24.34
C ASN A 59 -29.96 -33.27 -22.88
N ASN A 60 -30.64 -32.60 -21.95
CA ASN A 60 -30.67 -33.00 -20.53
C ASN A 60 -31.37 -34.35 -20.32
N ASN A 61 -32.45 -34.63 -21.05
CA ASN A 61 -33.13 -35.94 -20.94
C ASN A 61 -32.28 -37.09 -21.49
N GLU A 62 -31.59 -36.88 -22.61
CA GLU A 62 -30.64 -37.87 -23.15
C GLU A 62 -29.44 -38.07 -22.23
N HIS A 63 -28.92 -36.98 -21.65
CA HIS A 63 -27.81 -37.00 -20.70
C HIS A 63 -28.18 -37.76 -19.41
N GLN A 64 -29.34 -37.46 -18.82
CA GLN A 64 -29.87 -38.18 -17.64
C GLN A 64 -30.14 -39.66 -17.93
N GLN A 65 -30.61 -39.98 -19.14
CA GLN A 65 -30.83 -41.37 -19.55
C GLN A 65 -29.49 -42.13 -19.69
N SER A 66 -28.45 -41.47 -20.19
CA SER A 66 -27.09 -42.02 -20.28
C SER A 66 -26.53 -42.34 -18.90
N ILE A 67 -26.58 -41.39 -17.96
CA ILE A 67 -26.18 -41.59 -16.55
C ILE A 67 -26.89 -42.80 -15.94
N LYS A 68 -28.21 -42.89 -16.11
CA LYS A 68 -29.00 -44.01 -15.60
C LYS A 68 -28.52 -45.34 -16.20
N THR A 69 -28.34 -45.39 -17.51
CA THR A 69 -27.92 -46.61 -18.23
C THR A 69 -26.53 -47.07 -17.79
N THR A 70 -25.61 -46.14 -17.55
CA THR A 70 -24.24 -46.44 -17.11
C THR A 70 -24.17 -46.97 -15.68
N PHE A 71 -24.93 -46.39 -14.74
CA PHE A 71 -24.75 -46.65 -13.32
C PHE A 71 -25.78 -47.62 -12.70
N SER A 72 -27.00 -47.74 -13.24
CA SER A 72 -28.11 -48.41 -12.53
C SER A 72 -27.91 -49.91 -12.26
N GLU A 73 -27.17 -50.62 -13.13
CA GLU A 73 -26.89 -52.05 -12.92
C GLU A 73 -25.62 -52.25 -12.07
N ILE A 74 -24.57 -51.49 -12.35
CA ILE A 74 -23.25 -51.65 -11.72
C ILE A 74 -23.30 -51.26 -10.24
N LEU A 75 -23.93 -50.12 -9.91
CA LEU A 75 -23.94 -49.60 -8.54
C LEU A 75 -24.90 -50.34 -7.61
N LYS A 76 -25.89 -51.07 -8.15
CA LYS A 76 -27.00 -51.68 -7.40
C LYS A 76 -26.54 -52.62 -6.28
N LYS A 77 -25.44 -53.34 -6.46
CA LYS A 77 -24.92 -54.32 -5.49
C LYS A 77 -24.14 -53.70 -4.32
N TYR A 78 -23.72 -52.44 -4.44
CA TYR A 78 -22.87 -51.77 -3.45
C TYR A 78 -23.68 -51.06 -2.36
N SER A 79 -23.06 -50.92 -1.18
CA SER A 79 -23.56 -50.20 -0.02
C SER A 79 -23.69 -48.71 -0.34
N LYS A 80 -24.92 -48.21 -0.21
CA LYS A 80 -25.26 -46.79 -0.44
C LYS A 80 -24.43 -45.86 0.45
N ILE A 81 -24.32 -46.18 1.73
CA ILE A 81 -23.67 -45.29 2.69
C ILE A 81 -22.16 -45.37 2.63
N ASP A 82 -21.59 -46.56 2.54
CA ASP A 82 -20.13 -46.68 2.50
C ASP A 82 -19.57 -46.04 1.22
N THR A 83 -20.23 -46.26 0.07
CA THR A 83 -19.80 -45.68 -1.22
C THR A 83 -19.94 -44.15 -1.21
N THR A 84 -21.07 -43.63 -0.75
CA THR A 84 -21.31 -42.17 -0.70
C THR A 84 -20.37 -41.46 0.28
N SER A 85 -20.07 -42.10 1.43
CA SER A 85 -19.22 -41.52 2.46
C SER A 85 -17.78 -41.28 1.99
N ILE A 86 -17.28 -42.09 1.06
CA ILE A 86 -15.95 -41.88 0.45
C ILE A 86 -15.92 -40.53 -0.28
N PHE A 87 -16.84 -40.29 -1.22
CA PHE A 87 -16.90 -39.00 -1.93
C PHE A 87 -17.22 -37.82 -0.99
N SER A 88 -18.07 -38.05 0.02
CA SER A 88 -18.37 -37.06 1.06
C SER A 88 -17.11 -36.65 1.84
N SER A 89 -16.22 -37.60 2.13
CA SER A 89 -14.95 -37.32 2.81
C SER A 89 -13.97 -36.54 1.93
N LEU A 90 -14.05 -36.71 0.60
CA LEU A 90 -13.23 -35.93 -0.35
C LEU A 90 -13.66 -34.47 -0.40
N LEU A 91 -14.95 -34.16 -0.16
CA LEU A 91 -15.42 -32.78 0.03
C LEU A 91 -14.82 -32.10 1.26
N LEU A 92 -14.23 -32.85 2.19
CA LEU A 92 -13.50 -32.34 3.37
C LEU A 92 -11.98 -32.30 3.16
N ASN A 93 -11.48 -32.59 1.95
CA ASN A 93 -10.06 -32.47 1.62
C ASN A 93 -9.82 -31.16 0.82
N PRO A 94 -9.02 -30.21 1.35
CA PRO A 94 -8.74 -28.95 0.67
C PRO A 94 -8.18 -29.09 -0.74
N ASN A 95 -7.51 -30.21 -1.05
CA ASN A 95 -6.96 -30.49 -2.39
C ASN A 95 -8.03 -30.61 -3.49
N TYR A 96 -9.31 -30.75 -3.12
CA TYR A 96 -10.42 -30.89 -4.05
C TYR A 96 -11.43 -29.73 -4.00
N GLN A 97 -11.08 -28.60 -3.38
CA GLN A 97 -11.97 -27.43 -3.28
C GLN A 97 -12.55 -27.00 -4.63
N SER A 98 -11.71 -26.80 -5.65
CA SER A 98 -12.19 -26.40 -6.98
C SER A 98 -12.83 -27.56 -7.77
N SER A 99 -12.92 -28.76 -7.20
CA SER A 99 -13.53 -29.94 -7.84
C SER A 99 -14.71 -30.51 -7.07
N GLN A 100 -15.33 -29.69 -6.22
CA GLN A 100 -16.46 -30.12 -5.41
C GLN A 100 -17.68 -30.47 -6.26
N TYR A 101 -17.94 -29.79 -7.38
CA TYR A 101 -19.14 -30.05 -8.20
C TYR A 101 -19.21 -31.49 -8.71
N ARG A 102 -18.12 -32.05 -9.24
CA ARG A 102 -18.08 -33.47 -9.64
C ARG A 102 -18.26 -34.41 -8.45
N LEU A 103 -17.71 -34.07 -7.29
CA LEU A 103 -17.86 -34.88 -6.06
C LEU A 103 -19.31 -34.87 -5.57
N GLU A 104 -20.01 -33.73 -5.59
CA GLU A 104 -21.44 -33.64 -5.25
C GLU A 104 -22.31 -34.45 -6.23
N LYS A 105 -21.95 -34.46 -7.53
CA LYS A 105 -22.61 -35.33 -8.51
C LYS A 105 -22.33 -36.80 -8.28
N ALA A 106 -21.11 -37.18 -7.89
CA ALA A 106 -20.79 -38.56 -7.51
C ALA A 106 -21.66 -39.04 -6.33
N ILE A 107 -21.79 -38.20 -5.30
CA ILE A 107 -22.64 -38.45 -4.13
C ILE A 107 -24.10 -38.66 -4.57
N SER A 108 -24.63 -37.77 -5.41
CA SER A 108 -26.01 -37.86 -5.90
C SER A 108 -26.27 -39.14 -6.72
N ILE A 109 -25.31 -39.56 -7.55
CA ILE A 109 -25.37 -40.80 -8.34
C ILE A 109 -25.32 -42.03 -7.43
N CYS A 110 -24.39 -42.07 -6.46
CA CYS A 110 -24.26 -43.18 -5.51
C CYS A 110 -25.53 -43.37 -4.70
N LEU A 111 -26.10 -42.29 -4.15
CA LEU A 111 -27.36 -42.34 -3.40
C LEU A 111 -28.56 -42.78 -4.24
N SER A 112 -28.55 -42.50 -5.54
CA SER A 112 -29.62 -42.84 -6.46
C SER A 112 -29.64 -44.33 -6.85
N PHE A 113 -28.46 -44.94 -7.02
CA PHE A 113 -28.35 -46.26 -7.66
C PHE A 113 -27.77 -47.37 -6.78
N CYS A 114 -27.06 -47.06 -5.69
CA CYS A 114 -26.61 -48.09 -4.75
C CYS A 114 -27.77 -48.59 -3.88
N ASP A 115 -27.96 -49.91 -3.78
CA ASP A 115 -29.07 -50.52 -3.02
C ASP A 115 -28.69 -51.88 -2.40
N GLY A 116 -27.40 -52.20 -2.35
CA GLY A 116 -26.89 -53.48 -1.88
C GLY A 116 -26.05 -53.35 -0.61
N ASN A 117 -25.28 -54.39 -0.31
CA ASN A 117 -24.48 -54.50 0.91
C ASN A 117 -22.97 -54.70 0.63
N GLU A 118 -22.53 -54.76 -0.63
CA GLU A 118 -21.11 -54.88 -0.96
C GLU A 118 -20.35 -53.60 -0.59
N LYS A 119 -19.20 -53.72 0.09
CA LYS A 119 -18.35 -52.57 0.36
C LYS A 119 -17.71 -52.03 -0.94
N PRO A 120 -17.54 -50.70 -1.07
CA PRO A 120 -16.83 -50.12 -2.20
C PRO A 120 -15.35 -50.51 -2.21
N ASP A 121 -14.76 -50.64 -3.39
CA ASP A 121 -13.32 -50.82 -3.60
C ASP A 121 -12.73 -49.67 -4.43
N LEU A 122 -11.40 -49.61 -4.53
CA LEU A 122 -10.72 -48.53 -5.26
C LEU A 122 -11.10 -48.50 -6.76
N ASN A 123 -11.37 -49.66 -7.36
CA ASN A 123 -11.76 -49.76 -8.77
C ASN A 123 -13.13 -49.15 -9.02
N LEU A 124 -14.09 -49.33 -8.10
CA LEU A 124 -15.39 -48.69 -8.16
C LEU A 124 -15.26 -47.16 -8.09
N ILE A 125 -14.44 -46.63 -7.17
CA ILE A 125 -14.25 -45.18 -7.02
C ILE A 125 -13.64 -44.58 -8.29
N LYS A 126 -12.62 -45.23 -8.86
CA LYS A 126 -12.03 -44.87 -10.16
C LYS A 126 -13.08 -44.85 -11.26
N PHE A 127 -13.85 -45.92 -11.39
CA PHE A 127 -14.90 -46.04 -12.40
C PHE A 127 -15.92 -44.90 -12.29
N ILE A 128 -16.41 -44.59 -11.09
CA ILE A 128 -17.40 -43.53 -10.89
C ILE A 128 -16.83 -42.17 -11.31
N PHE A 129 -15.61 -41.83 -10.87
CA PHE A 129 -15.01 -40.54 -11.17
C PHE A 129 -14.67 -40.39 -12.66
N GLU A 130 -14.08 -41.42 -13.28
CA GLU A 130 -13.80 -41.45 -14.73
C GLU A 130 -15.08 -41.25 -15.55
N LYS A 131 -16.19 -41.92 -15.19
CA LYS A 131 -17.46 -41.75 -15.90
C LYS A 131 -18.07 -40.37 -15.71
N ILE A 132 -17.96 -39.78 -14.53
CA ILE A 132 -18.41 -38.39 -14.29
C ILE A 132 -17.63 -37.40 -15.18
N ASN A 133 -16.34 -37.63 -15.39
CA ASN A 133 -15.51 -36.85 -16.32
C ASN A 133 -15.96 -37.05 -17.77
N GLU A 134 -16.22 -38.29 -18.19
CA GLU A 134 -16.77 -38.57 -19.54
C GLU A 134 -18.12 -37.88 -19.79
N PHE A 135 -18.92 -37.63 -18.75
CA PHE A 135 -20.16 -36.85 -18.83
C PHE A 135 -19.94 -35.33 -18.92
N GLY A 136 -18.69 -34.84 -18.81
CA GLY A 136 -18.34 -33.43 -19.01
C GLY A 136 -18.62 -32.52 -17.82
N PHE A 137 -18.88 -33.08 -16.64
CA PHE A 137 -19.13 -32.30 -15.42
C PHE A 137 -17.91 -31.47 -14.97
N GLU A 138 -16.70 -31.82 -15.42
CA GLU A 138 -15.47 -31.04 -15.25
C GLU A 138 -15.52 -29.64 -15.88
N HIS A 139 -16.37 -29.43 -16.89
CA HIS A 139 -16.53 -28.12 -17.54
C HIS A 139 -17.47 -27.18 -16.78
N MET A 140 -18.08 -27.66 -15.68
CA MET A 140 -18.94 -26.89 -14.78
C MET A 140 -18.20 -26.46 -13.51
N GLU A 141 -16.90 -26.75 -13.40
CA GLU A 141 -16.06 -26.38 -12.26
C GLU A 141 -15.29 -25.11 -12.54
N ASP A 142 -15.38 -24.16 -11.61
CA ASP A 142 -14.62 -22.91 -11.64
C ASP A 142 -13.43 -22.95 -10.67
N PRO A 143 -12.37 -22.15 -10.93
CA PRO A 143 -11.31 -21.93 -9.96
C PRO A 143 -11.86 -21.42 -8.62
N ALA A 144 -11.26 -21.82 -7.49
CA ALA A 144 -11.75 -21.43 -6.16
C ALA A 144 -11.94 -19.92 -6.00
N GLU A 145 -13.14 -19.51 -5.59
CA GLU A 145 -13.54 -18.09 -5.45
C GLU A 145 -13.58 -17.64 -3.99
N ASP A 146 -13.63 -18.57 -3.04
CA ASP A 146 -13.73 -18.31 -1.60
C ASP A 146 -12.74 -19.18 -0.80
N VAL A 147 -12.66 -18.98 0.51
CA VAL A 147 -11.96 -19.89 1.43
C VAL A 147 -12.69 -21.23 1.52
N PHE A 148 -11.99 -22.32 1.82
CA PHE A 148 -12.55 -23.67 1.87
C PHE A 148 -13.47 -23.89 3.09
N ILE A 149 -13.02 -23.43 4.26
CA ILE A 149 -13.76 -23.46 5.53
C ILE A 149 -13.83 -22.03 6.06
N SER A 150 -15.00 -21.63 6.55
CA SER A 150 -15.23 -20.36 7.22
C SER A 150 -16.01 -20.58 8.52
N THR A 151 -16.32 -19.49 9.22
CA THR A 151 -17.06 -19.52 10.49
C THR A 151 -18.31 -18.68 10.43
N ILE A 152 -19.35 -19.12 11.15
CA ILE A 152 -20.59 -18.38 11.35
C ILE A 152 -20.90 -18.27 12.85
N TRP A 153 -21.70 -17.28 13.22
CA TRP A 153 -22.15 -17.05 14.59
C TRP A 153 -23.63 -17.39 14.75
N PHE A 154 -23.98 -18.06 15.85
CA PHE A 154 -25.36 -18.30 16.24
C PHE A 154 -25.46 -18.59 17.74
N GLU A 155 -26.42 -17.95 18.42
CA GLU A 155 -26.71 -18.13 19.86
C GLU A 155 -25.44 -17.98 20.72
N GLY A 156 -24.70 -16.90 20.46
CA GLY A 156 -23.44 -16.57 21.16
C GLY A 156 -22.27 -17.54 20.94
N LYS A 157 -22.33 -18.45 19.94
CA LYS A 157 -21.27 -19.42 19.63
C LYS A 157 -20.83 -19.32 18.17
N GLN A 158 -19.56 -19.64 17.94
CA GLN A 158 -18.97 -19.72 16.60
C GLN A 158 -18.91 -21.18 16.14
N TYR A 159 -19.29 -21.43 14.89
CA TYR A 159 -19.31 -22.76 14.27
C TYR A 159 -18.52 -22.77 12.96
N LYS A 160 -17.81 -23.87 12.67
CA LYS A 160 -17.09 -24.06 11.40
C LYS A 160 -17.95 -24.74 10.35
N LEU A 161 -17.83 -24.29 9.11
CA LEU A 161 -18.59 -24.82 7.98
C LEU A 161 -17.81 -24.70 6.67
N SER A 162 -18.06 -25.64 5.76
CA SER A 162 -17.54 -25.54 4.39
C SER A 162 -18.35 -24.51 3.61
N THR A 163 -17.65 -23.68 2.85
CA THR A 163 -18.25 -22.71 1.93
C THR A 163 -18.87 -23.38 0.71
N GLY A 164 -18.34 -24.56 0.34
CA GLY A 164 -18.82 -25.32 -0.80
C GLY A 164 -18.72 -24.54 -2.11
N LEU A 165 -19.72 -24.73 -2.96
CA LEU A 165 -19.88 -24.04 -4.25
C LEU A 165 -20.59 -22.67 -4.12
N TRP A 166 -20.81 -22.17 -2.90
CA TRP A 166 -21.70 -21.05 -2.63
C TRP A 166 -20.95 -19.77 -2.28
N GLU A 167 -20.59 -19.00 -3.32
CA GLU A 167 -19.94 -17.70 -3.16
C GLU A 167 -20.77 -16.74 -2.28
N GLY A 168 -20.11 -16.13 -1.28
CA GLY A 168 -20.79 -15.23 -0.34
C GLY A 168 -21.84 -15.91 0.53
N GLY A 169 -21.89 -17.25 0.56
CA GLY A 169 -22.90 -18.03 1.27
C GLY A 169 -22.87 -17.80 2.79
N ILE A 170 -21.69 -17.53 3.37
CA ILE A 170 -21.53 -17.19 4.79
C ILE A 170 -22.25 -15.88 5.13
N TYR A 171 -22.02 -14.85 4.31
CA TYR A 171 -22.67 -13.54 4.47
C TYR A 171 -24.20 -13.68 4.49
N GLN A 172 -24.74 -14.43 3.53
CA GLN A 172 -26.17 -14.64 3.38
C GLN A 172 -26.73 -15.47 4.54
N ALA A 173 -26.10 -16.60 4.87
CA ALA A 173 -26.53 -17.47 5.96
C ALA A 173 -26.49 -16.75 7.31
N GLN A 174 -25.51 -15.87 7.54
CA GLN A 174 -25.43 -15.11 8.80
C GLN A 174 -26.67 -14.23 8.97
N ILE A 175 -27.14 -13.55 7.92
CA ILE A 175 -28.38 -12.75 7.96
C ILE A 175 -29.59 -13.61 8.37
N PHE A 176 -29.71 -14.82 7.82
CA PHE A 176 -30.79 -15.73 8.19
C PHE A 176 -30.71 -16.18 9.65
N LEU A 177 -29.51 -16.38 10.17
CA LEU A 177 -29.30 -16.76 11.57
C LEU A 177 -29.57 -15.59 12.52
N ASP A 178 -29.09 -14.39 12.19
CA ASP A 178 -29.23 -13.19 13.01
C ASP A 178 -30.71 -12.90 13.32
N PHE A 179 -31.61 -13.00 12.33
CA PHE A 179 -33.04 -12.74 12.58
C PHE A 179 -33.77 -13.87 13.30
N ILE A 180 -33.25 -15.10 13.23
CA ILE A 180 -33.80 -16.22 14.00
C ILE A 180 -33.33 -16.15 15.45
N GLU A 181 -32.11 -15.68 15.71
CA GLU A 181 -31.57 -15.50 17.07
C GLU A 181 -32.40 -14.49 17.87
N GLU A 182 -32.76 -13.35 17.26
CA GLU A 182 -33.65 -12.34 17.89
C GLU A 182 -35.16 -12.71 17.86
N ALA A 183 -35.54 -13.83 17.25
CA ALA A 183 -36.94 -14.23 17.18
C ALA A 183 -37.51 -14.56 18.58
N PRO A 184 -38.78 -14.22 18.87
CA PRO A 184 -39.37 -14.46 20.17
C PRO A 184 -39.43 -15.95 20.50
N ASP A 185 -39.14 -16.29 21.75
CA ASP A 185 -39.15 -17.67 22.22
C ASP A 185 -40.59 -18.20 22.34
N ASN A 186 -40.96 -19.03 21.37
CA ASN A 186 -42.17 -19.86 21.39
C ASN A 186 -41.79 -21.27 20.91
N ASP A 187 -42.64 -22.28 21.17
CA ASP A 187 -42.31 -23.69 20.89
C ASP A 187 -41.84 -23.93 19.45
N ARG A 188 -42.42 -23.23 18.47
CA ARG A 188 -42.06 -23.36 17.05
C ARG A 188 -40.70 -22.75 16.74
N ASN A 189 -40.44 -21.53 17.23
CA ASN A 189 -39.17 -20.83 17.02
C ASN A 189 -38.03 -21.53 17.76
N ILE A 190 -38.27 -21.99 18.99
CA ILE A 190 -37.31 -22.79 19.77
C ILE A 190 -36.96 -24.09 19.02
N PHE A 191 -37.95 -24.75 18.42
CA PHE A 191 -37.69 -25.92 17.57
C PHE A 191 -36.75 -25.60 16.41
N LEU A 192 -36.99 -24.51 15.67
CA LEU A 192 -36.11 -24.09 14.58
C LEU A 192 -34.71 -23.74 15.11
N LYS A 193 -34.60 -22.94 16.18
CA LYS A 193 -33.31 -22.60 16.81
C LYS A 193 -32.51 -23.84 17.18
N ASN A 194 -33.14 -24.80 17.87
CA ASN A 194 -32.50 -26.06 18.24
C ASN A 194 -32.08 -26.89 17.01
N ARG A 195 -32.89 -26.90 15.95
CA ARG A 195 -32.58 -27.59 14.69
C ARG A 195 -31.40 -26.96 13.96
N LEU A 196 -31.37 -25.63 13.82
CA LEU A 196 -30.24 -24.91 13.23
C LEU A 196 -28.97 -25.13 14.05
N GLN A 197 -29.07 -25.08 15.38
CA GLN A 197 -27.95 -25.37 16.27
C GLN A 197 -27.44 -26.81 16.10
N ALA A 198 -28.32 -27.79 15.92
CA ALA A 198 -27.94 -29.17 15.66
C ALA A 198 -27.18 -29.31 14.32
N ILE A 199 -27.65 -28.66 13.26
CA ILE A 199 -26.97 -28.63 11.95
C ILE A 199 -25.56 -28.04 12.08
N LEU A 200 -25.45 -26.89 12.75
CA LEU A 200 -24.18 -26.18 12.96
C LEU A 200 -23.20 -27.00 13.80
N LYS A 201 -23.65 -27.58 14.92
CA LYS A 201 -22.84 -28.48 15.76
C LYS A 201 -22.34 -29.70 14.98
N ALA A 202 -23.18 -30.29 14.13
CA ALA A 202 -22.79 -31.45 13.34
C ALA A 202 -21.72 -31.09 12.30
N SER A 203 -21.87 -29.96 11.60
CA SER A 203 -20.85 -29.43 10.70
C SER A 203 -19.52 -29.18 11.42
N ASP A 204 -19.57 -28.45 12.53
CA ASP A 204 -18.39 -28.09 13.31
C ASP A 204 -17.64 -29.32 13.86
N LEU A 205 -18.39 -30.32 14.32
CA LEU A 205 -17.84 -31.60 14.81
C LEU A 205 -17.09 -32.34 13.70
N ILE A 206 -17.67 -32.43 12.50
CA ILE A 206 -17.06 -33.13 11.36
C ILE A 206 -15.80 -32.40 10.87
N ILE A 207 -15.85 -31.07 10.75
CA ILE A 207 -14.72 -30.25 10.32
C ILE A 207 -13.59 -30.29 11.35
N THR A 208 -13.93 -30.24 12.64
CA THR A 208 -12.95 -30.35 13.73
C THR A 208 -12.34 -31.76 13.78
N LYS A 209 -13.14 -32.81 13.59
CA LYS A 209 -12.66 -34.20 13.46
C LYS A 209 -11.70 -34.36 12.27
N ALA A 210 -11.94 -33.65 11.17
CA ALA A 210 -11.08 -33.64 10.00
C ALA A 210 -9.81 -32.79 10.14
N GLY A 211 -9.65 -32.03 11.24
CA GLY A 211 -8.46 -31.22 11.49
C GLY A 211 -8.29 -30.02 10.54
N LEU A 212 -9.40 -29.49 10.00
CA LEU A 212 -9.35 -28.43 8.99
C LEU A 212 -9.24 -27.04 9.61
N SER A 213 -8.35 -26.22 9.04
CA SER A 213 -8.18 -24.81 9.38
C SER A 213 -9.28 -23.94 8.75
N VAL A 214 -9.67 -22.88 9.45
CA VAL A 214 -10.58 -21.85 8.96
C VAL A 214 -9.83 -20.80 8.13
N ASN A 215 -10.54 -20.13 7.23
CA ASN A 215 -10.04 -18.99 6.45
C ASN A 215 -8.80 -19.35 5.60
N GLU A 216 -8.77 -20.54 5.02
CA GLU A 216 -7.72 -20.99 4.11
C GLU A 216 -8.30 -21.37 2.75
N VAL A 217 -7.58 -21.02 1.68
CA VAL A 217 -7.89 -21.48 0.32
C VAL A 217 -7.15 -22.79 0.08
N GLY A 218 -7.88 -23.82 -0.30
CA GLY A 218 -7.35 -25.12 -0.73
C GLY A 218 -6.82 -25.08 -2.17
N ALA A 219 -7.11 -26.12 -2.95
CA ALA A 219 -6.74 -26.17 -4.36
C ALA A 219 -7.48 -25.10 -5.17
N LYS A 220 -6.70 -24.19 -5.77
CA LYS A 220 -7.18 -23.04 -6.54
C LYS A 220 -7.76 -23.36 -7.92
N TYR A 221 -7.45 -24.53 -8.46
CA TYR A 221 -7.90 -24.97 -9.77
C TYR A 221 -8.43 -26.39 -9.71
N PRO A 222 -9.42 -26.74 -10.55
CA PRO A 222 -9.93 -28.09 -10.64
C PRO A 222 -8.81 -29.11 -10.90
N ILE A 223 -8.90 -30.27 -10.25
CA ILE A 223 -7.99 -31.40 -10.48
C ILE A 223 -8.37 -32.17 -11.74
N GLU A 224 -7.39 -32.77 -12.42
CA GLU A 224 -7.69 -33.68 -13.54
C GLU A 224 -8.21 -35.03 -13.02
N ASP A 225 -7.59 -35.57 -11.96
CA ASP A 225 -7.93 -36.86 -11.36
C ASP A 225 -7.70 -36.88 -9.84
N ILE A 226 -8.35 -37.80 -9.13
CA ILE A 226 -8.21 -37.97 -7.68
C ILE A 226 -6.85 -38.61 -7.36
N ASN A 227 -6.21 -38.20 -6.26
CA ASN A 227 -5.03 -38.89 -5.77
C ASN A 227 -5.41 -40.22 -5.10
N TYR A 228 -5.37 -41.32 -5.85
CA TYR A 228 -5.75 -42.64 -5.33
C TYR A 228 -4.84 -43.19 -4.23
N GLU A 229 -3.63 -42.62 -4.01
CA GLU A 229 -2.78 -42.98 -2.87
C GLU A 229 -3.40 -42.52 -1.53
N GLU A 230 -4.15 -41.40 -1.57
CA GLU A 230 -4.91 -40.87 -0.41
C GLU A 230 -6.14 -41.72 -0.08
N LEU A 231 -6.53 -42.65 -0.96
CA LEU A 231 -7.67 -43.57 -0.78
C LEU A 231 -7.27 -44.95 -0.24
N SER A 232 -6.06 -45.07 0.33
CA SER A 232 -5.49 -46.34 0.80
C SER A 232 -6.28 -47.01 1.94
N ASN A 233 -7.07 -46.23 2.71
CA ASN A 233 -7.94 -46.75 3.77
C ASN A 233 -9.39 -46.22 3.64
N LEU A 234 -10.21 -46.94 2.88
CA LEU A 234 -11.62 -46.54 2.63
C LEU A 234 -12.51 -46.56 3.88
N ASP A 235 -12.21 -47.43 4.85
CA ASP A 235 -12.99 -47.49 6.11
C ASP A 235 -12.75 -46.23 6.96
N GLU A 236 -11.53 -45.69 6.96
CA GLU A 236 -11.19 -44.41 7.62
C GLU A 236 -11.93 -43.23 6.97
N LEU A 237 -11.93 -43.16 5.64
CA LEU A 237 -12.67 -42.13 4.89
C LEU A 237 -14.17 -42.15 5.20
N THR A 238 -14.74 -43.36 5.25
CA THR A 238 -16.13 -43.57 5.62
C THR A 238 -16.40 -43.09 7.06
N ASP A 239 -15.44 -43.21 7.97
CA ASP A 239 -15.58 -42.74 9.36
C ASP A 239 -15.48 -41.21 9.50
N LYS A 240 -14.76 -40.51 8.61
CA LYS A 240 -14.60 -39.03 8.67
C LYS A 240 -15.92 -38.28 8.65
N VAL A 241 -16.94 -38.82 7.99
CA VAL A 241 -18.27 -38.18 7.84
C VAL A 241 -19.33 -38.72 8.79
N LYS A 242 -19.00 -39.73 9.62
CA LYS A 242 -19.90 -40.28 10.63
C LYS A 242 -19.97 -39.39 11.86
N ILE A 243 -21.19 -39.15 12.31
CA ILE A 243 -21.52 -38.42 13.53
C ILE A 243 -21.76 -39.47 14.62
N GLN A 244 -20.72 -39.82 15.38
CA GLN A 244 -20.83 -40.76 16.50
C GLN A 244 -21.20 -39.99 17.78
N THR A 245 -22.19 -40.47 18.55
CA THR A 245 -22.66 -39.86 19.81
C THR A 245 -23.06 -38.39 19.67
N PHE A 246 -24.29 -38.14 19.18
CA PHE A 246 -24.83 -36.80 18.99
C PHE A 246 -26.24 -36.68 19.58
N ASN A 247 -26.34 -35.95 20.69
CA ASN A 247 -27.58 -35.85 21.48
C ASN A 247 -28.73 -35.21 20.70
N ASP A 248 -28.43 -34.32 19.75
CA ASP A 248 -29.41 -33.54 18.99
C ASP A 248 -29.75 -34.20 17.63
N SER A 249 -29.46 -35.49 17.46
CA SER A 249 -29.51 -36.18 16.16
C SER A 249 -30.91 -36.27 15.54
N THR A 250 -31.95 -36.31 16.38
CA THR A 250 -33.36 -36.30 15.95
C THR A 250 -33.78 -34.98 15.28
N LEU A 251 -33.03 -33.89 15.52
CA LEU A 251 -33.28 -32.59 14.94
C LEU A 251 -32.63 -32.42 13.56
N LEU A 252 -31.73 -33.30 13.13
CA LEU A 252 -31.01 -33.16 11.86
C LEU A 252 -31.95 -33.40 10.65
N PRO A 253 -31.85 -32.57 9.59
CA PRO A 253 -32.58 -32.78 8.34
C PRO A 253 -31.97 -33.95 7.55
N CYS A 254 -32.50 -35.16 7.75
CA CYS A 254 -32.03 -36.37 7.08
C CYS A 254 -32.81 -36.65 5.78
N ILE A 255 -32.09 -36.98 4.71
CA ILE A 255 -32.72 -37.39 3.45
C ILE A 255 -33.46 -38.71 3.62
N ASN A 256 -34.71 -38.76 3.13
CA ASN A 256 -35.51 -39.97 3.18
C ASN A 256 -34.99 -41.01 2.16
N ALA A 257 -34.70 -42.22 2.62
CA ALA A 257 -34.22 -43.33 1.78
C ALA A 257 -35.13 -43.62 0.57
N ASN A 258 -36.45 -43.36 0.67
CA ASN A 258 -37.41 -43.54 -0.41
C ASN A 258 -37.31 -42.47 -1.52
N ASN A 259 -36.72 -41.31 -1.21
CA ASN A 259 -36.61 -40.19 -2.15
C ASN A 259 -35.27 -40.16 -2.89
N THR A 260 -34.34 -41.08 -2.63
CA THR A 260 -32.98 -40.98 -3.20
C THR A 260 -32.90 -41.35 -4.69
N SER A 261 -33.85 -42.11 -5.23
CA SER A 261 -33.81 -42.64 -6.61
C SER A 261 -33.81 -41.58 -7.73
N LYS A 262 -34.16 -40.33 -7.43
CA LYS A 262 -34.23 -39.22 -8.39
C LYS A 262 -33.12 -38.18 -8.22
N LEU A 263 -32.24 -38.30 -7.23
CA LEU A 263 -31.24 -37.27 -6.91
C LEU A 263 -30.28 -36.99 -8.07
N TYR A 264 -29.90 -38.01 -8.84
CA TYR A 264 -29.04 -37.84 -10.01
C TYR A 264 -29.64 -36.94 -11.11
N LYS A 265 -30.96 -36.73 -11.10
CA LYS A 265 -31.67 -35.83 -12.03
C LYS A 265 -31.81 -34.40 -11.50
N GLN A 266 -31.59 -34.20 -10.21
CA GLN A 266 -31.79 -32.90 -9.59
C GLN A 266 -30.62 -31.96 -9.93
N GLU A 267 -30.95 -30.70 -10.13
CA GLU A 267 -30.00 -29.66 -10.48
C GLU A 267 -29.37 -29.07 -9.22
N PHE A 268 -28.18 -28.48 -9.39
CA PHE A 268 -27.53 -27.70 -8.34
C PHE A 268 -28.42 -26.56 -7.87
N GLY A 269 -28.42 -26.30 -6.57
CA GLY A 269 -29.25 -25.30 -5.89
C GLY A 269 -30.70 -25.71 -5.64
N ALA A 270 -31.19 -26.78 -6.26
CA ALA A 270 -32.55 -27.29 -6.13
C ALA A 270 -32.59 -28.80 -5.79
N SER A 271 -31.54 -29.30 -5.13
CA SER A 271 -31.44 -30.71 -4.75
C SER A 271 -32.06 -30.97 -3.38
N ASP A 272 -32.79 -32.06 -3.22
CA ASP A 272 -33.31 -32.50 -1.91
C ASP A 272 -32.18 -32.81 -0.93
N LEU A 273 -31.00 -33.15 -1.46
CA LEU A 273 -29.79 -33.42 -0.69
C LEU A 273 -29.18 -32.14 -0.11
N GLU A 274 -29.33 -30.99 -0.77
CA GLU A 274 -28.88 -29.70 -0.23
C GLU A 274 -29.79 -29.22 0.92
N GLU A 275 -31.08 -29.58 0.89
CA GLU A 275 -32.00 -29.33 2.00
C GLU A 275 -31.77 -30.29 3.17
N ASN A 276 -31.47 -31.55 2.86
CA ASN A 276 -31.33 -32.63 3.83
C ASN A 276 -29.97 -33.33 3.66
N PRO A 277 -28.85 -32.68 4.05
CA PRO A 277 -27.49 -33.17 3.79
C PRO A 277 -27.04 -34.30 4.72
N PHE A 278 -27.92 -34.77 5.60
CA PHE A 278 -27.65 -35.86 6.53
C PHE A 278 -28.32 -37.15 6.07
N PHE A 279 -27.79 -38.30 6.47
CA PHE A 279 -28.40 -39.60 6.25
C PHE A 279 -28.45 -40.40 7.54
N ILE A 280 -29.55 -41.13 7.73
CA ILE A 280 -29.75 -42.03 8.87
C ILE A 280 -29.79 -43.51 8.41
N SER A 281 -28.96 -44.35 9.04
CA SER A 281 -28.94 -45.80 8.82
C SER A 281 -28.93 -46.54 10.16
N GLY A 282 -30.10 -47.02 10.59
CA GLY A 282 -30.32 -47.46 11.97
C GLY A 282 -30.11 -46.30 12.94
N ASP A 283 -29.30 -46.50 13.99
CA ASP A 283 -28.96 -45.46 14.98
C ASP A 283 -27.74 -44.59 14.58
N LYS A 284 -27.25 -44.71 13.34
CA LYS A 284 -26.05 -44.01 12.86
C LYS A 284 -26.41 -42.86 11.95
N TYR A 285 -25.83 -41.69 12.23
CA TYR A 285 -26.00 -40.46 11.45
C TYR A 285 -24.69 -40.13 10.72
N SER A 286 -24.80 -39.69 9.47
CA SER A 286 -23.65 -39.23 8.67
C SER A 286 -23.99 -37.92 7.97
N LEU A 287 -23.01 -37.01 7.90
CA LEU A 287 -23.08 -35.81 7.07
C LEU A 287 -22.56 -36.15 5.67
N ILE A 288 -23.48 -36.39 4.73
CA ILE A 288 -23.16 -36.89 3.39
C ILE A 288 -22.96 -35.78 2.36
N LEU A 289 -23.33 -34.52 2.65
CA LEU A 289 -23.03 -33.39 1.78
C LEU A 289 -22.50 -32.17 2.58
N PRO A 290 -21.25 -32.23 3.12
CA PRO A 290 -20.69 -31.16 3.94
C PRO A 290 -20.66 -29.77 3.29
N SER A 291 -20.54 -29.70 1.95
CA SER A 291 -20.49 -28.46 1.17
C SER A 291 -21.81 -27.70 1.07
N SER A 292 -22.93 -28.31 1.48
CA SER A 292 -24.28 -27.74 1.31
C SER A 292 -24.89 -27.14 2.58
N ILE A 293 -24.18 -27.19 3.72
CA ILE A 293 -24.70 -26.75 5.02
C ILE A 293 -25.25 -25.31 4.98
N LEU A 294 -24.59 -24.41 4.25
CA LEU A 294 -25.05 -23.03 4.08
C LEU A 294 -26.43 -22.95 3.42
N VAL A 295 -26.64 -23.72 2.36
CA VAL A 295 -27.94 -23.78 1.68
C VAL A 295 -28.98 -24.50 2.51
N CYS A 296 -28.60 -25.57 3.22
CA CYS A 296 -29.47 -26.27 4.16
C CYS A 296 -30.06 -25.27 5.17
N ILE A 297 -29.22 -24.47 5.83
CA ILE A 297 -29.65 -23.42 6.78
C ILE A 297 -30.66 -22.47 6.12
N LYS A 298 -30.31 -21.89 4.96
CA LYS A 298 -31.18 -20.95 4.26
C LYS A 298 -32.54 -21.58 3.93
N ARG A 299 -32.58 -22.82 3.42
CA ARG A 299 -33.83 -23.53 3.08
C ARG A 299 -34.66 -23.87 4.31
N GLN A 300 -34.04 -24.36 5.39
CA GLN A 300 -34.75 -24.65 6.64
C GLN A 300 -35.43 -23.40 7.20
N VAL A 301 -34.76 -22.25 7.18
CA VAL A 301 -35.35 -20.98 7.63
C VAL A 301 -36.48 -20.53 6.71
N VAL A 302 -36.26 -20.50 5.38
CA VAL A 302 -37.29 -20.07 4.42
C VAL A 302 -38.54 -20.95 4.50
N ASN A 303 -38.38 -22.28 4.51
CA ASN A 303 -39.51 -23.21 4.63
C ASN A 303 -40.25 -23.03 5.96
N PHE A 304 -39.52 -22.94 7.07
CA PHE A 304 -40.13 -22.74 8.38
C PHE A 304 -40.98 -21.47 8.44
N ILE A 305 -40.48 -20.35 7.90
CA ILE A 305 -41.22 -19.09 7.91
C ILE A 305 -42.46 -19.19 7.01
N ARG A 306 -42.37 -19.81 5.83
CA ARG A 306 -43.51 -20.03 4.93
C ARG A 306 -44.60 -20.91 5.52
N ASP A 307 -44.20 -21.95 6.26
CA ASP A 307 -45.14 -22.91 6.85
C ASP A 307 -45.85 -22.36 8.09
N ASN A 308 -45.22 -21.42 8.81
CA ASN A 308 -45.68 -20.97 10.13
C ASN A 308 -46.09 -19.50 10.19
N TYR A 309 -45.64 -18.68 9.25
CA TYR A 309 -45.82 -17.22 9.20
C TYR A 309 -46.09 -16.75 7.75
N SER A 310 -46.06 -15.43 7.51
CA SER A 310 -46.31 -14.87 6.17
C SER A 310 -45.03 -14.60 5.39
N ASP A 311 -45.12 -14.71 4.06
CA ASP A 311 -44.09 -14.30 3.12
C ASP A 311 -43.73 -12.80 3.25
N GLU A 312 -44.69 -11.94 3.61
CA GLU A 312 -44.41 -10.52 3.88
C GLU A 312 -43.49 -10.33 5.08
N LEU A 313 -43.63 -11.15 6.13
CA LEU A 313 -42.75 -11.10 7.30
C LEU A 313 -41.33 -11.52 6.92
N LEU A 314 -41.19 -12.61 6.15
CA LEU A 314 -39.89 -13.08 5.68
C LEU A 314 -39.12 -11.99 4.93
N ASN A 315 -39.79 -11.28 4.02
CA ASN A 315 -39.20 -10.18 3.27
C ASN A 315 -38.84 -8.99 4.16
N ALA A 316 -39.72 -8.61 5.09
CA ALA A 316 -39.46 -7.51 6.02
C ALA A 316 -38.22 -7.80 6.89
N LEU A 317 -38.11 -9.02 7.43
CA LEU A 317 -36.95 -9.44 8.22
C LEU A 317 -35.67 -9.45 7.37
N PHE A 318 -35.71 -10.07 6.18
CA PHE A 318 -34.54 -10.11 5.31
C PHE A 318 -34.05 -8.70 4.93
N PHE A 319 -34.97 -7.80 4.59
CA PHE A 319 -34.64 -6.40 4.26
C PHE A 319 -34.08 -5.63 5.45
N ASP A 320 -34.70 -5.74 6.63
CA ASP A 320 -34.24 -5.08 7.85
C ASP A 320 -32.82 -5.52 8.25
N TYR A 321 -32.55 -6.82 8.25
CA TYR A 321 -31.24 -7.34 8.63
C TYR A 321 -30.17 -7.08 7.57
N GLN A 322 -30.52 -7.10 6.29
CA GLN A 322 -29.63 -6.61 5.24
C GLN A 322 -29.27 -5.13 5.45
N ALA A 323 -30.27 -4.30 5.76
CA ALA A 323 -30.04 -2.88 6.04
C ALA A 323 -29.15 -2.67 7.27
N LYS A 324 -29.42 -3.37 8.38
CA LYS A 324 -28.59 -3.34 9.61
C LYS A 324 -27.15 -3.75 9.34
N ARG A 325 -26.92 -4.81 8.57
CA ARG A 325 -25.57 -5.28 8.25
C ARG A 325 -24.79 -4.27 7.43
N ILE A 326 -25.41 -3.71 6.38
CA ILE A 326 -24.76 -2.68 5.56
C ILE A 326 -24.56 -1.39 6.37
N HIS A 327 -25.49 -1.02 7.24
CA HIS A 327 -25.35 0.11 8.17
C HIS A 327 -24.13 -0.05 9.10
N ASN A 328 -23.90 -1.26 9.61
CA ASN A 328 -22.74 -1.59 10.44
C ASN A 328 -21.43 -1.72 9.64
N THR A 329 -21.53 -1.82 8.31
CA THR A 329 -20.37 -1.83 7.43
C THR A 329 -19.89 -0.40 7.18
N ASN A 330 -18.62 -0.13 7.49
CA ASN A 330 -17.97 1.13 7.11
C ASN A 330 -17.68 1.10 5.60
N LEU A 331 -18.64 1.45 4.75
CA LEU A 331 -18.51 1.33 3.30
C LEU A 331 -17.27 2.06 2.76
N PHE A 332 -16.46 1.33 2.01
CA PHE A 332 -15.14 1.76 1.52
C PHE A 332 -14.27 2.39 2.62
N LYS A 333 -14.33 1.85 3.85
CA LYS A 333 -13.69 2.33 5.09
C LYS A 333 -14.07 3.75 5.55
N LYS A 334 -14.83 4.52 4.77
CA LYS A 334 -15.08 5.95 5.03
C LYS A 334 -16.53 6.24 5.43
N PHE A 335 -17.51 5.64 4.77
CA PHE A 335 -18.91 5.97 4.99
C PHE A 335 -19.49 5.06 6.09
N LYS A 336 -19.52 5.59 7.31
CA LYS A 336 -20.02 4.88 8.49
C LYS A 336 -21.53 5.06 8.62
N HIS A 337 -22.25 4.04 9.06
CA HIS A 337 -23.62 4.16 9.55
C HIS A 337 -24.58 4.79 8.54
N ILE A 338 -24.47 4.43 7.25
CA ILE A 338 -25.42 4.90 6.24
C ILE A 338 -26.84 4.44 6.65
N PRO A 339 -27.83 5.34 6.73
CA PRO A 339 -29.16 5.02 7.25
C PRO A 339 -30.00 4.34 6.17
N ILE A 340 -29.65 3.09 5.85
CA ILE A 340 -30.34 2.31 4.82
C ILE A 340 -31.69 1.86 5.36
N GLU A 341 -32.73 2.08 4.57
CA GLU A 341 -34.07 1.58 4.83
C GLU A 341 -34.70 1.18 3.50
N PHE A 342 -35.10 -0.09 3.36
CA PHE A 342 -35.68 -0.57 2.11
C PHE A 342 -37.17 -0.24 2.02
N PHE A 343 -37.53 0.52 0.99
CA PHE A 343 -38.92 0.84 0.69
C PHE A 343 -39.45 -0.01 -0.47
N LYS A 344 -40.75 -0.32 -0.45
CA LYS A 344 -41.44 -0.90 -1.61
C LYS A 344 -41.55 0.15 -2.71
N ILE A 345 -41.29 -0.24 -3.95
CA ILE A 345 -41.45 0.65 -5.09
C ILE A 345 -42.91 0.58 -5.58
N LYS A 346 -43.57 1.75 -5.69
CA LYS A 346 -44.96 1.80 -6.16
C LYS A 346 -45.10 1.22 -7.57
N GLY A 347 -45.90 0.16 -7.71
CA GLY A 347 -46.19 -0.50 -8.99
C GLY A 347 -45.10 -1.48 -9.46
N ILE A 348 -44.13 -1.80 -8.61
CA ILE A 348 -43.13 -2.86 -8.85
C ILE A 348 -43.13 -3.76 -7.62
N ASP A 349 -43.72 -4.94 -7.77
CA ASP A 349 -43.81 -5.92 -6.70
C ASP A 349 -42.47 -6.65 -6.51
N ASN A 350 -42.27 -7.26 -5.33
CA ASN A 350 -41.16 -8.16 -5.01
C ASN A 350 -39.75 -7.53 -4.91
N TRP A 351 -39.63 -6.20 -4.82
CA TRP A 351 -38.34 -5.53 -4.65
C TRP A 351 -38.37 -4.47 -3.53
N GLY A 352 -37.35 -4.51 -2.68
CA GLY A 352 -36.98 -3.43 -1.77
C GLY A 352 -35.94 -2.51 -2.42
N TYR A 353 -36.06 -1.21 -2.18
CA TYR A 353 -35.23 -0.19 -2.81
C TYR A 353 -34.79 0.87 -1.81
N PHE A 354 -33.51 1.25 -1.89
CA PHE A 354 -32.96 2.42 -1.22
C PHE A 354 -31.90 3.07 -2.11
N GLU A 355 -31.87 4.40 -2.15
CA GLU A 355 -30.81 5.14 -2.84
C GLU A 355 -30.21 6.21 -1.93
N SER A 356 -28.91 6.47 -2.11
CA SER A 356 -28.21 7.52 -1.39
C SER A 356 -27.13 8.15 -2.26
N VAL A 357 -27.05 9.48 -2.25
CA VAL A 357 -26.03 10.26 -2.95
C VAL A 357 -25.09 10.86 -1.92
N ILE A 358 -23.79 10.54 -2.02
CA ILE A 358 -22.76 10.95 -1.07
C ILE A 358 -21.64 11.65 -1.84
N GLU A 359 -21.35 12.91 -1.48
CA GLU A 359 -20.13 13.59 -1.89
C GLU A 359 -18.95 13.05 -1.05
N PHE A 360 -18.05 12.29 -1.67
CA PHE A 360 -16.94 11.68 -0.94
C PHE A 360 -15.63 12.47 -1.05
N ASP A 361 -15.54 13.29 -2.08
CA ASP A 361 -14.49 14.27 -2.35
C ASP A 361 -15.12 15.46 -3.07
N LYS A 362 -14.49 16.63 -3.03
CA LYS A 362 -15.10 17.88 -3.53
C LYS A 362 -15.53 17.75 -4.99
N GLY A 363 -16.82 17.85 -5.27
CA GLY A 363 -17.41 17.72 -6.60
C GLY A 363 -17.49 16.28 -7.14
N TYR A 364 -17.18 15.26 -6.35
CA TYR A 364 -17.19 13.84 -6.73
C TYR A 364 -18.16 13.05 -5.86
N PHE A 365 -19.07 12.33 -6.51
CA PHE A 365 -20.22 11.72 -5.85
C PHE A 365 -20.33 10.22 -6.13
N PHE A 366 -20.62 9.44 -5.09
CA PHE A 366 -21.19 8.11 -5.24
C PHE A 366 -22.70 8.18 -5.09
N HIS A 367 -23.40 7.50 -5.99
CA HIS A 367 -24.83 7.27 -5.92
C HIS A 367 -25.05 5.77 -5.70
N PHE A 368 -25.28 5.36 -4.46
CA PHE A 368 -25.57 3.97 -4.15
C PHE A 368 -27.04 3.67 -4.41
N VAL A 369 -27.31 2.57 -5.10
CA VAL A 369 -28.66 2.03 -5.33
C VAL A 369 -28.69 0.61 -4.80
N PHE A 370 -29.31 0.41 -3.65
CA PHE A 370 -29.45 -0.90 -3.02
C PHE A 370 -30.76 -1.56 -3.47
N LEU A 371 -30.65 -2.80 -3.93
CA LEU A 371 -31.78 -3.58 -4.43
C LEU A 371 -31.91 -4.86 -3.62
N ALA A 372 -32.93 -4.93 -2.77
CA ALA A 372 -33.23 -6.14 -2.01
C ALA A 372 -34.29 -6.96 -2.75
N GLU A 373 -33.93 -8.19 -3.09
CA GLU A 373 -34.84 -9.10 -3.79
C GLU A 373 -35.77 -9.79 -2.78
N SER A 374 -37.08 -9.79 -3.06
CA SER A 374 -38.05 -10.55 -2.27
C SER A 374 -37.82 -12.06 -2.41
N LEU A 375 -37.83 -12.76 -1.28
CA LEU A 375 -37.74 -14.21 -1.21
C LEU A 375 -38.96 -14.90 -1.85
N ASN A 376 -40.04 -14.18 -2.13
CA ASN A 376 -41.21 -14.71 -2.86
C ASN A 376 -40.88 -15.11 -4.30
N LEU A 377 -39.77 -14.62 -4.85
CA LEU A 377 -39.27 -14.98 -6.19
C LEU A 377 -38.49 -16.30 -6.21
N LEU A 378 -38.33 -16.97 -5.06
CA LEU A 378 -37.85 -18.35 -5.01
C LEU A 378 -38.87 -19.28 -5.68
N ASP A 379 -38.46 -19.86 -6.81
CA ASP A 379 -39.19 -20.87 -7.56
C ASP A 379 -38.67 -22.29 -7.24
N SER A 380 -39.01 -23.29 -8.05
CA SER A 380 -38.47 -24.65 -7.92
C SER A 380 -36.95 -24.73 -8.09
N ALA A 381 -36.31 -23.69 -8.65
CA ALA A 381 -34.86 -23.63 -8.80
C ALA A 381 -34.16 -23.01 -7.57
N TRP A 382 -34.92 -22.56 -6.56
CA TRP A 382 -34.39 -22.05 -5.29
C TRP A 382 -33.30 -20.97 -5.50
N PHE A 383 -32.05 -21.27 -5.13
CA PHE A 383 -30.92 -20.34 -5.19
C PHE A 383 -30.15 -20.41 -6.51
N ASN A 384 -30.53 -21.29 -7.43
CA ASN A 384 -29.86 -21.43 -8.72
C ASN A 384 -30.34 -20.38 -9.75
N GLY A 385 -29.43 -20.01 -10.64
CA GLY A 385 -29.70 -19.18 -11.82
C GLY A 385 -29.75 -17.68 -11.54
N PHE A 386 -30.45 -16.96 -12.44
CA PHE A 386 -30.56 -15.51 -12.42
C PHE A 386 -32.00 -15.04 -12.27
N SER A 387 -32.21 -14.08 -11.39
CA SER A 387 -33.44 -13.31 -11.33
C SER A 387 -33.45 -12.28 -12.46
N LYS A 388 -34.54 -12.33 -13.25
CA LYS A 388 -34.81 -11.38 -14.34
C LYS A 388 -35.91 -10.43 -13.88
N PRO A 389 -35.56 -9.23 -13.37
CA PRO A 389 -36.56 -8.26 -12.93
C PRO A 389 -37.38 -7.72 -14.10
N SER A 390 -38.56 -7.17 -13.78
CA SER A 390 -39.43 -6.53 -14.78
C SER A 390 -38.77 -5.30 -15.42
N ASP A 391 -39.13 -4.99 -16.66
CA ASP A 391 -38.67 -3.78 -17.36
C ASP A 391 -39.02 -2.48 -16.58
N ASN A 392 -40.06 -2.53 -15.75
CA ASN A 392 -40.43 -1.42 -14.86
C ASN A 392 -39.35 -1.12 -13.81
N LEU A 393 -38.69 -2.15 -13.25
CA LEU A 393 -37.59 -1.96 -12.29
C LEU A 393 -36.38 -1.33 -12.97
N SER A 394 -35.97 -1.84 -14.13
CA SER A 394 -34.90 -1.24 -14.93
C SER A 394 -35.20 0.23 -15.24
N THR A 395 -36.42 0.54 -15.67
CA THR A 395 -36.86 1.91 -15.96
C THR A 395 -36.84 2.80 -14.70
N HIS A 396 -37.18 2.24 -13.53
CA HIS A 396 -37.12 2.97 -12.25
C HIS A 396 -35.68 3.33 -11.89
N ILE A 397 -34.76 2.36 -11.97
CA ILE A 397 -33.33 2.56 -11.70
C ILE A 397 -32.73 3.57 -12.69
N GLU A 398 -33.03 3.46 -13.98
CA GLU A 398 -32.60 4.43 -15.01
C GLU A 398 -33.05 5.86 -14.68
N LYS A 399 -34.31 6.03 -14.24
CA LYS A 399 -34.83 7.33 -13.80
C LYS A 399 -34.14 7.84 -12.54
N ALA A 400 -33.86 6.98 -11.58
CA ALA A 400 -33.12 7.32 -10.37
C ALA A 400 -31.71 7.83 -10.71
N ILE A 401 -30.97 7.09 -11.55
CA ILE A 401 -29.65 7.49 -12.03
C ILE A 401 -29.70 8.83 -12.76
N SER A 402 -30.67 9.03 -13.66
CA SER A 402 -30.85 10.29 -14.38
C SER A 402 -31.15 11.46 -13.44
N LYS A 403 -32.01 11.26 -12.43
CA LYS A 403 -32.31 12.27 -11.39
C LYS A 403 -31.08 12.62 -10.56
N ALA A 404 -30.34 11.62 -10.07
CA ALA A 404 -29.12 11.82 -9.31
C ALA A 404 -28.08 12.61 -10.11
N LYS A 405 -27.85 12.21 -11.37
CA LYS A 405 -26.95 12.92 -12.30
C LYS A 405 -27.37 14.37 -12.50
N THR A 406 -28.65 14.61 -12.79
CA THR A 406 -29.19 15.97 -13.01
C THR A 406 -29.04 16.84 -11.75
N PHE A 407 -29.38 16.28 -10.59
CA PHE A 407 -29.26 16.97 -9.31
C PHE A 407 -27.81 17.34 -8.98
N VAL A 408 -26.89 16.38 -9.08
CA VAL A 408 -25.48 16.58 -8.74
C VAL A 408 -24.79 17.51 -9.73
N ILE A 409 -24.87 17.20 -11.02
CA ILE A 409 -24.08 17.89 -12.05
C ILE A 409 -24.68 19.26 -12.37
N GLU A 410 -25.99 19.34 -12.57
CA GLU A 410 -26.62 20.55 -13.11
C GLU A 410 -27.08 21.50 -11.99
N LYS A 411 -27.58 20.98 -10.86
CA LYS A 411 -28.10 21.82 -9.77
C LYS A 411 -27.08 22.13 -8.69
N GLN A 412 -26.21 21.20 -8.34
CA GLN A 412 -25.18 21.40 -7.30
C GLN A 412 -23.81 21.80 -7.86
N GLY A 413 -23.64 21.83 -9.19
CA GLY A 413 -22.37 22.19 -9.82
C GLY A 413 -21.26 21.13 -9.66
N GLY A 414 -21.65 19.88 -9.35
CA GLY A 414 -20.76 18.73 -9.24
C GLY A 414 -19.95 18.48 -10.52
N ARG A 415 -18.81 17.79 -10.37
CA ARG A 415 -17.88 17.50 -11.49
C ARG A 415 -18.22 16.18 -12.14
N LYS A 416 -18.29 15.12 -11.33
CA LYS A 416 -18.54 13.74 -11.78
C LYS A 416 -19.29 12.96 -10.71
N GLY A 417 -19.98 11.90 -11.12
CA GLY A 417 -20.54 10.91 -10.22
C GLY A 417 -20.38 9.48 -10.73
N CYS A 418 -20.61 8.51 -9.86
CA CYS A 418 -20.65 7.09 -10.18
C CYS A 418 -21.83 6.46 -9.47
N THR A 419 -22.72 5.81 -10.21
CA THR A 419 -23.74 4.95 -9.61
C THR A 419 -23.12 3.61 -9.26
N ILE A 420 -23.27 3.16 -8.02
CA ILE A 420 -22.95 1.80 -7.59
C ILE A 420 -24.25 1.09 -7.28
N ILE A 421 -24.62 0.11 -8.11
CA ILE A 421 -25.76 -0.75 -7.83
C ILE A 421 -25.29 -1.87 -6.92
N VAL A 422 -26.00 -2.07 -5.82
CA VAL A 422 -25.70 -3.08 -4.80
C VAL A 422 -26.84 -4.08 -4.73
N PRO A 423 -26.74 -5.21 -5.45
CA PRO A 423 -27.65 -6.33 -5.26
C PRO A 423 -27.52 -6.88 -3.84
N CYS A 424 -28.63 -6.90 -3.11
CA CYS A 424 -28.76 -7.37 -1.74
C CYS A 424 -29.62 -8.65 -1.69
N GLY A 425 -29.41 -9.55 -2.66
CA GLY A 425 -30.13 -10.82 -2.77
C GLY A 425 -29.63 -11.90 -1.83
N TYR A 426 -30.23 -13.08 -1.92
CA TYR A 426 -30.01 -14.23 -1.02
C TYR A 426 -29.15 -15.36 -1.63
N GLY A 427 -28.42 -15.04 -2.71
CA GLY A 427 -27.48 -15.95 -3.39
C GLY A 427 -27.85 -16.29 -4.85
N LYS A 428 -29.00 -15.84 -5.37
CA LYS A 428 -29.36 -15.94 -6.78
C LYS A 428 -28.72 -14.77 -7.57
N GLY A 429 -28.25 -15.02 -8.78
CA GLY A 429 -27.66 -13.98 -9.62
C GLY A 429 -28.70 -12.94 -10.06
N LEU A 430 -28.28 -11.71 -10.34
CA LEU A 430 -29.18 -10.65 -10.81
C LEU A 430 -28.82 -10.22 -12.24
N ALA A 431 -29.78 -10.29 -13.16
CA ALA A 431 -29.60 -9.85 -14.54
C ALA A 431 -30.41 -8.58 -14.84
N LEU A 432 -29.79 -7.41 -14.69
CA LEU A 432 -30.43 -6.11 -14.98
C LEU A 432 -30.24 -5.70 -16.45
N GLY A 433 -31.34 -5.48 -17.17
CA GLY A 433 -31.33 -4.92 -18.53
C GLY A 433 -31.35 -3.40 -18.52
N LEU A 434 -30.25 -2.75 -18.13
CA LEU A 434 -30.13 -1.28 -18.09
C LEU A 434 -29.66 -0.71 -19.42
N ASN A 435 -30.33 0.34 -19.89
CA ASN A 435 -29.94 1.15 -21.05
C ASN A 435 -29.19 2.44 -20.64
N VAL A 436 -28.41 2.38 -19.54
CA VAL A 436 -27.55 3.48 -19.11
C VAL A 436 -26.16 3.28 -19.68
N LYS A 437 -25.65 4.28 -20.39
CA LYS A 437 -24.25 4.31 -20.82
C LYS A 437 -23.46 5.24 -19.92
N SER A 438 -22.31 4.76 -19.45
CA SER A 438 -21.32 5.62 -18.81
C SER A 438 -20.88 6.73 -19.77
N ASP A 439 -20.60 7.91 -19.22
CA ASP A 439 -19.97 9.00 -19.94
C ASP A 439 -18.92 9.71 -19.08
N ASN A 440 -18.35 10.80 -19.60
CA ASN A 440 -17.29 11.54 -18.91
C ASN A 440 -17.72 12.20 -17.59
N LYS A 441 -19.02 12.26 -17.30
CA LYS A 441 -19.58 12.88 -16.09
C LYS A 441 -20.22 11.86 -15.15
N TRP A 442 -20.71 10.73 -15.66
CA TRP A 442 -21.41 9.74 -14.85
C TRP A 442 -21.05 8.31 -15.24
N MET A 443 -20.45 7.58 -14.31
CA MET A 443 -20.04 6.17 -14.45
C MET A 443 -21.06 5.25 -13.78
N LEU A 444 -21.00 3.96 -14.07
CA LEU A 444 -21.88 2.94 -13.49
C LEU A 444 -21.08 1.67 -13.18
N GLU A 445 -21.23 1.13 -11.97
CA GLU A 445 -20.62 -0.13 -11.56
C GLU A 445 -21.61 -0.97 -10.71
N ILE A 446 -21.42 -2.29 -10.67
CA ILE A 446 -22.23 -3.20 -9.85
C ILE A 446 -21.33 -3.95 -8.88
N ILE A 447 -21.66 -3.89 -7.58
CA ILE A 447 -20.91 -4.56 -6.53
C ILE A 447 -21.90 -5.31 -5.63
N ASN A 448 -21.80 -6.63 -5.56
CA ASN A 448 -22.65 -7.43 -4.67
C ASN A 448 -22.45 -7.04 -3.20
N SER A 449 -23.48 -7.18 -2.36
CA SER A 449 -23.42 -6.75 -0.96
C SER A 449 -22.29 -7.42 -0.15
N HIS A 450 -22.05 -8.72 -0.37
CA HIS A 450 -20.99 -9.47 0.32
C HIS A 450 -19.57 -9.07 -0.17
N ASP A 451 -19.44 -8.75 -1.45
CA ASP A 451 -18.20 -8.21 -2.02
C ASP A 451 -17.93 -6.79 -1.54
N LEU A 452 -18.99 -5.98 -1.43
CA LEU A 452 -18.90 -4.64 -0.89
C LEU A 452 -18.45 -4.65 0.58
N GLU A 453 -18.96 -5.58 1.40
CA GLU A 453 -18.48 -5.82 2.77
C GLU A 453 -17.00 -6.22 2.78
N THR A 454 -16.62 -7.16 1.90
CA THR A 454 -15.23 -7.60 1.74
C THR A 454 -14.31 -6.42 1.41
N ILE A 455 -14.59 -5.67 0.33
CA ILE A 455 -13.82 -4.49 -0.08
C ILE A 455 -13.74 -3.47 1.07
N SER A 456 -14.85 -3.23 1.77
CA SER A 456 -14.94 -2.27 2.87
C SER A 456 -14.13 -2.67 4.10
N ASN A 457 -13.80 -3.95 4.24
CA ASN A 457 -12.99 -4.47 5.34
C ASN A 457 -11.49 -4.51 5.03
N ASP A 458 -11.08 -4.41 3.76
CA ASP A 458 -9.68 -4.33 3.37
C ASP A 458 -9.00 -3.05 3.88
N THR A 459 -7.80 -3.18 4.43
CA THR A 459 -7.04 -2.06 5.03
C THR A 459 -6.53 -1.06 4.00
N ASP A 460 -6.40 -1.49 2.74
CA ASP A 460 -5.91 -0.66 1.64
C ASP A 460 -7.05 0.06 0.86
N CYS A 461 -8.31 -0.23 1.22
CA CYS A 461 -9.48 0.34 0.54
C CYS A 461 -9.67 1.82 0.90
N SER A 462 -9.99 2.63 -0.12
CA SER A 462 -10.53 3.97 0.07
C SER A 462 -11.46 4.35 -1.08
N PRO A 463 -12.41 5.30 -0.89
CA PRO A 463 -13.29 5.75 -1.97
C PRO A 463 -12.53 6.28 -3.19
N HIS A 464 -11.35 6.89 -2.97
CA HIS A 464 -10.50 7.44 -4.02
C HIS A 464 -9.88 6.33 -4.89
N LYS A 465 -9.41 5.24 -4.28
CA LYS A 465 -8.86 4.10 -5.03
C LYS A 465 -9.93 3.38 -5.83
N ILE A 466 -11.11 3.15 -5.23
CA ILE A 466 -12.26 2.57 -5.93
C ILE A 466 -12.65 3.42 -7.13
N TRP A 467 -12.76 4.74 -6.93
CA TRP A 467 -13.03 5.69 -8.01
C TRP A 467 -12.00 5.59 -9.13
N ARG A 468 -10.70 5.56 -8.81
CA ARG A 468 -9.64 5.49 -9.81
C ARG A 468 -9.64 4.19 -10.59
N ILE A 469 -9.94 3.04 -9.96
CA ILE A 469 -10.06 1.75 -10.66
C ILE A 469 -11.22 1.79 -11.67
N ILE A 470 -12.37 2.36 -11.28
CA ILE A 470 -13.52 2.55 -12.17
C ILE A 470 -13.15 3.49 -13.33
N GLU A 471 -12.44 4.59 -13.05
CA GLU A 471 -11.95 5.49 -14.11
C GLU A 471 -10.96 4.78 -15.06
N SER A 472 -10.08 3.89 -14.57
CA SER A 472 -9.20 3.10 -15.42
C SER A 472 -10.01 2.19 -16.36
N LEU A 473 -11.04 1.54 -15.82
CA LEU A 473 -11.91 0.64 -16.56
C LEU A 473 -12.64 1.38 -17.68
N GLU A 474 -13.24 2.53 -17.37
CA GLU A 474 -13.93 3.39 -18.34
C GLU A 474 -12.98 3.92 -19.42
N GLN A 475 -11.73 4.26 -19.06
CA GLN A 475 -10.72 4.63 -20.05
C GLN A 475 -10.40 3.48 -21.00
N LEU A 476 -10.27 2.25 -20.51
CA LEU A 476 -10.05 1.07 -21.36
C LEU A 476 -11.25 0.80 -22.28
N ILE A 477 -12.47 0.91 -21.74
CA ILE A 477 -13.71 0.79 -22.53
C ILE A 477 -13.75 1.85 -23.64
N SER A 478 -13.37 3.10 -23.35
CA SER A 478 -13.30 4.18 -24.34
C SER A 478 -12.25 3.96 -25.44
N MET A 479 -11.29 3.05 -25.21
CA MET A 479 -10.31 2.60 -26.19
C MET A 479 -10.76 1.32 -26.93
N ASP A 480 -12.04 0.96 -26.83
CA ASP A 480 -12.65 -0.25 -27.40
C ASP A 480 -12.04 -1.58 -26.91
N VAL A 481 -11.47 -1.58 -25.69
CA VAL A 481 -10.90 -2.77 -25.06
C VAL A 481 -12.02 -3.59 -24.44
N ARG A 482 -12.05 -4.90 -24.73
CA ARG A 482 -13.01 -5.82 -24.10
C ARG A 482 -12.35 -6.53 -22.93
N LEU A 483 -12.64 -6.05 -21.73
CA LEU A 483 -12.23 -6.69 -20.49
C LEU A 483 -13.22 -7.79 -20.11
N LEU A 484 -12.75 -9.04 -20.00
CA LEU A 484 -13.56 -10.16 -19.50
C LEU A 484 -13.25 -10.36 -18.01
N ASN A 485 -14.25 -10.08 -17.18
CA ASN A 485 -14.20 -10.25 -15.74
C ASN A 485 -15.53 -10.82 -15.25
N PRO A 486 -15.76 -12.14 -15.39
CA PRO A 486 -17.04 -12.76 -15.04
C PRO A 486 -17.36 -12.66 -13.53
N ASN A 487 -16.33 -12.60 -12.68
CA ASN A 487 -16.46 -12.70 -11.22
C ASN A 487 -16.54 -11.34 -10.52
N GLY A 488 -17.08 -10.34 -11.22
CA GLY A 488 -17.48 -9.07 -10.64
C GLY A 488 -16.34 -8.16 -10.15
N PHE A 489 -16.72 -7.04 -9.55
CA PHE A 489 -15.79 -5.97 -9.21
C PHE A 489 -14.76 -6.37 -8.13
N LEU A 490 -15.09 -7.28 -7.20
CA LEU A 490 -14.12 -7.75 -6.20
C LEU A 490 -12.91 -8.44 -6.85
N ASN A 491 -13.15 -9.27 -7.88
CA ASN A 491 -12.07 -9.90 -8.63
C ASN A 491 -11.21 -8.86 -9.38
N LEU A 492 -11.83 -7.84 -9.98
CA LEU A 492 -11.11 -6.71 -10.60
C LEU A 492 -10.27 -5.94 -9.59
N TYR A 493 -10.84 -5.63 -8.42
CA TYR A 493 -10.16 -4.94 -7.32
C TYR A 493 -8.96 -5.75 -6.81
N ALA A 494 -9.15 -7.05 -6.58
CA ALA A 494 -8.08 -7.95 -6.16
C ALA A 494 -6.97 -8.04 -7.22
N TYR A 495 -7.34 -8.23 -8.49
CA TYR A 495 -6.40 -8.23 -9.62
C TYR A 495 -5.62 -6.92 -9.70
N ALA A 496 -6.30 -5.77 -9.61
CA ALA A 496 -5.66 -4.46 -9.62
C ALA A 496 -4.64 -4.38 -8.49
N LYS A 497 -5.03 -4.71 -7.26
CA LYS A 497 -4.16 -4.67 -6.08
C LYS A 497 -2.92 -5.55 -6.20
N GLU A 498 -3.06 -6.78 -6.71
CA GLU A 498 -1.94 -7.69 -6.97
C GLU A 498 -0.95 -7.15 -8.02
N ASN A 499 -1.44 -6.30 -8.92
CA ASN A 499 -0.67 -5.70 -10.01
C ASN A 499 -0.33 -4.22 -9.76
N ASN A 500 -0.17 -3.81 -8.48
CA ASN A 500 0.13 -2.42 -8.09
C ASN A 500 -0.85 -1.40 -8.69
N TYR A 501 -2.13 -1.75 -8.70
CA TYR A 501 -3.24 -0.99 -9.27
C TYR A 501 -3.16 -0.74 -10.77
N CYS A 502 -2.42 -1.58 -11.51
CA CYS A 502 -2.35 -1.51 -12.96
C CYS A 502 -3.28 -2.57 -13.58
N LEU A 503 -4.31 -2.14 -14.31
CA LEU A 503 -5.26 -3.05 -14.95
C LEU A 503 -4.71 -3.76 -16.20
N ILE A 504 -3.64 -3.22 -16.80
CA ILE A 504 -3.05 -3.76 -18.03
C ILE A 504 -1.53 -3.89 -17.90
N PRO A 505 -0.95 -5.07 -18.09
CA PRO A 505 0.49 -5.25 -18.05
C PRO A 505 1.14 -4.70 -19.33
N HIS A 506 1.40 -3.39 -19.39
CA HIS A 506 1.94 -2.67 -20.57
C HIS A 506 3.14 -3.35 -21.22
N SER A 507 4.03 -3.96 -20.42
CA SER A 507 5.20 -4.69 -20.90
C SER A 507 4.89 -5.91 -21.78
N SER A 508 3.68 -6.46 -21.67
CA SER A 508 3.21 -7.58 -22.51
C SER A 508 2.58 -7.13 -23.83
N PHE A 509 2.41 -5.82 -24.04
CA PHE A 509 1.72 -5.24 -25.20
C PHE A 509 2.62 -4.22 -25.92
N GLN A 510 3.71 -4.69 -26.52
CA GLN A 510 4.69 -3.84 -27.23
C GLN A 510 4.71 -4.11 -28.74
N GLU A 511 3.62 -4.60 -29.31
CA GLU A 511 3.53 -4.91 -30.74
C GLU A 511 3.56 -3.62 -31.58
N PRO A 512 4.40 -3.51 -32.64
CA PRO A 512 4.54 -2.28 -33.43
C PRO A 512 3.25 -1.71 -34.01
N ASN A 513 2.33 -2.61 -34.39
CA ASN A 513 1.02 -2.25 -34.95
C ASN A 513 -0.12 -2.53 -33.95
N GLY A 514 0.20 -2.54 -32.64
CA GLY A 514 -0.78 -2.79 -31.58
C GLY A 514 -1.87 -1.72 -31.57
N ASN A 515 -3.13 -2.17 -31.61
CA ASN A 515 -4.31 -1.31 -31.45
C ASN A 515 -5.17 -1.84 -30.30
N PRO A 516 -5.47 -1.03 -29.26
CA PRO A 516 -6.35 -1.41 -28.16
C PRO A 516 -7.70 -1.97 -28.59
N SER A 517 -8.29 -1.45 -29.68
CA SER A 517 -9.64 -1.81 -30.13
C SER A 517 -9.82 -3.27 -30.54
N ASN A 518 -8.70 -3.98 -30.75
CA ASN A 518 -8.70 -5.39 -31.15
C ASN A 518 -8.37 -6.34 -29.99
N ILE A 519 -8.23 -5.81 -28.76
CA ILE A 519 -7.78 -6.58 -27.61
C ILE A 519 -8.99 -7.03 -26.79
N ILE A 520 -9.06 -8.35 -26.59
CA ILE A 520 -9.87 -8.98 -25.55
C ILE A 520 -8.90 -9.41 -24.46
N PHE A 521 -9.06 -8.86 -23.27
CA PHE A 521 -8.21 -9.17 -22.12
C PHE A 521 -9.04 -9.85 -21.04
N SER A 522 -8.70 -11.10 -20.72
CA SER A 522 -9.35 -11.85 -19.65
C SER A 522 -8.53 -11.74 -18.38
N ILE A 523 -9.16 -11.28 -17.31
CA ILE A 523 -8.59 -11.30 -15.96
C ILE A 523 -8.73 -12.74 -15.41
N PRO A 524 -7.78 -13.24 -14.60
CA PRO A 524 -7.97 -14.49 -13.85
C PRO A 524 -9.27 -14.45 -13.04
N SER A 525 -10.00 -15.56 -12.95
CA SER A 525 -11.33 -15.59 -12.29
C SER A 525 -11.26 -15.76 -10.77
N ASN A 526 -10.09 -15.89 -10.15
CA ASN A 526 -9.95 -16.22 -8.73
C ASN A 526 -9.06 -15.28 -7.91
N CYS A 527 -8.80 -14.06 -8.37
CA CYS A 527 -8.01 -13.10 -7.58
C CYS A 527 -8.73 -12.74 -6.26
N GLN A 528 -10.06 -12.76 -6.25
CA GLN A 528 -10.88 -12.49 -5.06
C GLN A 528 -10.70 -13.51 -3.92
N ALA A 529 -10.32 -14.75 -4.20
CA ALA A 529 -10.19 -15.79 -3.18
C ALA A 529 -9.06 -15.48 -2.18
N ASP A 530 -7.88 -15.06 -2.69
CA ASP A 530 -6.74 -14.67 -1.85
C ASP A 530 -7.06 -13.39 -1.05
N LEU A 531 -7.82 -12.47 -1.65
CA LEU A 531 -8.29 -11.26 -0.99
C LEU A 531 -9.26 -11.59 0.16
N ARG A 532 -10.27 -12.44 -0.07
CA ARG A 532 -11.20 -12.94 0.96
C ARG A 532 -10.46 -13.63 2.08
N GLN A 533 -9.51 -14.52 1.77
CA GLN A 533 -8.67 -15.19 2.75
C GLN A 533 -7.96 -14.19 3.67
N LYS A 534 -7.31 -13.19 3.07
CA LYS A 534 -6.60 -12.15 3.81
C LYS A 534 -7.53 -11.32 4.68
N ILE A 535 -8.70 -10.94 4.16
CA ILE A 535 -9.67 -10.12 4.90
C ILE A 535 -10.26 -10.91 6.05
N LEU A 536 -10.68 -12.15 5.85
CA LEU A 536 -11.22 -13.01 6.91
C LEU A 536 -10.22 -13.25 8.05
N LYS A 537 -8.92 -13.44 7.72
CA LYS A 537 -7.85 -13.50 8.74
C LYS A 537 -7.67 -12.17 9.48
N ASN A 538 -7.83 -11.06 8.77
CA ASN A 538 -7.69 -9.71 9.33
C ASN A 538 -8.90 -9.23 10.13
N THR A 539 -10.09 -9.76 9.85
CA THR A 539 -11.33 -9.45 10.57
C THR A 539 -11.78 -10.63 11.42
N GLU A 540 -10.86 -11.52 11.77
CA GLU A 540 -11.17 -12.70 12.56
C GLU A 540 -11.75 -12.29 13.90
N THR A 541 -12.84 -12.97 14.24
CA THR A 541 -13.58 -12.79 15.49
C THR A 541 -13.41 -14.01 16.37
N LEU A 542 -13.15 -13.80 17.65
CA LEU A 542 -13.01 -14.86 18.67
C LEU A 542 -13.92 -14.59 19.87
N MET A 543 -14.27 -15.65 20.60
CA MET A 543 -14.78 -15.53 21.97
C MET A 543 -13.63 -15.68 22.95
N VAL A 544 -13.44 -14.68 23.79
CA VAL A 544 -12.41 -14.68 24.84
C VAL A 544 -13.07 -14.41 26.19
N HIS A 545 -12.64 -15.09 27.25
CA HIS A 545 -13.21 -14.90 28.58
C HIS A 545 -12.58 -13.69 29.28
N HIS A 546 -13.42 -12.81 29.82
CA HIS A 546 -13.04 -11.69 30.67
C HIS A 546 -13.63 -11.87 32.07
N HIS A 547 -12.81 -11.67 33.11
CA HIS A 547 -13.19 -11.98 34.50
C HIS A 547 -14.45 -11.26 35.02
N LYS A 548 -14.75 -10.04 34.54
CA LYS A 548 -15.96 -9.27 34.91
C LYS A 548 -17.10 -9.40 33.90
N LEU A 549 -16.77 -9.56 32.63
CA LEU A 549 -17.74 -9.48 31.53
C LEU A 549 -18.20 -10.87 31.07
N GLY A 550 -17.56 -11.94 31.53
CA GLY A 550 -17.80 -13.30 31.03
C GLY A 550 -17.22 -13.47 29.63
N ALA A 551 -17.95 -14.15 28.75
CA ALA A 551 -17.50 -14.35 27.37
C ALA A 551 -17.67 -13.05 26.55
N VAL A 552 -16.57 -12.53 26.02
CA VAL A 552 -16.53 -11.30 25.21
C VAL A 552 -16.13 -11.64 23.78
N LYS A 553 -16.89 -11.11 22.82
CA LYS A 553 -16.55 -11.22 21.40
C LYS A 553 -15.54 -10.14 21.04
N VAL A 554 -14.40 -10.57 20.48
CA VAL A 554 -13.28 -9.71 20.11
C VAL A 554 -12.94 -9.88 18.64
N ILE A 555 -12.43 -8.81 18.01
CA ILE A 555 -12.04 -8.74 16.59
C ILE A 555 -10.56 -8.37 16.52
N ARG A 556 -9.82 -8.99 15.60
CA ARG A 556 -8.38 -8.68 15.41
C ARG A 556 -8.17 -7.18 15.14
N GLY A 557 -7.34 -6.54 15.97
CA GLY A 557 -7.24 -5.08 16.00
C GLY A 557 -6.14 -4.47 15.13
N PHE A 558 -5.00 -5.15 14.98
CA PHE A 558 -3.78 -4.56 14.39
C PHE A 558 -3.18 -5.42 13.28
N THR A 559 -3.80 -5.36 12.10
CA THR A 559 -3.49 -6.26 10.98
C THR A 559 -2.52 -5.69 9.96
N GLY A 560 -2.42 -4.36 9.86
CA GLY A 560 -1.47 -3.68 8.99
C GLY A 560 -0.09 -3.53 9.61
N SER A 561 0.96 -3.79 8.83
CA SER A 561 2.34 -3.41 9.18
C SER A 561 3.07 -2.97 7.91
N LEU A 562 3.89 -1.91 8.03
CA LEU A 562 4.84 -1.52 6.99
C LEU A 562 6.08 -2.42 7.00
N PHE A 563 6.31 -3.16 8.09
CA PHE A 563 7.49 -3.99 8.31
C PHE A 563 7.20 -5.46 8.03
N SER A 564 8.26 -6.25 7.81
CA SER A 564 8.16 -7.68 7.51
C SER A 564 7.57 -8.52 8.65
N ASN A 565 7.67 -8.05 9.89
CA ASN A 565 7.05 -8.67 11.06
C ASN A 565 5.97 -7.75 11.64
N ASN A 566 4.85 -8.33 12.08
CA ASN A 566 3.81 -7.62 12.80
C ASN A 566 3.65 -8.22 14.20
N GLU A 567 4.34 -7.64 15.17
CA GLU A 567 4.31 -8.11 16.56
C GLU A 567 2.97 -7.86 17.25
N ARG A 568 2.09 -7.04 16.65
CA ARG A 568 0.75 -6.73 17.17
C ARG A 568 -0.35 -7.59 16.54
N TYR A 569 0.01 -8.52 15.66
CA TYR A 569 -0.96 -9.28 14.88
C TYR A 569 -1.95 -10.05 15.77
N ASP A 570 -1.48 -10.61 16.89
CA ASP A 570 -2.25 -11.42 17.84
C ASP A 570 -2.95 -10.60 18.94
N ILE A 571 -3.24 -9.33 18.66
CA ILE A 571 -3.99 -8.44 19.55
C ILE A 571 -5.40 -8.24 18.99
N TYR A 572 -6.39 -8.46 19.84
CA TYR A 572 -7.81 -8.34 19.53
C TYR A 572 -8.46 -7.24 20.37
N CYS A 573 -9.41 -6.54 19.76
CA CYS A 573 -10.20 -5.48 20.39
C CYS A 573 -11.63 -5.99 20.63
N PRO A 574 -12.30 -5.63 21.73
CA PRO A 574 -13.73 -5.87 21.89
C PRO A 574 -14.54 -5.32 20.71
N GLU A 575 -15.53 -6.09 20.23
CA GLU A 575 -16.44 -5.63 19.17
C GLU A 575 -17.33 -4.47 19.65
N SER A 576 -17.70 -4.49 20.93
CA SER A 576 -18.36 -3.37 21.61
C SER A 576 -17.41 -2.80 22.67
N VAL A 577 -17.20 -1.49 22.63
CA VAL A 577 -16.32 -0.79 23.58
C VAL A 577 -17.19 0.04 24.51
N ASP A 578 -17.04 -0.19 25.82
CA ASP A 578 -17.62 0.67 26.85
C ASP A 578 -16.72 1.91 27.03
N LEU A 579 -17.29 3.11 26.89
CA LEU A 579 -16.54 4.34 26.63
C LEU A 579 -15.84 5.05 27.82
N PRO A 580 -15.54 4.42 28.97
CA PRO A 580 -14.50 4.95 29.86
C PRO A 580 -13.25 4.07 29.98
N VAL A 581 -13.06 3.04 29.13
CA VAL A 581 -11.89 2.14 29.21
C VAL A 581 -11.30 1.85 27.82
N LEU A 582 -9.98 1.94 27.69
CA LEU A 582 -9.22 1.34 26.59
C LEU A 582 -8.95 -0.12 26.92
N GLN A 583 -9.34 -1.04 26.05
CA GLN A 583 -9.24 -2.48 26.31
C GLN A 583 -8.82 -3.24 25.05
N VAL A 584 -7.85 -4.14 25.18
CA VAL A 584 -7.50 -5.15 24.19
C VAL A 584 -7.16 -6.46 24.88
N VAL A 585 -7.12 -7.57 24.14
CA VAL A 585 -6.60 -8.84 24.61
C VAL A 585 -5.50 -9.35 23.68
N TYR A 586 -4.41 -9.82 24.27
CA TYR A 586 -3.36 -10.54 23.56
C TYR A 586 -3.64 -12.04 23.64
N THR A 587 -3.66 -12.72 22.49
CA THR A 587 -3.95 -14.16 22.40
C THR A 587 -2.88 -14.88 21.59
N HIS A 588 -1.86 -15.44 22.25
CA HIS A 588 -0.80 -16.19 21.56
C HIS A 588 -0.30 -17.36 22.43
N SER A 589 -0.02 -18.51 21.82
CA SER A 589 0.55 -19.69 22.52
C SER A 589 -0.18 -20.09 23.81
N ASN A 590 -1.52 -20.08 23.79
CA ASN A 590 -2.39 -20.35 24.96
C ASN A 590 -2.26 -19.33 26.12
N CYS A 591 -1.67 -18.16 25.88
CA CYS A 591 -1.67 -17.04 26.79
C CYS A 591 -2.74 -16.04 26.36
N GLU A 592 -3.65 -15.72 27.29
CA GLU A 592 -4.70 -14.72 27.13
C GLU A 592 -4.56 -13.67 28.23
N ILE A 593 -4.10 -12.46 27.88
CA ILE A 593 -3.95 -11.36 28.83
C ILE A 593 -4.69 -10.14 28.29
N TRP A 594 -5.69 -9.69 29.06
CA TRP A 594 -6.36 -8.42 28.81
C TRP A 594 -5.49 -7.27 29.27
N ILE A 595 -5.38 -6.23 28.44
CA ILE A 595 -4.71 -4.98 28.76
C ILE A 595 -5.80 -3.91 28.85
N GLU A 596 -5.87 -3.24 29.99
CA GLU A 596 -6.92 -2.25 30.28
C GLU A 596 -6.33 -0.94 30.78
N GLN A 597 -6.92 0.18 30.37
CA GLN A 597 -6.62 1.50 30.94
C GLN A 597 -7.89 2.31 31.06
N LYS A 598 -8.16 2.84 32.26
CA LYS A 598 -9.29 3.76 32.46
C LYS A 598 -8.99 5.10 31.80
N ILE A 599 -9.94 5.62 31.03
CA ILE A 599 -9.87 6.95 30.42
C ILE A 599 -10.35 7.98 31.44
N SER A 600 -9.53 8.99 31.70
CA SER A 600 -9.95 10.19 32.43
C SER A 600 -10.26 11.31 31.45
N GLN A 601 -11.38 12.00 31.67
CA GLN A 601 -11.75 13.21 30.92
C GLN A 601 -10.87 14.41 31.30
N ASP A 602 -10.18 14.35 32.45
CA ASP A 602 -9.30 15.42 32.91
C ASP A 602 -8.01 15.53 32.09
N TYR A 603 -7.66 14.47 31.34
CA TYR A 603 -6.40 14.36 30.61
C TYR A 603 -6.59 14.26 29.11
N ASP A 604 -5.50 14.51 28.36
CA ASP A 604 -5.54 14.42 26.90
C ASP A 604 -5.74 12.97 26.47
N PHE A 605 -6.73 12.71 25.61
CA PHE A 605 -7.02 11.35 25.14
C PHE A 605 -5.88 10.79 24.29
N SER A 606 -5.23 11.61 23.46
CA SER A 606 -4.15 11.13 22.58
C SER A 606 -2.95 10.65 23.39
N LEU A 607 -2.54 11.39 24.42
CA LEU A 607 -1.46 10.99 25.31
C LEU A 607 -1.82 9.71 26.10
N GLN A 608 -3.03 9.66 26.67
CA GLN A 608 -3.54 8.46 27.35
C GLN A 608 -3.53 7.24 26.42
N PHE A 609 -4.00 7.41 25.18
CA PHE A 609 -3.99 6.34 24.18
C PHE A 609 -2.58 5.92 23.81
N GLN A 610 -1.61 6.82 23.71
CA GLN A 610 -0.23 6.44 23.41
C GLN A 610 0.40 5.61 24.53
N CYS A 611 0.14 5.91 25.81
CA CYS A 611 0.57 5.08 26.94
C CYS A 611 0.03 3.65 26.85
N PHE A 612 -1.27 3.54 26.56
CA PHE A 612 -1.91 2.25 26.31
C PHE A 612 -1.29 1.55 25.09
N ASP A 613 -1.12 2.26 23.97
CA ASP A 613 -0.58 1.74 22.71
C ASP A 613 0.85 1.20 22.88
N ALA A 614 1.69 1.84 23.70
CA ALA A 614 3.02 1.34 24.06
C ALA A 614 2.94 0.00 24.79
N ALA A 615 2.07 -0.13 25.79
CA ALA A 615 1.87 -1.39 26.50
C ALA A 615 1.43 -2.51 25.55
N THR A 616 0.47 -2.21 24.65
CA THR A 616 0.03 -3.16 23.63
C THR A 616 1.13 -3.51 22.61
N SER A 617 2.07 -2.60 22.35
CA SER A 617 3.17 -2.86 21.41
C SER A 617 4.26 -3.76 22.01
N TRP A 618 4.47 -3.68 23.33
CA TRP A 618 5.48 -4.49 24.03
C TRP A 618 5.01 -5.90 24.41
N ILE A 619 3.71 -6.14 24.58
CA ILE A 619 3.19 -7.39 25.14
C ILE A 619 3.71 -8.64 24.41
N HIS A 620 3.75 -8.63 23.08
CA HIS A 620 4.24 -9.78 22.31
C HIS A 620 5.71 -10.08 22.62
N LYS A 621 6.59 -9.07 22.68
CA LYS A 621 8.00 -9.25 23.03
C LYS A 621 8.17 -9.75 24.47
N ILE A 622 7.41 -9.19 25.41
CA ILE A 622 7.43 -9.60 26.82
C ILE A 622 7.09 -11.11 26.92
N ILE A 623 5.94 -11.51 26.37
CA ILE A 623 5.46 -12.89 26.47
C ILE A 623 6.33 -13.87 25.70
N SER A 624 6.84 -13.48 24.52
CA SER A 624 7.76 -14.30 23.73
C SER A 624 9.05 -14.61 24.50
N VAL A 625 9.66 -13.60 25.15
CA VAL A 625 10.88 -13.78 25.94
C VAL A 625 10.62 -14.66 27.16
N ILE A 626 9.56 -14.37 27.93
CA ILE A 626 9.16 -15.14 29.12
C ILE A 626 8.99 -16.63 28.77
N THR A 627 8.25 -16.91 27.69
CA THR A 627 8.01 -18.28 27.22
C THR A 627 9.28 -18.96 26.74
N SER A 628 10.13 -18.24 25.99
CA SER A 628 11.40 -18.79 25.46
C SER A 628 12.44 -19.11 26.55
N ASP A 629 12.40 -18.39 27.66
CA ASP A 629 13.24 -18.63 28.85
C ASP A 629 12.67 -19.73 29.76
N GLY A 630 11.53 -20.32 29.40
CA GLY A 630 10.89 -21.40 30.15
C GLY A 630 10.19 -20.94 31.44
N LEU A 631 9.88 -19.65 31.55
CA LEU A 631 9.16 -19.09 32.70
C LEU A 631 7.66 -19.34 32.55
N LEU A 632 7.00 -19.62 33.67
CA LEU A 632 5.56 -19.83 33.70
C LEU A 632 4.84 -18.50 33.89
N ILE A 633 3.86 -18.23 33.02
CA ILE A 633 2.93 -17.12 33.21
C ILE A 633 1.89 -17.58 34.24
N PRO A 634 1.63 -16.82 35.32
CA PRO A 634 0.66 -17.23 36.34
C PRO A 634 -0.73 -17.41 35.72
N GLU A 635 -1.35 -18.59 35.88
CA GLU A 635 -2.71 -18.86 35.38
C GLU A 635 -3.76 -17.92 36.01
N SER A 636 -3.47 -17.38 37.20
CA SER A 636 -4.29 -16.39 37.88
C SER A 636 -4.21 -14.99 37.27
N LEU A 637 -3.28 -14.70 36.34
CA LEU A 637 -3.17 -13.40 35.69
C LEU A 637 -4.03 -13.37 34.43
N SER A 638 -5.22 -12.76 34.53
CA SER A 638 -6.11 -12.57 33.38
C SER A 638 -6.09 -11.13 32.85
N VAL A 639 -5.80 -10.13 33.70
CA VAL A 639 -5.84 -8.71 33.32
C VAL A 639 -4.61 -7.96 33.83
N TRP A 640 -3.99 -7.19 32.94
CA TRP A 640 -3.01 -6.16 33.25
C TRP A 640 -3.67 -4.78 33.13
N ASN A 641 -3.96 -4.17 34.28
CA ASN A 641 -4.69 -2.92 34.38
C ASN A 641 -3.73 -1.75 34.65
N LEU A 642 -3.73 -0.78 33.75
CA LEU A 642 -2.81 0.36 33.72
C LEU A 642 -3.49 1.64 34.22
N SER A 643 -2.77 2.42 35.00
CA SER A 643 -3.18 3.77 35.42
C SER A 643 -1.99 4.71 35.40
N PHE A 644 -2.13 5.87 34.78
CA PHE A 644 -1.07 6.87 34.67
C PHE A 644 -1.52 8.18 35.34
N ASN A 645 -0.65 8.75 36.16
CA ASN A 645 -0.80 10.12 36.63
C ASN A 645 -0.19 11.07 35.60
N PHE A 646 -0.95 12.08 35.17
CA PHE A 646 -0.48 13.08 34.23
C PHE A 646 -0.25 14.42 34.92
N PRO A 647 0.70 15.25 34.43
CA PRO A 647 0.87 16.61 34.91
C PRO A 647 -0.41 17.47 34.79
N GLU A 648 -0.66 18.32 35.79
CA GLU A 648 -1.80 19.24 35.83
C GLU A 648 -1.71 20.35 34.76
N ASP A 649 -0.51 20.87 34.48
CA ASP A 649 -0.26 21.88 33.46
C ASP A 649 0.47 21.27 32.25
N LYS A 650 -0.26 21.12 31.14
CA LYS A 650 0.27 20.54 29.89
C LYS A 650 1.17 21.51 29.11
N ASN A 651 1.08 22.80 29.37
CA ASN A 651 1.78 23.84 28.61
C ASN A 651 3.11 24.25 29.27
N LYS A 652 3.36 23.79 30.49
CA LYS A 652 4.59 24.08 31.22
C LYS A 652 5.52 22.88 31.19
N MET A 653 6.68 23.07 30.57
CA MET A 653 7.74 22.07 30.58
C MET A 653 8.27 21.90 32.02
N ARG A 654 8.26 20.65 32.52
CA ARG A 654 8.86 20.28 33.82
C ARG A 654 10.28 19.77 33.63
N ASP A 655 11.06 19.76 34.70
CA ASP A 655 12.38 19.14 34.69
C ASP A 655 12.26 17.63 34.42
N CYS A 656 13.24 17.07 33.73
CA CYS A 656 13.26 15.63 33.44
C CYS A 656 13.79 14.87 34.67
N PRO A 657 13.06 13.87 35.21
CA PRO A 657 13.49 13.09 36.37
C PRO A 657 14.77 12.28 36.08
N LYS A 658 15.45 11.84 37.15
CA LYS A 658 16.62 10.97 37.03
C LYS A 658 16.22 9.54 36.62
N SER A 659 17.14 8.79 36.03
CA SER A 659 16.94 7.40 35.61
C SER A 659 16.36 6.51 36.70
N GLU A 660 16.86 6.65 37.94
CA GLU A 660 16.42 5.82 39.07
C GLU A 660 14.97 6.15 39.49
N GLU A 661 14.59 7.43 39.41
CA GLU A 661 13.23 7.90 39.72
C GLU A 661 12.23 7.40 38.68
N ILE A 662 12.61 7.38 37.40
CA ILE A 662 11.78 6.86 36.31
C ILE A 662 11.61 5.34 36.44
N LEU A 663 12.70 4.59 36.64
CA LEU A 663 12.64 3.12 36.74
C LEU A 663 11.83 2.63 37.95
N SER A 664 11.69 3.47 38.99
CA SER A 664 10.91 3.19 40.19
C SER A 664 9.54 3.90 40.23
N CYS A 665 9.11 4.52 39.12
CA CYS A 665 7.88 5.33 39.09
C CYS A 665 6.58 4.53 39.11
N PHE A 666 6.62 3.21 39.30
CA PHE A 666 5.44 2.36 39.28
C PHE A 666 5.24 1.59 40.58
N SER A 667 3.99 1.26 40.88
CA SER A 667 3.61 0.35 41.96
C SER A 667 2.66 -0.72 41.43
N ASN A 668 2.88 -1.96 41.84
CA ASN A 668 2.04 -3.10 41.48
C ASN A 668 1.21 -3.58 42.66
N GLU A 669 -0.06 -3.89 42.39
CA GLU A 669 -0.97 -4.52 43.34
C GLU A 669 -1.73 -5.64 42.62
N PHE A 670 -1.53 -6.89 43.02
CA PHE A 670 -2.24 -8.03 42.43
C PHE A 670 -3.47 -8.38 43.27
N ILE A 671 -4.65 -8.26 42.66
CA ILE A 671 -5.94 -8.66 43.23
C ILE A 671 -6.55 -9.66 42.26
N ASN A 672 -6.39 -10.95 42.56
CA ASN A 672 -6.77 -12.05 41.67
C ASN A 672 -8.13 -11.82 40.97
N PRO A 673 -8.21 -11.81 39.62
CA PRO A 673 -7.17 -12.15 38.62
C PRO A 673 -6.47 -10.95 37.95
N ILE A 674 -6.45 -9.78 38.59
CA ILE A 674 -5.99 -8.50 38.02
C ILE A 674 -4.66 -8.06 38.63
N LEU A 675 -3.70 -7.68 37.78
CA LEU A 675 -2.52 -6.92 38.16
C LEU A 675 -2.76 -5.43 37.90
N HIS A 676 -2.85 -4.62 38.95
CA HIS A 676 -2.93 -3.17 38.84
C HIS A 676 -1.53 -2.55 38.87
N SER A 677 -1.15 -1.89 37.77
CA SER A 677 0.11 -1.14 37.64
C SER A 677 -0.18 0.35 37.55
N LYS A 678 0.22 1.11 38.58
CA LYS A 678 0.03 2.56 38.66
C LYS A 678 1.36 3.28 38.43
N PHE A 679 1.38 4.26 37.54
CA PHE A 679 2.56 5.04 37.16
C PHE A 679 2.45 6.49 37.63
N GLY A 680 3.49 7.00 38.29
CA GLY A 680 3.64 8.40 38.67
C GLY A 680 3.88 9.33 37.47
N THR A 681 3.87 10.65 37.71
CA THR A 681 4.05 11.64 36.64
C THR A 681 5.46 11.65 36.05
N GLU A 682 6.42 11.02 36.76
CA GLU A 682 7.80 10.79 36.36
C GLU A 682 7.88 9.94 35.09
N PHE A 683 6.91 9.02 34.87
CA PHE A 683 6.82 8.26 33.62
C PHE A 683 6.70 9.18 32.41
N ILE A 684 5.79 10.15 32.48
CA ILE A 684 5.48 11.08 31.39
C ILE A 684 6.64 12.05 31.17
N ASP A 685 7.21 12.61 32.24
CA ASP A 685 8.36 13.51 32.09
C ASP A 685 9.62 12.78 31.61
N GLY A 686 9.79 11.52 32.01
CA GLY A 686 10.88 10.64 31.59
C GLY A 686 10.88 10.33 30.10
N LEU A 687 9.75 10.51 29.39
CA LEU A 687 9.70 10.35 27.93
C LEU A 687 10.58 11.38 27.18
N ARG A 688 11.01 12.45 27.86
CA ARG A 688 12.00 13.42 27.36
C ARG A 688 13.45 12.99 27.61
N GLN A 689 13.72 11.88 28.31
CA GLN A 689 15.07 11.32 28.38
C GLN A 689 15.47 10.70 27.04
N GLU A 690 16.75 10.84 26.68
CA GLU A 690 17.30 10.22 25.48
C GLU A 690 17.28 8.68 25.54
N ASP A 691 17.43 8.12 26.74
CA ASP A 691 17.38 6.68 27.02
C ASP A 691 15.99 6.22 27.49
N ASN A 692 15.55 5.02 27.08
CA ASN A 692 14.16 4.58 27.24
C ASN A 692 13.84 4.06 28.65
N PHE A 693 14.00 4.91 29.68
CA PHE A 693 13.70 4.51 31.05
C PHE A 693 12.20 4.40 31.33
N SER A 694 11.37 5.23 30.70
CA SER A 694 9.92 5.21 30.93
C SER A 694 9.29 3.90 30.48
N GLU A 695 9.51 3.44 29.24
CA GLU A 695 8.90 2.17 28.83
C GLU A 695 9.60 0.96 29.46
N GLN A 696 10.85 1.09 29.90
CA GLN A 696 11.46 0.10 30.80
C GLN A 696 10.65 -0.05 32.10
N ALA A 697 10.23 1.05 32.71
CA ALA A 697 9.37 1.01 33.89
C ALA A 697 8.00 0.35 33.57
N LEU A 698 7.41 0.64 32.40
CA LEU A 698 6.19 -0.01 31.93
C LEU A 698 6.36 -1.53 31.81
N ILE A 699 7.44 -1.97 31.17
CA ILE A 699 7.74 -3.38 30.95
C ILE A 699 8.06 -4.07 32.29
N LEU A 700 8.85 -3.43 33.15
CA LEU A 700 9.18 -3.91 34.49
C LEU A 700 7.93 -4.12 35.34
N SER A 701 6.89 -3.30 35.17
CA SER A 701 5.64 -3.49 35.91
C SER A 701 4.97 -4.85 35.67
N LEU A 702 5.09 -5.43 34.48
CA LEU A 702 4.59 -6.78 34.21
C LEU A 702 5.65 -7.85 34.51
N ILE A 703 6.90 -7.62 34.09
CA ILE A 703 8.01 -8.57 34.25
C ILE A 703 8.28 -8.86 35.73
N SER A 704 8.28 -7.84 36.60
CA SER A 704 8.61 -8.04 38.02
C SER A 704 7.62 -8.99 38.68
N TYR A 705 6.32 -8.83 38.39
CA TYR A 705 5.27 -9.73 38.90
C TYR A 705 5.46 -11.17 38.43
N ILE A 706 5.72 -11.39 37.14
CA ILE A 706 5.94 -12.74 36.59
C ILE A 706 7.24 -13.35 37.12
N CYS A 707 8.30 -12.57 37.25
CA CYS A 707 9.58 -13.02 37.82
C CYS A 707 9.43 -13.41 39.30
N ASP A 708 8.73 -12.61 40.11
CA ASP A 708 8.48 -12.91 41.51
C ASP A 708 7.71 -14.23 41.68
N PHE A 709 6.70 -14.48 40.84
CA PHE A 709 5.98 -15.76 40.80
C PHE A 709 6.92 -16.94 40.51
N ASN A 710 7.88 -16.76 39.59
CA ASN A 710 8.91 -17.75 39.26
C ASN A 710 10.13 -17.73 40.22
N LYS A 711 10.09 -16.94 41.31
CA LYS A 711 11.15 -16.78 42.31
C LYS A 711 12.48 -16.24 41.75
N ILE A 712 12.41 -15.44 40.68
CA ILE A 712 13.55 -14.75 40.08
C ILE A 712 13.68 -13.38 40.72
N LYS A 713 14.83 -13.10 41.35
CA LYS A 713 15.08 -11.82 42.04
C LYS A 713 15.74 -10.76 41.16
N ASP A 714 16.44 -11.18 40.11
CA ASP A 714 17.12 -10.26 39.20
C ASP A 714 16.30 -10.08 37.93
N TYR A 715 15.44 -9.06 37.95
CA TYR A 715 14.55 -8.75 36.82
C TYR A 715 15.32 -8.22 35.61
N SER A 716 16.53 -7.69 35.81
CA SER A 716 17.32 -7.02 34.77
C SER A 716 17.71 -7.99 33.64
N VAL A 717 17.90 -9.28 33.96
CA VAL A 717 18.23 -10.33 32.98
C VAL A 717 17.10 -10.50 31.97
N ILE A 718 15.84 -10.51 32.43
CA ILE A 718 14.68 -10.66 31.55
C ILE A 718 14.40 -9.34 30.82
N LEU A 719 14.50 -8.20 31.51
CA LEU A 719 14.32 -6.88 30.91
C LEU A 719 15.28 -6.66 29.72
N ASN A 720 16.57 -6.99 29.88
CA ASN A 720 17.58 -6.82 28.83
C ASN A 720 17.38 -7.76 27.63
N LYS A 721 16.62 -8.86 27.79
CA LYS A 721 16.21 -9.73 26.68
C LYS A 721 14.99 -9.19 25.94
N VAL A 722 14.04 -8.57 26.65
CA VAL A 722 12.88 -7.90 26.03
C VAL A 722 13.31 -6.63 25.30
N ILE A 723 14.15 -5.83 25.95
CA ILE A 723 14.71 -4.57 25.45
C ILE A 723 16.18 -4.79 25.16
N GLU A 724 16.47 -5.31 23.96
CA GLU A 724 17.84 -5.57 23.49
C GLU A 724 18.70 -4.30 23.39
N SER A 725 18.07 -3.10 23.39
CA SER A 725 18.73 -1.80 23.27
C SER A 725 17.97 -0.72 24.04
N ILE A 726 18.70 0.11 24.80
CA ILE A 726 18.17 1.25 25.56
C ILE A 726 17.44 2.29 24.68
N ASP A 727 17.67 2.28 23.37
CA ASP A 727 17.03 3.18 22.42
C ASP A 727 15.65 2.71 21.95
N ALA A 728 15.32 1.42 22.14
CA ALA A 728 14.11 0.81 21.62
C ALA A 728 12.89 1.32 22.38
N ARG A 729 12.09 2.20 21.76
CA ARG A 729 10.86 2.77 22.35
C ARG A 729 9.76 3.04 21.32
N HIS A 730 8.50 3.02 21.74
CA HIS A 730 7.35 3.34 20.90
C HIS A 730 6.86 4.79 21.05
N MET A 731 7.05 5.40 22.22
CA MET A 731 6.59 6.73 22.59
C MET A 731 7.72 7.75 22.62
N HIS A 732 7.38 8.97 22.23
CA HIS A 732 8.29 10.10 22.19
C HIS A 732 7.55 11.35 22.64
N LEU A 733 8.11 12.10 23.58
CA LEU A 733 7.60 13.41 23.98
C LEU A 733 8.54 14.50 23.45
N PHE A 734 8.51 14.70 22.13
CA PHE A 734 9.33 15.73 21.49
C PHE A 734 8.86 17.15 21.85
N VAL A 735 9.81 18.06 21.97
CA VAL A 735 9.55 19.49 22.21
C VAL A 735 9.33 20.17 20.87
N ALA A 736 8.24 20.93 20.75
CA ALA A 736 7.97 21.76 19.58
C ALA A 736 9.01 22.88 19.50
N ASN A 737 9.97 22.74 18.59
CA ASN A 737 11.09 23.66 18.39
C ASN A 737 10.99 24.42 17.06
N ILE A 738 10.14 23.96 16.15
CA ILE A 738 9.92 24.60 14.85
C ILE A 738 8.43 24.92 14.66
N TYR A 739 8.15 25.98 13.88
CA TYR A 739 6.81 26.56 13.74
C TYR A 739 5.71 25.52 13.45
N ARG A 740 5.95 24.60 12.51
CA ARG A 740 4.93 23.60 12.12
C ARG A 740 4.58 22.58 13.20
N GLU A 741 5.48 22.33 14.16
CA GLU A 741 5.25 21.35 15.23
C GLU A 741 4.17 21.80 16.21
N HIS A 742 3.83 23.08 16.22
CA HIS A 742 2.72 23.62 17.02
C HIS A 742 1.34 23.29 16.44
N PHE A 743 1.26 22.95 15.14
CA PHE A 743 -0.02 22.79 14.43
C PHE A 743 -0.28 21.36 13.96
N ILE A 744 0.76 20.69 13.44
CA ILE A 744 0.59 19.42 12.73
C ILE A 744 0.70 18.26 13.72
N SER A 745 -0.34 17.46 13.81
CA SER A 745 -0.30 16.20 14.53
C SER A 745 0.46 15.14 13.75
N ASP A 746 1.24 14.30 14.43
CA ASP A 746 1.94 13.15 13.82
C ASP A 746 1.00 12.16 13.11
N LYS A 747 -0.31 12.19 13.36
CA LYS A 747 -1.32 11.36 12.67
C LYS A 747 -1.81 11.95 11.34
N GLN A 748 -1.54 13.22 11.04
CA GLN A 748 -2.00 13.85 9.81
C GLN A 748 -1.09 13.50 8.64
N GLU A 749 -1.66 12.84 7.63
CA GLU A 749 -0.95 12.44 6.43
C GLU A 749 -1.13 13.47 5.29
N PRO A 750 -0.13 13.66 4.41
CA PRO A 750 -0.29 14.45 3.20
C PRO A 750 -1.08 13.68 2.12
N ILE A 751 -1.48 14.41 1.09
CA ILE A 751 -1.96 13.87 -0.18
C ILE A 751 -0.75 13.37 -0.99
N TYR A 752 -0.67 12.04 -1.14
CA TYR A 752 0.38 11.34 -1.88
C TYR A 752 0.08 11.23 -3.38
N ILE A 753 1.12 10.96 -4.18
CA ILE A 753 0.93 10.42 -5.53
C ILE A 753 0.54 8.96 -5.39
N GLU A 754 -0.72 8.65 -5.67
CA GLU A 754 -1.25 7.29 -5.62
C GLU A 754 -0.81 6.47 -6.85
N GLN A 755 -0.58 5.17 -6.65
CA GLN A 755 -0.24 4.26 -7.76
C GLN A 755 -1.40 4.14 -8.77
N THR A 756 -2.65 4.23 -8.31
CA THR A 756 -3.83 4.25 -9.17
C THR A 756 -3.80 5.44 -10.14
N ASP A 757 -3.50 6.64 -9.65
CA ASP A 757 -3.30 7.84 -10.49
C ASP A 757 -2.15 7.66 -11.48
N GLU A 758 -1.00 7.15 -11.02
CA GLU A 758 0.18 6.93 -11.86
C GLU A 758 -0.10 5.98 -13.04
N ASN A 759 -0.90 4.94 -12.82
CA ASN A 759 -1.31 4.01 -13.88
C ASN A 759 -2.37 4.61 -14.81
N ASN A 760 -3.32 5.39 -14.27
CA ASN A 760 -4.37 6.01 -15.06
C ASN A 760 -3.81 7.01 -16.07
N ILE A 761 -2.87 7.86 -15.66
CA ILE A 761 -2.32 8.88 -16.56
C ILE A 761 -1.46 8.30 -17.69
N LYS A 762 -1.01 7.04 -17.60
CA LYS A 762 -0.24 6.35 -18.65
C LYS A 762 -1.12 5.89 -19.82
N LEU A 763 -2.41 5.68 -19.59
CA LEU A 763 -3.35 5.23 -20.62
C LEU A 763 -3.46 6.28 -21.75
N ASN A 764 -3.16 5.84 -22.97
CA ASN A 764 -3.06 6.61 -24.22
C ASN A 764 -2.09 7.81 -24.19
N LEU A 765 -1.25 7.92 -23.17
CA LEU A 765 -0.34 9.05 -22.98
C LEU A 765 0.64 9.20 -24.15
N GLY A 766 1.39 8.15 -24.45
CA GLY A 766 2.46 8.18 -25.42
C GLY A 766 1.98 8.38 -26.85
N TRP A 767 0.82 7.80 -27.18
CA TRP A 767 0.16 7.97 -28.49
C TRP A 767 -0.49 9.34 -28.67
N SER A 768 -0.72 10.10 -27.59
CA SER A 768 -1.24 11.46 -27.69
C SER A 768 -0.25 12.41 -28.40
N CYS A 769 1.03 12.04 -28.47
CA CYS A 769 2.10 12.84 -29.11
C CYS A 769 2.81 12.10 -30.25
N TRP A 770 2.37 10.89 -30.62
CA TRP A 770 3.03 10.07 -31.63
C TRP A 770 2.02 9.35 -32.53
N ASP A 771 2.27 9.37 -33.83
CA ASP A 771 1.41 8.72 -34.81
C ASP A 771 1.65 7.20 -34.80
N ARG A 772 0.59 6.42 -34.55
CA ARG A 772 0.60 4.94 -34.58
C ARG A 772 1.14 4.39 -35.90
N ASN A 773 0.97 5.09 -37.02
CA ASN A 773 1.45 4.65 -38.33
C ASN A 773 2.98 4.63 -38.46
N ARG A 774 3.69 5.33 -37.56
CA ARG A 774 5.17 5.33 -37.52
C ARG A 774 5.75 4.13 -36.78
N GLY A 775 4.90 3.24 -36.27
CA GLY A 775 5.28 2.19 -35.34
C GLY A 775 5.47 2.72 -33.93
N ASN A 776 5.75 1.79 -33.01
CA ASN A 776 5.83 2.08 -31.58
C ASN A 776 7.25 2.34 -31.06
N LEU A 777 8.25 2.26 -31.92
CA LEU A 777 9.66 2.38 -31.59
C LEU A 777 10.21 3.76 -31.99
N ILE A 778 10.82 4.47 -31.05
CA ILE A 778 11.49 5.75 -31.29
C ILE A 778 12.97 5.56 -30.96
N GLU A 779 13.83 5.71 -31.96
CA GLU A 779 15.27 5.48 -31.84
C GLU A 779 16.07 6.72 -32.22
N GLY A 780 17.19 6.90 -31.52
CA GLY A 780 18.13 7.99 -31.76
C GLY A 780 17.90 9.18 -30.84
N LYS A 781 19.01 9.79 -30.44
CA LYS A 781 19.05 10.84 -29.40
C LYS A 781 18.21 12.07 -29.75
N LEU A 782 18.20 12.47 -31.03
CA LEU A 782 17.43 13.63 -31.49
C LEU A 782 15.92 13.37 -31.48
N GLU A 783 15.47 12.24 -32.04
CA GLU A 783 14.04 11.89 -32.10
C GLU A 783 13.47 11.61 -30.71
N CYS A 784 14.17 10.85 -29.86
CA CYS A 784 13.73 10.61 -28.48
C CYS A 784 13.57 11.93 -27.70
N LYS A 785 14.55 12.83 -27.79
CA LYS A 785 14.48 14.13 -27.10
C LYS A 785 13.36 15.02 -27.63
N LYS A 786 13.12 15.00 -28.95
CA LYS A 786 12.01 15.73 -29.58
C LYS A 786 10.68 15.21 -29.06
N TYR A 787 10.47 13.90 -29.10
CA TYR A 787 9.27 13.25 -28.59
C TYR A 787 9.02 13.56 -27.10
N LEU A 788 10.03 13.41 -26.24
CA LEU A 788 9.90 13.71 -24.81
C LEU A 788 9.58 15.19 -24.55
N LYS A 789 10.13 16.11 -25.35
CA LYS A 789 9.78 17.53 -25.28
C LYS A 789 8.31 17.78 -25.65
N ASP A 790 7.83 17.14 -26.72
CA ASP A 790 6.45 17.26 -27.16
C ASP A 790 5.50 16.67 -26.10
N LEU A 791 5.86 15.53 -25.50
CA LEU A 791 5.13 14.90 -24.41
C LEU A 791 5.07 15.77 -23.15
N VAL A 792 6.19 16.35 -22.71
CA VAL A 792 6.23 17.30 -21.59
C VAL A 792 5.33 18.51 -21.87
N SER A 793 5.33 19.01 -23.11
CA SER A 793 4.48 20.13 -23.52
C SER A 793 2.99 19.76 -23.49
N TYR A 794 2.65 18.53 -23.88
CA TYR A 794 1.29 17.99 -23.80
C TYR A 794 0.82 17.84 -22.35
N VAL A 795 1.63 17.24 -21.46
CA VAL A 795 1.31 17.12 -20.03
C VAL A 795 1.13 18.50 -19.37
N SER A 796 2.02 19.45 -19.65
CA SER A 796 1.88 20.85 -19.18
C SER A 796 0.56 21.49 -19.63
N LYS A 797 0.10 21.20 -20.85
CA LYS A 797 -1.20 21.67 -21.35
C LYS A 797 -2.38 21.02 -20.62
N ILE A 798 -2.31 19.72 -20.28
CA ILE A 798 -3.33 19.05 -19.46
C ILE A 798 -3.43 19.73 -18.10
N ILE A 799 -2.31 19.92 -17.40
CA ILE A 799 -2.27 20.57 -16.09
C ILE A 799 -2.85 21.99 -16.20
N THR A 800 -2.38 22.79 -17.16
CA THR A 800 -2.86 24.17 -17.38
C THR A 800 -4.38 24.21 -17.63
N THR A 801 -4.91 23.26 -18.40
CA THR A 801 -6.35 23.16 -18.68
C THR A 801 -7.16 22.87 -17.42
N LYS A 802 -6.65 21.99 -16.54
CA LYS A 802 -7.27 21.70 -15.24
C LYS A 802 -7.20 22.90 -14.31
N LEU A 803 -6.03 23.52 -14.18
CA LEU A 803 -5.78 24.67 -13.30
C LEU A 803 -6.71 25.86 -13.58
N ARG A 804 -7.09 26.11 -14.83
CA ARG A 804 -8.05 27.16 -15.19
C ARG A 804 -9.44 27.00 -14.55
N ASN A 805 -9.77 25.81 -14.05
CA ASN A 805 -11.07 25.54 -13.42
C ASN A 805 -11.05 25.72 -11.90
N PHE A 806 -9.88 25.91 -11.29
CA PHE A 806 -9.74 25.98 -9.84
C PHE A 806 -9.46 27.41 -9.38
N ASP A 807 -10.02 27.75 -8.23
CA ASP A 807 -9.69 29.02 -7.57
C ASP A 807 -8.22 29.03 -7.12
N ARG A 808 -7.51 30.12 -7.43
CA ARG A 808 -6.08 30.26 -7.16
C ARG A 808 -5.75 30.19 -5.68
N GLU A 809 -6.48 30.91 -4.84
CA GLU A 809 -6.19 31.01 -3.41
C GLU A 809 -6.43 29.66 -2.74
N LEU A 810 -7.61 29.07 -2.95
CA LEU A 810 -7.99 27.80 -2.33
C LEU A 810 -7.04 26.66 -2.73
N LEU A 811 -6.64 26.60 -4.00
CA LEU A 811 -5.73 25.56 -4.47
C LEU A 811 -4.31 25.73 -3.91
N ILE A 812 -3.75 26.95 -3.98
CA ILE A 812 -2.39 27.20 -3.48
C ILE A 812 -2.32 26.98 -1.97
N TYR A 813 -3.32 27.44 -1.23
CA TYR A 813 -3.44 27.19 0.20
C TYR A 813 -3.35 25.69 0.53
N LYS A 814 -4.19 24.87 -0.12
CA LYS A 814 -4.16 23.40 0.08
C LYS A 814 -2.82 22.76 -0.28
N LEU A 815 -2.16 23.22 -1.34
CA LEU A 815 -0.86 22.69 -1.74
C LEU A 815 0.28 23.12 -0.79
N LEU A 816 0.21 24.31 -0.20
CA LEU A 816 1.13 24.74 0.86
C LEU A 816 0.95 23.87 2.11
N ILE A 817 -0.29 23.66 2.56
CA ILE A 817 -0.61 22.72 3.65
C ILE A 817 -0.09 21.32 3.34
N ASN A 818 -0.29 20.83 2.11
CA ASN A 818 0.22 19.52 1.69
C ASN A 818 1.76 19.44 1.75
N THR A 819 2.45 20.53 1.42
CA THR A 819 3.91 20.64 1.52
C THR A 819 4.36 20.60 2.99
N GLU A 820 3.67 21.33 3.87
CA GLU A 820 3.94 21.32 5.30
C GLU A 820 3.73 19.93 5.92
N HIS A 821 2.63 19.24 5.58
CA HIS A 821 2.36 17.87 6.03
C HIS A 821 3.42 16.88 5.52
N SER A 822 3.80 16.97 4.24
CA SER A 822 4.81 16.08 3.64
C SER A 822 6.17 16.18 4.33
N ASP A 823 6.61 17.41 4.58
CA ASP A 823 7.89 17.68 5.22
C ASP A 823 7.84 17.35 6.74
N HIS A 824 6.68 17.49 7.40
CA HIS A 824 6.47 17.03 8.80
C HIS A 824 6.59 15.52 8.94
N GLN A 825 5.87 14.75 8.10
CA GLN A 825 5.95 13.29 8.13
C GLN A 825 7.37 12.79 7.78
N LYS A 826 8.08 13.50 6.90
CA LYS A 826 9.48 13.17 6.58
C LYS A 826 10.37 13.36 7.81
N MET A 827 10.22 14.48 8.51
CA MET A 827 10.93 14.75 9.75
C MET A 827 10.60 13.70 10.82
N ARG A 828 9.33 13.29 10.96
CA ARG A 828 8.91 12.22 11.87
C ARG A 828 9.66 10.92 11.60
N TRP A 829 9.75 10.47 10.35
CA TRP A 829 10.52 9.28 9.98
C TRP A 829 12.01 9.41 10.31
N GLN A 830 12.58 10.61 10.20
CA GLN A 830 13.99 10.87 10.51
C GLN A 830 14.25 10.90 12.01
N ARG A 831 13.46 11.66 12.78
CA ARG A 831 13.65 11.83 14.24
C ARG A 831 13.31 10.57 15.04
N THR A 832 12.42 9.71 14.53
CA THR A 832 12.10 8.42 15.18
C THR A 832 12.97 7.26 14.69
N PHE A 833 13.93 7.50 13.79
CA PHE A 833 14.73 6.43 13.19
C PHE A 833 15.60 5.70 14.21
N LYS A 834 16.15 6.40 15.22
CA LYS A 834 16.95 5.81 16.31
C LYS A 834 16.18 4.69 17.02
N ALA A 835 14.95 4.99 17.45
CA ALA A 835 14.08 4.05 18.13
C ALA A 835 13.63 2.90 17.22
N ASN A 836 13.22 3.20 15.98
CA ASN A 836 12.84 2.17 15.02
C ASN A 836 14.00 1.22 14.69
N LEU A 837 15.23 1.73 14.58
CA LEU A 837 16.43 0.91 14.34
C LEU A 837 16.70 -0.07 15.48
N ALA A 838 16.38 0.32 16.71
CA ALA A 838 16.51 -0.51 17.90
C ALA A 838 15.35 -1.51 18.05
N LEU A 839 14.14 -1.17 17.60
CA LEU A 839 12.97 -2.06 17.66
C LEU A 839 12.99 -3.18 16.61
N GLN A 840 13.54 -2.93 15.42
CA GLN A 840 13.42 -3.82 14.27
C GLN A 840 14.54 -4.86 14.16
N LYS A 841 14.18 -6.14 14.08
CA LYS A 841 15.13 -7.25 13.83
C LYS A 841 15.71 -7.19 12.42
N ASP A 842 14.88 -6.95 11.40
CA ASP A 842 15.32 -6.81 10.00
C ASP A 842 15.65 -5.34 9.67
N LYS A 843 16.92 -4.97 9.93
CA LYS A 843 17.41 -3.61 9.69
C LYS A 843 17.36 -3.22 8.21
N GLU A 844 17.53 -4.17 7.28
CA GLU A 844 17.50 -3.88 5.85
C GLU A 844 16.07 -3.63 5.36
N ASN A 845 15.07 -4.36 5.90
CA ASN A 845 13.65 -4.05 5.68
C ASN A 845 13.32 -2.65 6.21
N LEU A 846 13.74 -2.30 7.44
CA LEU A 846 13.54 -0.95 7.99
C LEU A 846 14.10 0.14 7.05
N TYR A 847 15.36 0.01 6.64
CA TYR A 847 15.94 0.98 5.69
C TYR A 847 15.15 1.04 4.39
N SER A 848 14.71 -0.09 3.84
CA SER A 848 13.90 -0.11 2.62
C SER A 848 12.58 0.62 2.79
N VAL A 849 11.86 0.36 3.89
CA VAL A 849 10.58 1.02 4.23
C VAL A 849 10.76 2.52 4.37
N VAL A 850 11.70 2.95 5.22
CA VAL A 850 11.96 4.38 5.48
C VAL A 850 12.37 5.11 4.20
N ASN A 851 13.19 4.47 3.35
CA ASN A 851 13.57 5.06 2.07
C ASN A 851 12.41 5.22 1.11
N ASN A 852 11.50 4.23 1.03
CA ASN A 852 10.29 4.34 0.23
C ASN A 852 9.38 5.46 0.75
N GLN A 853 9.17 5.55 2.06
CA GLN A 853 8.35 6.59 2.69
C GLN A 853 8.91 7.99 2.45
N ILE A 854 10.22 8.19 2.71
CA ILE A 854 10.89 9.47 2.41
C ILE A 854 10.81 9.81 0.91
N GLY A 855 10.93 8.81 0.04
CA GLY A 855 10.76 8.96 -1.41
C GLY A 855 9.37 9.49 -1.79
N MET A 856 8.32 8.86 -1.27
CA MET A 856 6.92 9.26 -1.49
C MET A 856 6.65 10.68 -0.98
N LEU A 857 7.11 11.01 0.22
CA LEU A 857 6.96 12.33 0.84
C LEU A 857 7.69 13.43 0.06
N ASN A 858 8.92 13.15 -0.37
CA ASN A 858 9.67 14.09 -1.22
C ASN A 858 8.98 14.32 -2.57
N ALA A 859 8.38 13.27 -3.16
CA ALA A 859 7.64 13.38 -4.41
C ALA A 859 6.38 14.23 -4.25
N ALA A 860 5.59 14.01 -3.18
CA ALA A 860 4.42 14.80 -2.85
C ALA A 860 4.77 16.29 -2.62
N SER A 861 5.80 16.57 -1.81
CA SER A 861 6.30 17.92 -1.54
C SER A 861 6.81 18.62 -2.81
N LEU A 862 7.64 17.93 -3.61
CA LEU A 862 8.17 18.49 -4.87
C LEU A 862 7.04 18.82 -5.84
N SER A 863 6.15 17.86 -6.10
CA SER A 863 5.06 18.04 -7.06
C SER A 863 4.06 19.09 -6.61
N SER A 864 3.75 19.18 -5.30
CA SER A 864 2.89 20.24 -4.78
C SER A 864 3.47 21.63 -5.07
N ARG A 865 4.77 21.82 -4.82
CA ARG A 865 5.47 23.07 -5.13
C ARG A 865 5.48 23.39 -6.62
N LEU A 866 5.65 22.39 -7.49
CA LEU A 866 5.56 22.57 -8.94
C LEU A 866 4.14 23.00 -9.37
N VAL A 867 3.10 22.40 -8.79
CA VAL A 867 1.72 22.79 -9.08
C VAL A 867 1.45 24.23 -8.61
N ILE A 868 1.96 24.65 -7.45
CA ILE A 868 1.86 26.05 -6.98
C ILE A 868 2.48 27.03 -7.99
N GLU A 869 3.70 26.72 -8.48
CA GLU A 869 4.40 27.55 -9.47
C GLU A 869 3.62 27.71 -10.79
N MET A 870 2.81 26.71 -11.15
CA MET A 870 1.90 26.76 -12.30
C MET A 870 0.60 27.51 -11.96
N ALA A 871 -0.01 27.18 -10.82
CA ALA A 871 -1.30 27.68 -10.37
C ALA A 871 -1.29 29.20 -10.20
N ILE A 872 -0.22 29.78 -9.66
CA ILE A 872 -0.08 31.23 -9.49
C ILE A 872 -0.16 32.00 -10.82
N CYS A 873 0.24 31.37 -11.93
CA CYS A 873 0.18 31.98 -13.27
C CYS A 873 -1.13 31.67 -14.03
N VAL A 874 -1.80 30.56 -13.71
CA VAL A 874 -2.86 29.98 -14.56
C VAL A 874 -4.24 30.03 -13.93
N CYS A 875 -4.33 29.79 -12.61
CA CYS A 875 -5.63 29.74 -11.93
C CYS A 875 -6.26 31.13 -11.92
N PRO A 876 -7.57 31.24 -12.16
CA PRO A 876 -8.29 32.50 -11.96
C PRO A 876 -8.29 32.96 -10.50
N LEU A 877 -8.36 34.27 -10.29
CA LEU A 877 -8.53 34.90 -8.98
C LEU A 877 -10.01 34.95 -8.61
N ASN A 878 -10.33 34.62 -7.35
CA ASN A 878 -11.67 34.77 -6.74
C ASN A 878 -12.80 34.16 -7.58
N SER A 879 -12.48 33.16 -8.40
CA SER A 879 -13.39 32.49 -9.31
C SER A 879 -12.80 31.12 -9.65
N GLY A 880 -13.65 30.16 -9.97
CA GLY A 880 -13.25 28.76 -10.09
C GLY A 880 -13.73 27.91 -8.91
N LYS A 881 -13.48 26.62 -8.99
CA LYS A 881 -13.98 25.62 -8.04
C LYS A 881 -12.90 25.28 -7.00
N GLU A 882 -13.32 24.84 -5.82
CA GLU A 882 -12.41 24.29 -4.80
C GLU A 882 -11.91 22.89 -5.22
N ALA A 883 -10.60 22.67 -5.27
CA ALA A 883 -10.03 21.36 -5.62
C ALA A 883 -10.24 20.33 -4.49
N GLY A 884 -10.65 19.11 -4.85
CA GLY A 884 -10.69 17.94 -3.95
C GLY A 884 -9.35 17.21 -3.86
N THR A 885 -9.32 16.15 -3.06
CA THR A 885 -8.15 15.26 -2.97
C THR A 885 -7.85 14.58 -4.30
N LEU A 886 -8.84 14.09 -5.04
CA LEU A 886 -8.66 13.50 -6.37
C LEU A 886 -8.06 14.50 -7.37
N ASP A 887 -8.51 15.76 -7.32
CA ASP A 887 -7.97 16.82 -8.17
C ASP A 887 -6.49 17.06 -7.86
N ILE A 888 -6.14 17.18 -6.57
CA ILE A 888 -4.76 17.40 -6.12
C ILE A 888 -3.88 16.20 -6.48
N GLN A 889 -4.33 14.96 -6.20
CA GLN A 889 -3.62 13.72 -6.53
C GLN A 889 -3.26 13.66 -8.03
N GLU A 890 -4.24 13.96 -8.90
CA GLU A 890 -4.00 13.97 -10.34
C GLU A 890 -3.00 15.06 -10.75
N LEU A 891 -3.14 16.28 -10.21
CA LEU A 891 -2.26 17.41 -10.51
C LEU A 891 -0.81 17.12 -10.09
N ILE A 892 -0.59 16.61 -8.88
CA ILE A 892 0.76 16.28 -8.41
C ILE A 892 1.35 15.06 -9.13
N CYS A 893 0.51 14.11 -9.56
CA CYS A 893 0.93 12.98 -10.37
C CYS A 893 1.38 13.42 -11.77
N LEU A 894 0.61 14.29 -12.44
CA LEU A 894 0.98 14.89 -13.72
C LEU A 894 2.25 15.76 -13.61
N ALA A 895 2.39 16.53 -12.53
CA ALA A 895 3.60 17.31 -12.28
C ALA A 895 4.83 16.43 -12.06
N SER A 896 4.68 15.30 -11.36
CA SER A 896 5.72 14.27 -11.19
C SER A 896 6.11 13.63 -12.53
N LEU A 897 5.13 13.25 -13.36
CA LEU A 897 5.35 12.71 -14.70
C LEU A 897 6.14 13.71 -15.57
N MET A 898 5.76 14.99 -15.54
CA MET A 898 6.47 16.04 -16.27
C MET A 898 7.92 16.20 -15.80
N HIS A 899 8.17 16.14 -14.49
CA HIS A 899 9.51 16.14 -13.91
C HIS A 899 10.32 14.93 -14.40
N HIS A 900 9.72 13.74 -14.38
CA HIS A 900 10.38 12.50 -14.78
C HIS A 900 10.69 12.44 -16.28
N MET A 901 9.74 12.78 -17.16
CA MET A 901 9.95 12.79 -18.62
C MET A 901 11.01 13.81 -19.05
N GLY A 902 11.07 14.97 -18.37
CA GLY A 902 12.14 15.94 -18.55
C GLY A 902 13.51 15.40 -18.11
N GLY A 903 13.55 14.70 -16.98
CA GLY A 903 14.74 14.01 -16.48
C GLY A 903 15.25 12.93 -17.42
N LEU A 904 14.35 12.12 -17.99
CA LEU A 904 14.65 11.10 -19.00
C LEU A 904 15.26 11.71 -20.27
N SER A 905 14.80 12.88 -20.69
CA SER A 905 15.40 13.61 -21.81
C SER A 905 16.85 14.00 -21.51
N GLU A 906 17.16 14.39 -20.26
CA GLU A 906 18.52 14.70 -19.84
C GLU A 906 19.41 13.46 -19.68
N THR A 907 18.89 12.32 -19.20
CA THR A 907 19.68 11.08 -19.11
C THR A 907 20.05 10.52 -20.47
N ILE A 908 19.13 10.55 -21.43
CA ILE A 908 19.43 10.24 -22.83
C ILE A 908 20.44 11.24 -23.38
N ASN A 909 20.32 12.54 -23.03
CA ASN A 909 21.28 13.55 -23.45
C ASN A 909 22.70 13.29 -22.94
N TYR A 910 22.86 12.72 -21.76
CA TYR A 910 24.16 12.41 -21.15
C TYR A 910 24.60 10.94 -21.33
N ASP A 911 23.92 10.20 -22.21
CA ASP A 911 24.21 8.81 -22.56
C ASP A 911 24.20 7.88 -21.33
N ALA A 912 23.36 8.18 -20.34
CA ALA A 912 23.13 7.33 -19.18
C ALA A 912 22.05 6.28 -19.46
N ILE A 913 21.11 6.60 -20.35
CA ILE A 913 20.07 5.69 -20.84
C ILE A 913 20.17 5.62 -22.37
N GLU A 914 19.97 4.43 -22.92
CA GLU A 914 19.97 4.21 -24.36
C GLU A 914 18.88 5.07 -25.02
N PRO A 915 19.16 5.75 -26.16
CA PRO A 915 18.19 6.59 -26.86
C PRO A 915 17.17 5.74 -27.63
N LYS A 916 16.39 4.95 -26.89
CA LYS A 916 15.40 4.00 -27.39
C LYS A 916 14.17 4.02 -26.48
N LEU A 917 13.04 4.45 -27.03
CA LEU A 917 11.74 4.48 -26.35
C LEU A 917 10.77 3.55 -27.08
N VAL A 918 9.95 2.83 -26.31
CA VAL A 918 8.89 1.96 -26.84
C VAL A 918 7.56 2.40 -26.26
N ILE A 919 6.59 2.71 -27.11
CA ILE A 919 5.22 3.01 -26.67
C ILE A 919 4.44 1.69 -26.63
N SER A 920 3.89 1.33 -25.47
CA SER A 920 3.01 0.16 -25.38
C SER A 920 1.72 0.37 -26.17
N THR A 921 1.00 -0.68 -26.57
CA THR A 921 -0.28 -0.60 -27.28
C THR A 921 -1.27 0.37 -26.61
N PHE A 922 -1.27 0.38 -25.28
CA PHE A 922 -2.13 1.19 -24.42
C PHE A 922 -1.55 2.56 -24.06
N GLY A 923 -0.35 2.92 -24.52
CA GLY A 923 0.17 4.29 -24.45
C GLY A 923 1.22 4.58 -23.38
N ASP A 924 1.59 3.63 -22.53
CA ASP A 924 2.73 3.85 -21.62
C ASP A 924 4.04 4.00 -22.42
N VAL A 925 4.93 4.88 -21.95
CA VAL A 925 6.23 5.20 -22.57
C VAL A 925 7.34 4.45 -21.84
N MET A 926 7.79 3.36 -22.45
CA MET A 926 8.76 2.44 -21.87
C MET A 926 10.18 2.73 -22.33
N TYR A 927 11.16 2.51 -21.45
CA TYR A 927 12.59 2.65 -21.73
C TYR A 927 13.42 1.68 -20.87
N ASN A 928 14.75 1.65 -21.06
CA ASN A 928 15.63 0.81 -20.23
C ASN A 928 15.84 1.42 -18.83
N HIS A 929 15.36 0.73 -17.80
CA HIS A 929 15.46 1.13 -16.39
C HIS A 929 16.78 0.74 -15.68
N ASP A 930 17.76 0.14 -16.37
CA ASP A 930 19.03 -0.31 -15.77
C ASP A 930 19.76 0.81 -15.00
N PHE A 931 19.72 2.04 -15.52
CA PHE A 931 20.31 3.20 -14.85
C PHE A 931 19.57 3.55 -13.55
N ASP A 932 18.24 3.47 -13.57
CA ASP A 932 17.39 3.79 -12.42
C ASP A 932 17.58 2.75 -11.31
N ASP A 933 17.50 1.46 -11.68
CA ASP A 933 17.57 0.33 -10.76
C ASP A 933 18.97 0.14 -10.15
N ASN A 934 20.03 0.30 -10.95
CA ASN A 934 21.38 0.00 -10.50
C ASN A 934 22.14 1.23 -9.98
N THR A 935 21.96 2.42 -10.59
CA THR A 935 22.67 3.65 -10.20
C THR A 935 21.82 4.54 -9.29
N LEU A 936 20.65 5.00 -9.73
CA LEU A 936 19.86 5.99 -8.97
C LEU A 936 19.41 5.46 -7.63
N ARG A 937 18.79 4.28 -7.62
CA ARG A 937 18.27 3.66 -6.39
C ARG A 937 19.39 3.41 -5.39
N SER A 938 20.51 2.83 -5.82
CA SER A 938 21.67 2.58 -4.97
C SER A 938 22.26 3.86 -4.39
N TYR A 939 22.37 4.91 -5.21
CA TYR A 939 22.86 6.21 -4.79
C TYR A 939 21.94 6.86 -3.75
N ALA A 940 20.63 6.92 -4.03
CA ALA A 940 19.63 7.48 -3.11
C ALA A 940 19.60 6.72 -1.76
N LEU A 941 19.64 5.39 -1.78
CA LEU A 941 19.72 4.56 -0.58
C LEU A 941 20.94 4.91 0.28
N LYS A 942 22.11 5.10 -0.34
CA LYS A 942 23.34 5.45 0.39
C LYS A 942 23.28 6.87 0.98
N LEU A 943 22.72 7.84 0.25
CA LEU A 943 22.53 9.22 0.73
C LEU A 943 21.57 9.28 1.93
N ASN A 944 20.44 8.58 1.82
CA ASN A 944 19.46 8.55 2.90
C ASN A 944 20.03 7.84 4.14
N ARG A 945 20.81 6.76 3.99
CA ARG A 945 21.52 6.13 5.13
C ARG A 945 22.43 7.12 5.86
N SER A 946 23.17 7.95 5.13
CA SER A 946 24.02 9.00 5.73
C SER A 946 23.18 10.03 6.49
N THR A 947 22.06 10.46 5.89
CA THR A 947 21.11 11.39 6.52
C THR A 947 20.53 10.82 7.80
N LEU A 948 20.03 9.57 7.75
CA LEU A 948 19.47 8.88 8.91
C LEU A 948 20.51 8.63 10.01
N SER A 949 21.77 8.37 9.64
CA SER A 949 22.87 8.24 10.61
C SER A 949 23.16 9.57 11.33
N THR A 950 22.91 10.70 10.67
CA THR A 950 22.99 12.02 11.30
C THR A 950 21.81 12.24 12.24
N SER A 951 20.58 11.90 11.80
CA SER A 951 19.38 11.98 12.64
C SER A 951 19.46 11.14 13.92
N ILE A 952 20.17 9.99 13.89
CA ILE A 952 20.44 9.20 15.09
C ILE A 952 21.25 10.01 16.11
N LYS A 953 22.28 10.76 15.67
CA LYS A 953 23.13 11.57 16.54
C LYS A 953 22.42 12.83 17.05
N GLU A 954 21.48 13.35 16.27
CA GLU A 954 20.71 14.56 16.57
C GLU A 954 19.44 14.26 17.39
N TYR A 955 19.14 12.99 17.71
CA TYR A 955 17.92 12.58 18.39
C TYR A 955 17.65 13.39 19.68
N GLY A 956 18.66 13.55 20.55
CA GLY A 956 18.54 14.27 21.82
C GLY A 956 18.17 15.75 21.67
N ILE A 957 18.46 16.37 20.51
CA ILE A 957 18.11 17.77 20.24
C ILE A 957 16.58 17.95 20.24
N HIS A 958 15.83 16.97 19.75
CA HIS A 958 14.36 17.02 19.68
C HIS A 958 13.66 16.88 21.04
N LEU A 959 14.40 16.55 22.10
CA LEU A 959 13.87 16.34 23.45
C LEU A 959 14.08 17.55 24.38
N SER A 960 14.77 18.58 23.90
CA SER A 960 15.10 19.79 24.67
C SER A 960 14.68 21.06 23.93
N GLU A 961 14.41 22.12 24.69
CA GLU A 961 14.14 23.44 24.12
C GLU A 961 15.40 24.02 23.48
N SER A 962 15.25 24.54 22.27
CA SER A 962 16.29 25.29 21.59
C SER A 962 16.55 26.61 22.31
N LYS A 963 17.82 26.91 22.57
CA LYS A 963 18.20 28.21 23.15
C LYS A 963 18.01 29.32 22.11
N PRO A 964 17.39 30.46 22.48
CA PRO A 964 17.28 31.59 21.58
C PRO A 964 18.67 32.14 21.26
N VAL A 965 18.90 32.47 20.00
CA VAL A 965 20.15 33.07 19.52
C VAL A 965 19.87 34.52 19.13
N GLU A 966 20.51 35.47 19.81
CA GLU A 966 20.25 36.91 19.61
C GLU A 966 20.74 37.44 18.26
N ALA A 967 21.91 36.99 17.77
CA ALA A 967 22.45 37.40 16.48
C ALA A 967 23.34 36.30 15.88
N VAL A 968 23.25 36.11 14.56
CA VAL A 968 24.02 35.08 13.85
C VAL A 968 25.06 35.66 12.88
N ASN A 969 25.02 36.95 12.56
CA ASN A 969 25.98 37.56 11.63
C ASN A 969 27.45 37.31 12.03
N ASN A 970 27.76 37.31 13.33
CA ASN A 970 29.11 37.06 13.87
C ASN A 970 29.60 35.62 13.69
N LEU A 971 28.71 34.69 13.32
CA LEU A 971 29.04 33.28 13.08
C LEU A 971 29.64 33.05 11.68
N PHE A 972 29.57 34.06 10.80
CA PHE A 972 30.03 33.96 9.41
C PHE A 972 31.23 34.88 9.12
N GLU A 973 32.00 34.53 8.09
CA GLU A 973 33.16 35.30 7.69
C GLU A 973 32.77 36.70 7.18
N ASN A 974 33.50 37.74 7.60
CA ASN A 974 33.24 39.13 7.18
C ASN A 974 33.16 39.32 5.65
N ALA A 975 33.94 38.54 4.89
CA ALA A 975 33.91 38.58 3.43
C ALA A 975 32.59 38.01 2.86
N PHE A 976 32.04 36.97 3.49
CA PHE A 976 30.74 36.40 3.11
C PHE A 976 29.61 37.37 3.44
N ASN A 977 29.58 37.92 4.66
CA ASN A 977 28.55 38.88 5.07
C ASN A 977 28.50 40.10 4.13
N LYS A 978 29.67 40.65 3.76
CA LYS A 978 29.75 41.75 2.77
C LYS A 978 29.22 41.35 1.41
N ALA A 979 29.58 40.16 0.93
CA ALA A 979 29.10 39.64 -0.35
C ALA A 979 27.59 39.40 -0.34
N PHE A 980 27.04 38.92 0.77
CA PHE A 980 25.60 38.67 0.95
C PHE A 980 24.81 39.98 0.92
N VAL A 981 25.23 41.00 1.66
CA VAL A 981 24.58 42.32 1.67
C VAL A 981 24.65 42.97 0.29
N ASP A 982 25.77 42.86 -0.43
CA ASP A 982 25.92 43.43 -1.77
C ASP A 982 25.06 42.71 -2.84
N GLU A 983 24.74 41.42 -2.64
CA GLU A 983 23.84 40.68 -3.53
C GLU A 983 22.36 40.96 -3.23
N PHE A 984 21.97 40.90 -1.96
CA PHE A 984 20.55 40.85 -1.57
C PHE A 984 20.02 42.16 -0.97
N GLY A 985 20.90 43.11 -0.60
CA GLY A 985 20.50 44.39 -0.02
C GLY A 985 20.17 44.36 1.48
N PHE A 986 20.22 43.21 2.12
CA PHE A 986 19.94 43.03 3.55
C PHE A 986 20.92 42.07 4.24
N THR A 987 21.01 42.12 5.57
CA THR A 987 21.87 41.21 6.36
C THR A 987 21.16 39.89 6.69
N ILE A 988 21.92 38.87 7.10
CA ILE A 988 21.38 37.56 7.53
C ILE A 988 20.47 37.73 8.75
N ASP A 989 20.83 38.61 9.69
CA ASP A 989 19.96 38.92 10.84
C ASP A 989 18.66 39.65 10.43
N ASN A 990 18.66 40.49 9.38
CA ASN A 990 17.42 41.15 8.93
C ASN A 990 16.37 40.14 8.46
N ILE A 991 16.76 39.22 7.58
CA ILE A 991 15.86 38.18 7.07
C ILE A 991 15.48 37.16 8.16
N ARG A 992 16.37 36.85 9.09
CA ARG A 992 16.04 36.01 10.26
C ARG A 992 14.92 36.64 11.08
N LEU A 993 15.08 37.91 11.48
CA LEU A 993 14.08 38.64 12.25
C LEU A 993 12.75 38.80 11.48
N PHE A 994 12.81 39.00 10.16
CA PHE A 994 11.62 39.00 9.32
C PHE A 994 10.85 37.68 9.43
N ILE A 995 11.53 36.53 9.30
CA ILE A 995 10.91 35.20 9.42
C ILE A 995 10.39 34.95 10.84
N ASP A 996 11.16 35.30 11.87
CA ASP A 996 10.73 35.18 13.28
C ASP A 996 9.42 35.96 13.50
N THR A 997 9.30 37.15 12.92
CA THR A 997 8.09 37.99 13.01
C THR A 997 6.88 37.37 12.28
N LEU A 998 7.10 36.69 11.15
CA LEU A 998 6.06 35.93 10.45
C LEU A 998 5.58 34.72 11.25
N GLU A 999 6.49 34.03 11.94
CA GLU A 999 6.17 32.91 12.83
C GLU A 999 5.40 33.41 14.06
N ASP A 1000 5.85 34.47 14.71
CA ASP A 1000 5.14 35.08 15.85
C ASP A 1000 3.72 35.52 15.47
N TYR A 1001 3.54 36.10 14.28
CA TYR A 1001 2.22 36.47 13.78
C TYR A 1001 1.33 35.23 13.59
N GLY A 1002 1.84 34.20 12.91
CA GLY A 1002 1.07 32.99 12.64
C GLY A 1002 0.73 32.18 13.90
N LEU A 1003 1.63 32.15 14.89
CA LEU A 1003 1.36 31.59 16.23
C LEU A 1003 0.25 32.36 16.95
N LYS A 1004 0.21 33.69 16.83
CA LYS A 1004 -0.87 34.52 17.40
C LYS A 1004 -2.22 34.30 16.70
N GLN A 1005 -2.22 33.98 15.41
CA GLN A 1005 -3.44 33.67 14.65
C GLN A 1005 -3.90 32.22 14.78
N ASP A 1006 -3.05 31.33 15.31
CA ASP A 1006 -3.27 29.88 15.34
C ASP A 1006 -3.42 29.27 13.92
N GLU A 1007 -2.62 29.72 12.94
CA GLU A 1007 -2.71 29.28 11.54
C GLU A 1007 -1.38 28.77 10.97
N LEU A 1008 -1.31 27.51 10.53
CA LEU A 1008 -0.12 26.92 9.88
C LEU A 1008 0.30 27.66 8.58
N VAL A 1009 -0.69 28.10 7.79
CA VAL A 1009 -0.52 28.91 6.58
C VAL A 1009 -1.60 29.98 6.65
N TYR A 1010 -1.27 31.22 6.34
CA TYR A 1010 -2.21 32.33 6.47
C TYR A 1010 -2.15 33.29 5.28
N LYS A 1011 -3.25 34.00 5.07
CA LYS A 1011 -3.36 35.10 4.11
C LYS A 1011 -3.11 36.43 4.81
N ILE A 1012 -2.32 37.30 4.19
CA ILE A 1012 -2.03 38.63 4.72
C ILE A 1012 -2.01 39.67 3.60
N SER A 1013 -2.50 40.88 3.87
CA SER A 1013 -2.37 42.00 2.93
C SER A 1013 -0.95 42.56 2.95
N HIS A 1014 -0.54 43.23 1.89
CA HIS A 1014 0.72 43.95 1.80
C HIS A 1014 0.85 44.97 2.95
N GLU A 1015 -0.19 45.78 3.17
CA GLU A 1015 -0.23 46.80 4.23
C GLU A 1015 0.00 46.17 5.60
N ASN A 1016 -0.77 45.13 5.96
CA ASN A 1016 -0.64 44.48 7.26
C ASN A 1016 0.73 43.79 7.42
N LEU A 1017 1.28 43.22 6.35
CA LEU A 1017 2.59 42.56 6.38
C LEU A 1017 3.70 43.57 6.67
N VAL A 1018 3.63 44.75 6.07
CA VAL A 1018 4.66 45.77 6.25
C VAL A 1018 4.46 46.51 7.58
N ASP A 1019 3.23 46.71 8.03
CA ASP A 1019 2.88 47.31 9.34
C ASP A 1019 3.36 46.46 10.54
N MET A 1020 3.71 45.19 10.32
CA MET A 1020 4.40 44.36 11.33
C MET A 1020 5.80 44.88 11.68
N PHE A 1021 6.36 45.77 10.86
CA PHE A 1021 7.70 46.31 10.99
C PHE A 1021 7.67 47.84 11.09
N ASP A 1022 8.52 48.39 11.96
CA ASP A 1022 8.68 49.81 12.22
C ASP A 1022 9.22 50.57 10.99
N GLU A 1023 8.94 51.89 10.88
CA GLU A 1023 9.31 52.73 9.72
C GLU A 1023 10.80 52.61 9.32
N VAL A 1024 11.70 52.41 10.29
CA VAL A 1024 13.14 52.24 10.06
C VAL A 1024 13.47 50.95 9.30
N ARG A 1025 12.63 49.93 9.43
CA ARG A 1025 12.78 48.60 8.80
C ARG A 1025 11.96 48.43 7.54
N PHE A 1026 11.05 49.36 7.23
CA PHE A 1026 10.18 49.34 6.07
C PHE A 1026 10.94 49.02 4.77
N ASP A 1027 11.97 49.82 4.43
CA ASP A 1027 12.73 49.66 3.19
C ASP A 1027 13.44 48.30 3.10
N ILE A 1028 13.90 47.76 4.24
CA ILE A 1028 14.57 46.46 4.32
C ILE A 1028 13.53 45.34 4.13
N THR A 1029 12.37 45.44 4.78
CA THR A 1029 11.26 44.51 4.63
C THR A 1029 10.79 44.43 3.19
N GLU A 1030 10.61 45.57 2.52
CA GLU A 1030 10.29 45.64 1.09
C GLU A 1030 11.33 44.92 0.24
N THR A 1031 12.61 45.15 0.50
CA THR A 1031 13.72 44.49 -0.22
C THR A 1031 13.67 42.98 -0.04
N ILE A 1032 13.42 42.49 1.18
CA ILE A 1032 13.28 41.05 1.47
C ILE A 1032 12.10 40.45 0.72
N ILE A 1033 10.93 41.11 0.75
CA ILE A 1033 9.72 40.65 0.05
C ILE A 1033 10.00 40.56 -1.46
N GLN A 1034 10.57 41.60 -2.07
CA GLN A 1034 10.86 41.64 -3.51
C GLN A 1034 11.83 40.52 -3.95
N GLU A 1035 12.82 40.20 -3.12
CA GLU A 1035 13.77 39.14 -3.43
C GLU A 1035 13.15 37.74 -3.30
N LEU A 1036 12.28 37.53 -2.31
CA LEU A 1036 11.72 36.22 -1.95
C LEU A 1036 10.33 35.95 -2.53
N VAL A 1037 9.71 36.91 -3.22
CA VAL A 1037 8.35 36.75 -3.74
C VAL A 1037 8.30 35.95 -5.04
N LEU A 1038 7.39 34.98 -5.07
CA LEU A 1038 6.88 34.29 -6.25
C LEU A 1038 5.57 34.98 -6.67
N TYR A 1039 5.57 35.56 -7.86
CA TYR A 1039 4.46 36.37 -8.37
C TYR A 1039 3.86 35.81 -9.69
N PRO A 1040 2.61 36.17 -10.02
CA PRO A 1040 1.96 35.78 -11.26
C PRO A 1040 2.70 36.31 -12.49
N ARG A 1041 2.74 35.51 -13.56
CA ARG A 1041 3.32 35.88 -14.87
C ARG A 1041 2.29 35.62 -15.96
N GLU A 1042 2.45 36.26 -17.13
CA GLU A 1042 1.57 36.05 -18.30
C GLU A 1042 1.45 34.57 -18.70
N GLY A 1043 2.50 33.79 -18.46
CA GLY A 1043 2.48 32.35 -18.58
C GLY A 1043 3.58 31.72 -17.74
N TRP A 1044 3.33 30.51 -17.26
CA TRP A 1044 4.28 29.79 -16.41
C TRP A 1044 5.64 29.54 -17.10
N THR A 1045 5.68 29.35 -18.42
CA THR A 1045 6.92 29.17 -19.18
C THR A 1045 7.61 30.48 -19.57
N ILE A 1046 6.96 31.63 -19.36
CA ILE A 1046 7.46 32.97 -19.73
C ILE A 1046 8.24 33.55 -18.54
N ILE A 1047 9.57 33.46 -18.59
CA ILE A 1047 10.45 33.89 -17.49
C ILE A 1047 10.96 35.32 -17.74
N PRO A 1048 10.74 36.27 -16.80
CA PRO A 1048 11.16 37.67 -17.00
C PRO A 1048 12.69 37.83 -16.83
N PRO A 1049 13.33 38.80 -17.50
CA PRO A 1049 14.72 39.18 -17.20
C PRO A 1049 14.87 39.62 -15.73
N PRO A 1050 16.01 39.37 -15.07
CA PRO A 1050 17.25 38.74 -15.55
C PRO A 1050 17.27 37.20 -15.40
N PHE A 1051 16.12 36.56 -15.21
CA PHE A 1051 16.02 35.11 -15.08
C PHE A 1051 16.25 34.40 -16.43
N LYS A 1052 16.67 33.13 -16.39
CA LYS A 1052 17.02 32.36 -17.61
C LYS A 1052 15.83 31.51 -18.05
N PRO A 1053 15.70 31.20 -19.35
CA PRO A 1053 14.67 30.28 -19.83
C PRO A 1053 14.71 28.88 -19.18
N THR A 1054 15.83 28.49 -18.56
CA THR A 1054 15.94 27.23 -17.83
C THR A 1054 15.31 27.28 -16.43
N ASP A 1055 15.01 28.46 -15.89
CA ASP A 1055 14.48 28.64 -14.53
C ASP A 1055 13.01 28.19 -14.38
N TRP A 1056 12.27 27.95 -15.47
CA TRP A 1056 10.94 27.33 -15.39
C TRP A 1056 10.97 25.79 -15.45
N GLN A 1057 12.07 25.16 -15.92
CA GLN A 1057 12.10 23.74 -16.30
C GLN A 1057 12.03 22.81 -15.07
N PRO A 1058 10.90 22.14 -14.78
CA PRO A 1058 10.63 21.50 -13.49
C PRO A 1058 11.56 20.31 -13.15
N TRP A 1059 12.23 19.71 -14.14
CA TRP A 1059 13.22 18.64 -13.97
C TRP A 1059 14.62 19.14 -13.58
N ARG A 1060 14.80 20.45 -13.36
CA ARG A 1060 16.07 21.03 -12.91
C ARG A 1060 15.98 21.51 -11.47
N PHE A 1061 17.02 21.24 -10.70
CA PHE A 1061 17.21 21.83 -9.37
C PHE A 1061 17.78 23.25 -9.46
N ARG A 1062 17.67 23.98 -8.34
CA ARG A 1062 18.28 25.32 -8.14
C ARG A 1062 17.78 26.38 -9.12
N ARG A 1063 16.51 26.29 -9.52
CA ARG A 1063 15.84 27.28 -10.36
C ARG A 1063 15.61 28.55 -9.55
N ARG A 1064 16.04 29.69 -10.10
CA ARG A 1064 15.89 31.00 -9.42
C ARG A 1064 14.43 31.43 -9.27
N PHE A 1065 13.57 30.93 -10.16
CA PHE A 1065 12.13 31.17 -10.14
C PHE A 1065 11.38 29.90 -9.72
N SER A 1066 11.64 29.44 -8.50
CA SER A 1066 10.96 28.29 -7.88
C SER A 1066 10.51 28.62 -6.47
N LEU A 1067 9.52 27.89 -5.96
CA LEU A 1067 8.98 28.14 -4.62
C LEU A 1067 10.00 27.92 -3.48
N ILE A 1068 11.10 27.20 -3.75
CA ILE A 1068 12.22 27.08 -2.79
C ILE A 1068 13.10 28.33 -2.76
N MET A 1069 13.28 29.02 -3.90
CA MET A 1069 14.11 30.23 -3.96
C MET A 1069 13.28 31.49 -3.69
N ARG A 1070 11.96 31.42 -3.93
CA ARG A 1070 11.00 32.49 -3.76
C ARG A 1070 9.79 31.98 -2.98
N PRO A 1071 9.91 31.82 -1.66
CA PRO A 1071 8.91 31.12 -0.84
C PRO A 1071 7.68 31.95 -0.46
N ILE A 1072 7.69 33.28 -0.68
CA ILE A 1072 6.55 34.15 -0.40
C ILE A 1072 5.61 34.16 -1.61
N VAL A 1073 4.36 33.71 -1.47
CA VAL A 1073 3.44 33.61 -2.61
C VAL A 1073 2.56 34.85 -2.68
N ARG A 1074 2.70 35.64 -3.76
CA ARG A 1074 1.85 36.81 -4.01
C ARG A 1074 0.64 36.42 -4.86
N LEU A 1075 -0.55 36.40 -4.26
CA LEU A 1075 -1.79 35.98 -4.93
C LEU A 1075 -2.22 36.99 -6.02
N ASP A 1076 -2.21 38.27 -5.63
CA ASP A 1076 -2.58 39.44 -6.43
C ASP A 1076 -1.71 40.64 -6.03
N GLU A 1077 -2.05 41.87 -6.46
CA GLU A 1077 -1.23 43.05 -6.14
C GLU A 1077 -1.26 43.46 -4.66
N SER A 1078 -2.18 42.93 -3.85
CA SER A 1078 -2.38 43.34 -2.46
C SER A 1078 -2.26 42.21 -1.45
N ASN A 1079 -2.34 40.94 -1.85
CA ASN A 1079 -2.45 39.80 -0.93
C ASN A 1079 -1.34 38.75 -1.12
N TYR A 1080 -0.89 38.20 0.00
CA TYR A 1080 0.12 37.15 0.09
C TYR A 1080 -0.42 35.93 0.83
N LEU A 1081 0.08 34.74 0.46
CA LEU A 1081 0.02 33.54 1.28
C LEU A 1081 1.38 33.25 1.88
N ILE A 1082 1.40 33.06 3.19
CA ILE A 1082 2.60 32.86 3.99
C ILE A 1082 2.56 31.47 4.61
N SER A 1083 3.59 30.67 4.32
CA SER A 1083 3.91 29.44 5.04
C SER A 1083 5.23 29.66 5.79
N PRO A 1084 5.19 30.05 7.08
CA PRO A 1084 6.39 30.51 7.79
C PRO A 1084 7.53 29.49 7.82
N GLN A 1085 7.23 28.23 8.16
CA GLN A 1085 8.25 27.19 8.22
C GLN A 1085 8.84 26.85 6.84
N HIS A 1086 8.03 26.90 5.77
CA HIS A 1086 8.55 26.75 4.40
C HIS A 1086 9.51 27.89 4.04
N ILE A 1087 9.17 29.14 4.40
CA ILE A 1087 10.06 30.30 4.20
C ILE A 1087 11.37 30.12 4.98
N ARG A 1088 11.32 29.67 6.24
CA ARG A 1088 12.52 29.36 7.03
C ARG A 1088 13.38 28.29 6.37
N ASN A 1089 12.77 27.20 5.92
CA ASN A 1089 13.47 26.09 5.25
C ASN A 1089 14.12 26.56 3.93
N ALA A 1090 13.40 27.36 3.14
CA ALA A 1090 13.89 27.97 1.92
C ALA A 1090 15.09 28.90 2.17
N PHE A 1091 15.00 29.74 3.20
CA PHE A 1091 16.09 30.63 3.59
C PHE A 1091 17.33 29.86 4.07
N ILE A 1092 17.17 28.87 4.95
CA ILE A 1092 18.29 28.00 5.40
C ILE A 1092 18.95 27.32 4.20
N TYR A 1093 18.15 26.85 3.23
CA TYR A 1093 18.66 26.27 2.00
C TYR A 1093 19.45 27.28 1.17
N LEU A 1094 18.93 28.49 0.95
CA LEU A 1094 19.61 29.56 0.22
C LEU A 1094 20.94 29.94 0.89
N LEU A 1095 20.91 30.19 2.21
CA LEU A 1095 22.07 30.59 2.99
C LEU A 1095 23.18 29.53 2.94
N LYS A 1096 22.87 28.27 3.25
CA LYS A 1096 23.82 27.14 3.14
C LYS A 1096 24.36 27.02 1.71
N SER A 1097 23.50 27.24 0.72
CA SER A 1097 23.90 27.10 -0.68
C SER A 1097 24.83 28.22 -1.16
N CYS A 1098 24.68 29.44 -0.62
CA CYS A 1098 25.58 30.56 -0.87
C CYS A 1098 26.91 30.39 -0.11
N HIS A 1099 26.83 30.09 1.19
CA HIS A 1099 28.01 29.95 2.05
C HIS A 1099 28.94 28.84 1.56
N SER A 1100 28.40 27.63 1.36
CA SER A 1100 29.17 26.47 0.88
C SER A 1100 29.40 26.45 -0.64
N ALA A 1101 29.10 27.57 -1.33
CA ALA A 1101 29.29 27.75 -2.77
C ALA A 1101 28.67 26.65 -3.65
N THR A 1102 27.51 26.12 -3.24
CA THR A 1102 26.82 25.07 -3.99
C THR A 1102 26.08 25.63 -5.19
N LEU A 1103 25.56 26.86 -5.12
CA LEU A 1103 25.02 27.59 -6.29
C LEU A 1103 26.14 28.04 -7.22
N ASP A 1104 25.83 28.18 -8.51
CA ASP A 1104 26.80 28.60 -9.53
C ASP A 1104 27.03 30.11 -9.51
N GLU A 1105 28.21 30.59 -9.91
CA GLU A 1105 28.48 32.02 -9.99
C GLU A 1105 27.46 32.73 -10.89
N ASN A 1106 26.97 32.06 -11.94
CA ASN A 1106 25.98 32.63 -12.85
C ASN A 1106 24.56 32.70 -12.27
N HIS A 1107 24.36 32.29 -11.01
CA HIS A 1107 23.11 32.55 -10.27
C HIS A 1107 23.04 33.99 -9.77
N PHE A 1108 24.19 34.61 -9.50
CA PHE A 1108 24.29 35.87 -8.76
C PHE A 1108 24.60 37.06 -9.66
N SER A 1109 24.14 38.24 -9.24
CA SER A 1109 24.30 39.49 -10.00
C SER A 1109 25.50 40.32 -9.51
N SER A 1110 25.78 40.32 -8.21
CA SER A 1110 26.91 41.00 -7.57
C SER A 1110 28.25 40.41 -8.02
N LYS A 1111 29.24 41.28 -8.20
CA LYS A 1111 30.64 40.88 -8.41
C LYS A 1111 31.26 40.31 -7.13
N LEU A 1112 30.88 40.81 -5.96
CA LEU A 1112 31.40 40.34 -4.67
C LEU A 1112 30.91 38.92 -4.38
N MET A 1113 29.62 38.64 -4.60
CA MET A 1113 29.09 37.28 -4.41
C MET A 1113 29.70 36.29 -5.40
N ARG A 1114 29.80 36.64 -6.69
CA ARG A 1114 30.48 35.77 -7.67
C ARG A 1114 31.93 35.47 -7.28
N LYS A 1115 32.66 36.47 -6.79
CA LYS A 1115 34.03 36.30 -6.29
C LYS A 1115 34.09 35.41 -5.05
N TRP A 1116 33.17 35.56 -4.11
CA TRP A 1116 33.06 34.67 -2.94
C TRP A 1116 32.87 33.23 -3.38
N ILE A 1117 31.86 32.95 -4.21
CA ILE A 1117 31.54 31.61 -4.71
C ILE A 1117 32.74 30.98 -5.43
N GLY A 1118 33.40 31.72 -6.33
CA GLY A 1118 34.58 31.23 -7.06
C GLY A 1118 35.77 30.93 -6.14
N ASN A 1119 36.04 31.81 -5.16
CA ASN A 1119 37.10 31.61 -4.18
C ASN A 1119 36.81 30.41 -3.28
N THR A 1120 35.61 30.30 -2.71
CA THR A 1120 35.23 29.20 -1.82
C THR A 1120 35.29 27.85 -2.54
N ARG A 1121 34.84 27.76 -3.81
CA ARG A 1121 35.01 26.53 -4.61
C ARG A 1121 36.47 26.14 -4.80
N LYS A 1122 37.35 27.12 -5.04
CA LYS A 1122 38.79 26.88 -5.18
C LYS A 1122 39.40 26.43 -3.85
N THR A 1123 39.05 27.08 -2.75
CA THR A 1123 39.51 26.73 -1.40
C THR A 1123 39.06 25.32 -1.03
N ASN A 1124 37.77 24.98 -1.18
CA ASN A 1124 37.24 23.66 -0.85
C ASN A 1124 37.95 22.54 -1.62
N GLY A 1125 38.23 22.75 -2.90
CA GLY A 1125 39.00 21.82 -3.72
C GLY A 1125 40.41 21.57 -3.15
N LEU A 1126 41.16 22.64 -2.86
CA LEU A 1126 42.50 22.53 -2.28
C LEU A 1126 42.49 21.90 -0.88
N THR A 1127 41.56 22.30 -0.02
CA THR A 1127 41.40 21.74 1.34
C THR A 1127 41.13 20.24 1.28
N PHE A 1128 40.35 19.78 0.30
CA PHE A 1128 40.08 18.35 0.16
C PHE A 1128 41.34 17.56 -0.25
N ASN A 1129 42.18 18.11 -1.14
CA ASN A 1129 43.45 17.50 -1.52
C ASN A 1129 44.35 17.30 -0.28
N THR A 1130 44.45 18.32 0.56
CA THR A 1130 45.16 18.26 1.84
C THR A 1130 44.55 17.27 2.83
N THR A 1131 43.22 17.18 2.88
CA THR A 1131 42.53 16.21 3.75
C THR A 1131 42.86 14.77 3.35
N VAL A 1132 42.87 14.47 2.04
CA VAL A 1132 43.28 13.15 1.51
C VAL A 1132 44.75 12.88 1.81
N ALA A 1133 45.62 13.86 1.60
CA ALA A 1133 47.06 13.74 1.85
C ALA A 1133 47.36 13.44 3.32
N ASN A 1134 46.75 14.18 4.25
CA ASN A 1134 46.88 13.96 5.69
C ASN A 1134 46.41 12.55 6.08
N ARG A 1135 45.26 12.12 5.57
CA ARG A 1135 44.73 10.78 5.86
C ARG A 1135 45.68 9.67 5.38
N LEU A 1136 46.27 9.82 4.20
CA LEU A 1136 47.26 8.86 3.69
C LEU A 1136 48.54 8.85 4.51
N GLN A 1137 49.01 10.01 4.99
CA GLN A 1137 50.15 10.09 5.91
C GLN A 1137 49.86 9.36 7.24
N GLU A 1138 48.66 9.54 7.81
CA GLU A 1138 48.22 8.79 9.00
C GLU A 1138 48.21 7.27 8.77
N LEU A 1139 47.89 6.84 7.53
CA LEU A 1139 47.94 5.44 7.10
C LEU A 1139 49.36 4.96 6.75
N GLY A 1140 50.39 5.78 6.96
CA GLY A 1140 51.80 5.42 6.79
C GLY A 1140 52.36 5.61 5.37
N TRP A 1141 51.68 6.38 4.51
CA TRP A 1141 52.17 6.73 3.18
C TRP A 1141 53.05 8.00 3.21
N SER A 1142 54.03 8.08 2.30
CA SER A 1142 54.72 9.33 2.01
C SER A 1142 53.95 10.09 0.92
N VAL A 1143 53.76 11.41 1.07
CA VAL A 1143 52.82 12.18 0.23
C VAL A 1143 53.41 13.51 -0.27
N ARG A 1144 53.01 13.91 -1.48
CA ARG A 1144 53.17 15.26 -2.06
C ARG A 1144 51.84 15.71 -2.69
N GLU A 1145 51.49 16.97 -2.50
CA GLU A 1145 50.25 17.58 -2.98
C GLU A 1145 50.53 18.57 -4.12
N GLU A 1146 49.57 18.74 -5.02
CA GLU A 1146 49.57 19.76 -6.10
C GLU A 1146 50.87 19.78 -6.92
N ILE A 1147 51.43 18.60 -7.21
CA ILE A 1147 52.76 18.49 -7.81
C ILE A 1147 52.68 18.30 -9.33
N LYS A 1148 53.45 19.09 -10.07
CA LYS A 1148 53.48 19.04 -11.55
C LYS A 1148 54.27 17.84 -12.05
N LEU A 1149 53.83 17.24 -13.16
CA LEU A 1149 54.56 16.12 -13.79
C LEU A 1149 56.00 16.47 -14.18
N THR A 1150 56.25 17.73 -14.57
CA THR A 1150 57.61 18.21 -14.89
C THR A 1150 58.54 18.19 -13.68
N GLU A 1151 57.99 18.38 -12.47
CA GLU A 1151 58.74 18.31 -11.21
C GLU A 1151 58.99 16.86 -10.82
N ILE A 1152 57.97 16.00 -10.90
CA ILE A 1152 58.10 14.56 -10.61
C ILE A 1152 59.15 13.91 -11.51
N LEU A 1153 59.11 14.20 -12.82
CA LEU A 1153 59.92 13.52 -13.82
C LEU A 1153 61.23 14.27 -14.17
N ASN A 1154 61.41 15.48 -13.64
CA ASN A 1154 62.54 16.37 -13.92
C ASN A 1154 62.84 16.54 -15.43
N GLN A 1155 61.78 16.71 -16.24
CA GLN A 1155 61.86 16.87 -17.69
C GLN A 1155 60.83 17.87 -18.21
N LYS A 1156 61.12 18.51 -19.35
CA LYS A 1156 60.15 19.39 -20.02
C LYS A 1156 59.07 18.55 -20.72
N LEU A 1157 57.81 18.77 -20.35
CA LEU A 1157 56.65 18.08 -20.91
C LEU A 1157 55.61 19.09 -21.39
N SER A 1158 54.70 18.65 -22.26
CA SER A 1158 53.45 19.38 -22.51
C SER A 1158 52.63 19.51 -21.22
N ASP A 1159 51.74 20.50 -21.16
CA ASP A 1159 50.89 20.72 -19.98
C ASP A 1159 49.84 19.61 -19.84
N TYR A 1160 50.11 18.69 -18.91
CA TYR A 1160 49.20 17.61 -18.51
C TYR A 1160 48.40 17.94 -17.23
N GLY A 1161 48.60 19.13 -16.67
CA GLY A 1161 48.14 19.48 -15.33
C GLY A 1161 49.04 18.92 -14.22
N ASP A 1162 48.61 19.16 -13.00
CA ASP A 1162 49.14 18.67 -11.73
C ASP A 1162 48.57 17.30 -11.34
N VAL A 1163 49.27 16.63 -10.41
CA VAL A 1163 48.74 15.51 -9.63
C VAL A 1163 48.26 16.07 -8.31
N ASP A 1164 46.95 16.01 -8.07
CA ASP A 1164 46.32 16.53 -6.83
C ASP A 1164 47.02 15.94 -5.59
N VAL A 1165 47.17 14.61 -5.53
CA VAL A 1165 47.93 13.91 -4.48
C VAL A 1165 48.76 12.77 -5.07
N LEU A 1166 50.08 12.82 -4.88
CA LEU A 1166 51.02 11.73 -5.18
C LEU A 1166 51.45 11.06 -3.87
N ALA A 1167 51.12 9.79 -3.68
CA ALA A 1167 51.46 9.04 -2.46
C ALA A 1167 52.27 7.78 -2.79
N TRP A 1168 53.19 7.36 -1.93
CA TRP A 1168 53.94 6.11 -2.11
C TRP A 1168 54.21 5.39 -0.79
N ASN A 1169 54.25 4.06 -0.87
CA ASN A 1169 54.50 3.18 0.26
C ASN A 1169 55.53 2.11 -0.08
N ASN A 1170 56.69 2.18 0.59
CA ASN A 1170 57.82 1.28 0.34
C ASN A 1170 57.53 -0.18 0.70
N LYS A 1171 56.70 -0.44 1.71
CA LYS A 1171 56.34 -1.80 2.13
C LYS A 1171 55.38 -2.45 1.14
N LEU A 1172 54.40 -1.69 0.67
CA LEU A 1172 53.41 -2.17 -0.30
C LEU A 1172 53.94 -2.19 -1.74
N LYS A 1173 55.09 -1.56 -2.01
CA LYS A 1173 55.65 -1.35 -3.35
C LYS A 1173 54.64 -0.69 -4.30
N ILE A 1174 53.91 0.32 -3.83
CA ILE A 1174 52.89 1.05 -4.60
C ILE A 1174 53.20 2.55 -4.63
N VAL A 1175 53.04 3.15 -5.82
CA VAL A 1175 52.91 4.61 -6.00
C VAL A 1175 51.47 4.89 -6.43
N ALA A 1176 50.71 5.58 -5.59
CA ALA A 1176 49.34 6.00 -5.84
C ALA A 1176 49.32 7.41 -6.44
N VAL A 1177 48.77 7.52 -7.65
CA VAL A 1177 48.49 8.80 -8.34
C VAL A 1177 47.01 9.09 -8.13
N ILE A 1178 46.69 10.10 -7.34
CA ILE A 1178 45.34 10.32 -6.83
C ILE A 1178 44.80 11.65 -7.35
N GLU A 1179 43.66 11.57 -8.04
CA GLU A 1179 42.80 12.72 -8.34
C GLU A 1179 41.80 12.92 -7.19
N CYS A 1180 41.74 14.12 -6.63
CA CYS A 1180 40.82 14.46 -5.55
C CYS A 1180 39.67 15.31 -6.12
N LYS A 1181 38.43 14.93 -5.81
CA LYS A 1181 37.24 15.64 -6.30
C LYS A 1181 36.21 15.83 -5.20
N ASP A 1182 36.12 17.08 -4.73
CA ASP A 1182 35.02 17.54 -3.90
C ASP A 1182 33.78 17.83 -4.78
N LEU A 1183 32.95 16.81 -4.97
CA LEU A 1183 31.73 16.93 -5.77
C LEU A 1183 30.51 17.12 -4.89
N GLN A 1184 29.62 18.00 -5.34
CA GLN A 1184 28.32 18.20 -4.72
C GLN A 1184 27.38 17.02 -4.98
N PHE A 1185 26.46 16.79 -4.06
CA PHE A 1185 25.38 15.83 -4.24
C PHE A 1185 24.52 16.19 -5.46
N ALA A 1186 24.38 15.23 -6.38
CA ALA A 1186 23.44 15.32 -7.48
C ALA A 1186 22.05 14.91 -6.97
N LYS A 1187 21.01 15.70 -7.20
CA LYS A 1187 19.67 15.45 -6.63
C LYS A 1187 18.68 14.98 -7.68
N THR A 1188 18.79 15.46 -8.92
CA THR A 1188 17.96 15.00 -10.05
C THR A 1188 18.62 13.87 -10.82
N GLN A 1189 17.78 13.07 -11.49
CA GLN A 1189 18.20 12.09 -12.48
C GLN A 1189 19.15 12.69 -13.54
N GLY A 1190 18.83 13.88 -14.07
CA GLY A 1190 19.66 14.60 -15.04
C GLY A 1190 21.02 15.04 -14.50
N GLU A 1191 21.08 15.55 -13.26
CA GLU A 1191 22.36 15.87 -12.60
C GLU A 1191 23.22 14.64 -12.37
N ILE A 1192 22.61 13.52 -11.96
CA ILE A 1192 23.31 12.24 -11.73
C ILE A 1192 23.89 11.70 -13.04
N ALA A 1193 23.11 11.76 -14.14
CA ALA A 1193 23.57 11.37 -15.46
C ALA A 1193 24.71 12.27 -15.96
N ARG A 1194 24.59 13.59 -15.82
CA ARG A 1194 25.66 14.55 -16.17
C ARG A 1194 26.95 14.28 -15.41
N GLN A 1195 26.84 14.11 -14.09
CA GLN A 1195 28.00 13.83 -13.26
C GLN A 1195 28.68 12.52 -13.66
N THR A 1196 27.91 11.46 -13.94
CA THR A 1196 28.45 10.20 -14.48
C THR A 1196 29.15 10.41 -15.83
N HIS A 1197 28.54 11.21 -16.72
CA HIS A 1197 29.08 11.52 -18.04
C HIS A 1197 30.45 12.24 -17.99
N ASP A 1198 30.66 13.13 -17.01
CA ASP A 1198 31.91 13.89 -16.84
C ASP A 1198 33.13 13.01 -16.46
N PHE A 1199 32.89 11.74 -16.08
CA PHE A 1199 33.89 10.76 -15.64
C PHE A 1199 33.84 9.45 -16.45
N LYS A 1200 33.43 9.49 -17.72
CA LYS A 1200 33.37 8.29 -18.59
C LYS A 1200 34.73 7.85 -19.14
N GLY A 1201 35.74 8.72 -19.17
CA GLY A 1201 37.05 8.45 -19.77
C GLY A 1201 37.10 8.74 -21.26
N GLN A 1202 36.25 9.64 -21.78
CA GLN A 1202 36.11 9.90 -23.21
C GLN A 1202 36.42 11.36 -23.59
N LYS A 1203 36.48 11.61 -24.90
CA LYS A 1203 36.45 12.99 -25.42
C LYS A 1203 34.99 13.42 -25.60
N ASN A 1204 34.67 14.63 -25.18
CA ASN A 1204 33.36 15.20 -25.44
C ASN A 1204 33.20 15.57 -26.94
N GLU A 1205 32.00 16.01 -27.33
CA GLU A 1205 31.67 16.42 -28.71
C GLU A 1205 32.62 17.50 -29.27
N LYS A 1206 33.20 18.33 -28.40
CA LYS A 1206 34.20 19.37 -28.74
C LYS A 1206 35.64 18.83 -28.76
N LYS A 1207 35.83 17.51 -28.81
CA LYS A 1207 37.11 16.78 -28.72
C LYS A 1207 37.94 17.08 -27.46
N LYS A 1208 37.36 17.71 -26.43
CA LYS A 1208 38.02 17.95 -25.15
C LYS A 1208 37.94 16.69 -24.28
N LYS A 1209 39.06 16.34 -23.66
CA LYS A 1209 39.14 15.22 -22.69
C LYS A 1209 38.26 15.53 -21.49
N ASP A 1210 37.45 14.57 -21.06
CA ASP A 1210 36.71 14.65 -19.80
C ASP A 1210 37.64 14.56 -18.58
N ARG A 1211 37.07 14.56 -17.37
CA ARG A 1211 37.86 14.62 -16.13
C ARG A 1211 38.69 13.34 -15.94
N LEU A 1212 38.09 12.18 -16.21
CA LEU A 1212 38.77 10.89 -16.06
C LEU A 1212 39.88 10.72 -17.09
N LEU A 1213 39.64 11.03 -18.37
CA LEU A 1213 40.64 10.88 -19.42
C LEU A 1213 41.86 11.78 -19.21
N LYS A 1214 41.68 12.97 -18.61
CA LYS A 1214 42.83 13.79 -18.18
C LYS A 1214 43.69 13.10 -17.13
N HIS A 1215 43.07 12.36 -16.19
CA HIS A 1215 43.79 11.59 -15.18
C HIS A 1215 44.50 10.38 -15.77
N VAL A 1216 43.85 9.63 -16.65
CA VAL A 1216 44.46 8.51 -17.40
C VAL A 1216 45.73 8.96 -18.12
N PHE A 1217 45.70 10.10 -18.81
CA PHE A 1217 46.89 10.61 -19.50
C PHE A 1217 48.04 10.94 -18.54
N ARG A 1218 47.75 11.50 -17.36
CA ARG A 1218 48.79 11.74 -16.34
C ARG A 1218 49.38 10.42 -15.83
N LEU A 1219 48.54 9.43 -15.56
CA LEU A 1219 48.95 8.09 -15.14
C LEU A 1219 49.84 7.40 -16.19
N ASN A 1220 49.46 7.45 -17.46
CA ASN A 1220 50.21 6.84 -18.56
C ASN A 1220 51.61 7.46 -18.70
N ILE A 1221 51.72 8.79 -18.64
CA ILE A 1221 53.03 9.47 -18.69
C ILE A 1221 53.91 9.05 -17.51
N LEU A 1222 53.35 8.88 -16.30
CA LEU A 1222 54.10 8.41 -15.14
C LEU A 1222 54.55 6.94 -15.29
N ASN A 1223 53.69 6.09 -15.85
CA ASN A 1223 54.01 4.68 -16.16
C ASN A 1223 55.08 4.54 -17.25
N GLU A 1224 55.09 5.40 -18.25
CA GLU A 1224 56.13 5.43 -19.29
C GLU A 1224 57.51 5.88 -18.75
N ASN A 1225 57.55 6.53 -17.58
CA ASN A 1225 58.75 7.14 -17.01
C ASN A 1225 59.08 6.63 -15.59
N ILE A 1226 58.95 5.31 -15.36
CA ILE A 1226 59.17 4.67 -14.04
C ILE A 1226 60.55 4.97 -13.44
N THR A 1227 61.61 5.07 -14.25
CA THR A 1227 62.97 5.33 -13.75
C THR A 1227 63.12 6.73 -13.16
N GLN A 1228 62.42 7.73 -13.72
CA GLN A 1228 62.42 9.09 -13.22
C GLN A 1228 61.53 9.18 -11.97
N LEU A 1229 60.37 8.52 -12.00
CA LEU A 1229 59.49 8.42 -10.84
C LEU A 1229 60.17 7.73 -9.64
N SER A 1230 60.97 6.68 -9.88
CA SER A 1230 61.72 5.97 -8.83
C SER A 1230 62.77 6.84 -8.17
N LYS A 1231 63.45 7.70 -8.95
CA LYS A 1231 64.39 8.70 -8.41
C LYS A 1231 63.67 9.72 -7.53
N PHE A 1232 62.48 10.16 -7.93
CA PHE A 1232 61.68 11.12 -7.16
C PHE A 1232 61.20 10.52 -5.83
N THR A 1233 60.59 9.33 -5.86
CA THR A 1233 60.05 8.65 -4.66
C THR A 1233 61.13 8.02 -3.79
N LYS A 1234 62.36 7.89 -4.29
CA LYS A 1234 63.48 7.14 -3.68
C LYS A 1234 63.17 5.66 -3.46
N MET A 1235 62.29 5.09 -4.30
CA MET A 1235 61.96 3.67 -4.31
C MET A 1235 62.80 2.93 -5.35
N ASN A 1236 63.05 1.64 -5.13
CA ASN A 1236 63.55 0.76 -6.19
C ASN A 1236 62.50 0.65 -7.29
N SER A 1237 62.88 0.58 -8.57
CA SER A 1237 61.95 0.55 -9.72
C SER A 1237 61.00 -0.67 -9.78
N GLU A 1238 61.04 -1.55 -8.78
CA GLU A 1238 60.09 -2.66 -8.60
C GLU A 1238 58.84 -2.22 -7.80
N PHE A 1239 58.11 -1.23 -8.28
CA PHE A 1239 56.82 -0.82 -7.71
C PHE A 1239 55.74 -0.76 -8.78
N THR A 1240 54.48 -0.82 -8.36
CA THR A 1240 53.33 -0.63 -9.25
C THR A 1240 52.77 0.79 -9.09
N VAL A 1241 52.57 1.49 -10.20
CA VAL A 1241 51.85 2.76 -10.21
C VAL A 1241 50.36 2.47 -10.34
N LYS A 1242 49.54 3.01 -9.44
CA LYS A 1242 48.09 2.83 -9.43
C LYS A 1242 47.37 4.18 -9.48
N GLY A 1243 46.35 4.29 -10.33
CA GLY A 1243 45.50 5.47 -10.42
C GLY A 1243 44.28 5.38 -9.51
N TYR A 1244 43.96 6.48 -8.84
CA TYR A 1244 42.77 6.59 -8.00
C TYR A 1244 42.05 7.91 -8.23
N VAL A 1245 40.72 7.88 -8.17
CA VAL A 1245 39.90 9.08 -8.00
C VAL A 1245 39.20 8.99 -6.66
N VAL A 1246 39.47 9.95 -5.79
CA VAL A 1246 38.93 10.01 -4.43
C VAL A 1246 37.91 11.14 -4.35
N PHE A 1247 36.71 10.82 -3.88
CA PHE A 1247 35.61 11.76 -3.72
C PHE A 1247 35.38 12.09 -2.25
N SER A 1248 35.06 13.36 -1.96
CA SER A 1248 34.75 13.82 -0.60
C SER A 1248 33.49 13.20 -0.03
N ASN A 1249 32.53 12.89 -0.91
CA ASN A 1249 31.21 12.39 -0.57
C ASN A 1249 30.86 11.17 -1.43
N THR A 1250 29.76 10.50 -1.08
CA THR A 1250 29.18 9.50 -1.98
C THR A 1250 28.75 10.18 -3.29
N VAL A 1251 29.20 9.63 -4.42
CA VAL A 1251 28.90 10.12 -5.77
C VAL A 1251 28.29 9.00 -6.63
N PRO A 1252 27.50 9.35 -7.67
CA PRO A 1252 26.81 8.33 -8.46
C PRO A 1252 27.75 7.43 -9.28
N MET A 1253 28.93 7.90 -9.69
CA MET A 1253 29.85 7.12 -10.55
C MET A 1253 30.40 5.87 -9.87
N ILE A 1254 30.28 5.76 -8.53
CA ILE A 1254 30.67 4.57 -7.78
C ILE A 1254 29.70 3.41 -8.03
N PHE A 1255 28.44 3.71 -8.39
CA PHE A 1255 27.39 2.73 -8.66
C PHE A 1255 27.20 2.46 -10.16
N ASN A 1256 28.04 3.07 -11.00
CA ASN A 1256 27.93 2.98 -12.45
C ASN A 1256 29.22 2.39 -13.06
N ASP A 1257 29.09 1.21 -13.66
CA ASP A 1257 30.20 0.46 -14.28
C ASP A 1257 30.41 0.81 -15.77
N SER A 1258 29.71 1.80 -16.33
CA SER A 1258 29.81 2.16 -17.76
C SER A 1258 31.03 3.00 -18.14
N ARG A 1259 31.93 3.32 -17.19
CA ARG A 1259 33.13 4.12 -17.45
C ARG A 1259 34.25 3.29 -18.07
N LEU A 1260 35.07 3.93 -18.89
CA LEU A 1260 36.31 3.37 -19.41
C LEU A 1260 37.39 3.32 -18.31
N PHE A 1261 38.42 2.49 -18.49
CA PHE A 1261 39.59 2.38 -17.61
C PHE A 1261 39.28 1.91 -16.17
N GLN A 1262 38.22 1.12 -15.96
CA GLN A 1262 37.81 0.63 -14.63
C GLN A 1262 38.89 -0.25 -13.95
N GLU A 1263 39.67 -1.00 -14.73
CA GLU A 1263 40.76 -1.84 -14.22
C GLU A 1263 42.03 -1.03 -13.89
N GLU A 1264 42.22 0.13 -14.53
CA GLU A 1264 43.40 0.99 -14.39
C GLU A 1264 43.23 2.04 -13.28
N ILE A 1265 42.00 2.55 -13.08
CA ILE A 1265 41.69 3.61 -12.12
C ILE A 1265 40.53 3.20 -11.21
N LYS A 1266 40.81 3.14 -9.90
CA LYS A 1266 39.80 2.82 -8.88
C LYS A 1266 39.15 4.08 -8.32
N PHE A 1267 37.82 4.09 -8.23
CA PHE A 1267 37.06 5.18 -7.59
C PHE A 1267 36.82 4.83 -6.12
N LEU A 1268 37.07 5.78 -5.24
CA LEU A 1268 36.94 5.63 -3.79
C LEU A 1268 36.24 6.85 -3.19
N THR A 1269 35.48 6.67 -2.12
CA THR A 1269 35.14 7.77 -1.21
C THR A 1269 36.26 8.00 -0.21
N PHE A 1270 36.31 9.17 0.42
CA PHE A 1270 37.27 9.48 1.48
C PHE A 1270 37.34 8.39 2.57
N ASP A 1271 36.19 7.91 3.05
CA ASP A 1271 36.11 6.83 4.05
C ASP A 1271 36.69 5.48 3.59
N GLN A 1272 36.94 5.30 2.29
CA GLN A 1272 37.48 4.06 1.72
C GLN A 1272 39.01 4.11 1.54
N LEU A 1273 39.68 5.22 1.90
CA LEU A 1273 41.13 5.35 1.80
C LEU A 1273 41.88 4.31 2.65
N GLU A 1274 41.29 3.85 3.76
CA GLU A 1274 41.86 2.78 4.60
C GLU A 1274 41.98 1.43 3.88
N GLN A 1275 41.32 1.27 2.73
CA GLN A 1275 41.37 0.04 1.92
C GLN A 1275 42.60 0.01 0.98
N LEU A 1276 43.40 1.08 0.96
CA LEU A 1276 44.64 1.21 0.17
C LEU A 1276 45.83 0.66 0.95
#